data_AF-A0A6M0SJT4-F1
#
_entry.id   AF-A0A6M0SJT4-F1
#
_cell.length_a   1.000
_cell.length_b   1.000
_cell.length_c   1.000
_cell.angle_alpha   90.00
_cell.angle_beta   90.00
_cell.angle_gamma   90.00
#
_symmetry.space_group_name_H-M   'P 1'
#
loop_
_entity.id
_entity.type
_entity.pdbx_description
1 polymer ?
#
loop_
_entity_poly.entity_id
_entity_poly.type
_entity_poly.pdbx_seq_one_letter_code
_entity_poly.pdbx_strand_id
1 'polypeptide(L)'
;MGKLQILWRSYGQKICAAGIANTALWQGIPWANAQVISAQDSIQTQVVQQNNQFEISGGTTADNARLLFHSFEQFDLEQNHQAEFQVTSCVEAVFSRITNGMPSQINGLIDVIGGPTSLYLINPAGVLFGTDASINLAGDFTVLTAERLDFERGHFGLTGLSSDVQGNVLQLQFNPDSPGNITNLGDLTVGADNSLSLIGHSVVNQGTIRGGAINIAAVGTHEIVGLAGGLQFAAAAQPRASLPLWLTSTGVDHATAIEVNQDGTLSLTGGQLLDVPVGTALVGGLLTTQQTTNLGLNRIQIVGDHVATVGATLRTTDGGQVLIGGDYQGRGLLPTAQSTFIDAASTIIADGEAGGQVVIWSDGLTQFRGAIRARGNTAGGIVEVSGKEQLYFGGQVDLRSQGAPGTLLLDPENIEIRAGSDPGSMDTGEPQILYENTLESSIIGNINLLLQADNNITIEPLSDGELTFGQGTGSISFLADADGDGQGSFTMAPGDRLSTSGQAIAITAADITVGTLNTSAFSAIDNSENAGNIQLTSTRGSIVGGDLISTARGTLNNSGNGGEIALSAPGAISVGNITTATTALSNSGGGGDITLISRRSNIVTGSLNTGTSGNNNSGAGGEVSIDAFANINTADVTTSVQATVNNAGDAGNISLINRSGNITTAALNTNTEAASSNTGNSGSIRLNASKGDITSQQITSITVSPDSAQTQGGDIGLRADGMIVVDSINATGEGQGGNINVTTQQSFRAIDTIADTNASLLTTNGGTIRLTYNSDPAIPFSLGDGGINGTAGEITTGLDTLTAPQTVEEVSLETIELNNLFESFPSGSQSDSPEPLSPVADLTNLSTVLGLESIDSLNNNALANGAREKQEGSVSDSELIWAQIERSFSAEFARALNLPMPASPSLQRLQQTLRQVSEAQAITPALMYIRLKDTHVELVLVTGEGAPLYRPVEATAADVKAVVETFHQTITNPVLRPAQYLPAAQQLYDWLVRPILDELEVADIDHIGFVLDTGLRSLPMAALHDGQRFLIENYSIGLLPSAGLTPLEPSIDLLTEPGALQATLAMGVANFEAHADLAAVPFELSLASQRQDDEQYLDHEATLDVLRQRLEQGNFKTVHLATHAVFQPGSLEASYVQLWDQTVNLEQLQTLPLDAVDFLILSACATAVGDAAAEFGFAGLAVNVGVQTALASLWSIDDESTLGLMAEFYRALEQPLTRSAALRQAQLAMLRGQVGIEDGTVYGSDGQLIGHLSGLGTSGSWDFSHPAYWSGFTMIGNPW
;
A
#
# COMPACT_ATOMS: atom_id res chain seq x y z
N MET A 1 -34.27 41.00 40.89
CA MET A 1 -33.78 41.72 39.70
C MET A 1 -33.94 40.77 38.54
N GLY A 2 -35.04 40.76 37.79
CA GLY A 2 -35.35 41.76 36.77
C GLY A 2 -35.41 41.09 35.38
N LYS A 3 -36.25 40.04 35.27
CA LYS A 3 -36.86 39.40 34.09
C LYS A 3 -36.05 39.17 32.79
N LEU A 4 -35.81 37.87 32.55
CA LEU A 4 -35.94 37.17 31.26
C LEU A 4 -37.23 37.56 30.48
N GLN A 5 -37.11 37.51 29.15
CA GLN A 5 -38.11 37.48 28.06
C GLN A 5 -38.29 38.75 27.20
N ILE A 6 -38.23 38.47 25.87
CA ILE A 6 -38.64 39.24 24.69
C ILE A 6 -37.53 40.10 24.05
N LEU A 7 -36.89 39.55 22.99
CA LEU A 7 -36.70 40.22 21.68
C LEU A 7 -36.09 39.23 20.66
N TRP A 8 -36.84 38.19 20.32
CA TRP A 8 -36.85 37.69 18.94
C TRP A 8 -37.71 38.67 18.13
N ARG A 9 -37.09 39.37 17.16
CA ARG A 9 -37.62 40.36 16.18
C ARG A 9 -36.88 41.71 16.28
N SER A 10 -35.73 41.83 15.61
CA SER A 10 -35.30 43.04 14.87
C SER A 10 -33.86 42.89 14.35
N TYR A 11 -33.63 41.92 13.47
CA TYR A 11 -32.51 41.97 12.51
C TYR A 11 -32.95 41.56 11.10
N GLY A 12 -34.24 41.75 10.80
CA GLY A 12 -34.75 41.92 9.44
C GLY A 12 -35.08 43.40 9.26
N GLN A 13 -34.64 43.99 8.15
CA GLN A 13 -34.61 45.43 7.85
C GLN A 13 -33.35 46.19 8.26
N LYS A 14 -32.21 45.84 7.66
CA LYS A 14 -31.19 46.83 7.22
C LYS A 14 -30.31 46.36 6.05
N ILE A 15 -30.80 45.40 5.25
CA ILE A 15 -30.21 44.98 3.95
C ILE A 15 -31.27 45.13 2.84
N CYS A 16 -32.02 46.24 2.82
CA CYS A 16 -32.98 46.56 1.74
C CYS A 16 -32.74 47.93 1.10
N ALA A 17 -31.57 48.55 1.27
CA ALA A 17 -31.32 49.89 0.74
C ALA A 17 -29.96 50.10 0.04
N ALA A 18 -29.13 49.06 -0.11
CA ALA A 18 -27.93 49.11 -0.96
C ALA A 18 -28.05 48.24 -2.24
N GLY A 19 -29.19 47.57 -2.45
CA GLY A 19 -29.44 46.69 -3.61
C GLY A 19 -30.33 47.30 -4.70
N ILE A 20 -30.57 48.62 -4.73
CA ILE A 20 -31.47 49.26 -5.72
C ILE A 20 -30.82 50.49 -6.39
N ALA A 21 -29.50 50.51 -6.51
CA ALA A 21 -28.81 51.57 -7.24
C ALA A 21 -27.68 51.02 -8.11
N ASN A 22 -28.00 50.03 -8.96
CA ASN A 22 -27.25 49.75 -10.20
C ASN A 22 -28.10 48.91 -11.20
N THR A 23 -29.43 48.98 -11.14
CA THR A 23 -30.33 48.37 -12.13
C THR A 23 -30.60 49.28 -13.33
N ALA A 24 -29.78 50.30 -13.55
CA ALA A 24 -29.96 51.26 -14.63
C ALA A 24 -28.63 51.53 -15.32
N LEU A 25 -28.10 50.51 -16.00
CA LEU A 25 -27.18 50.59 -17.15
C LEU A 25 -26.92 49.17 -17.73
N TRP A 26 -27.94 48.31 -17.77
CA TRP A 26 -27.97 47.14 -18.65
C TRP A 26 -28.61 47.58 -19.97
N GLN A 27 -27.86 48.32 -20.80
CA GLN A 27 -28.20 48.45 -22.21
C GLN A 27 -27.33 47.44 -22.96
N GLY A 28 -28.01 46.59 -23.73
CA GLY A 28 -27.51 45.32 -24.22
C GLY A 28 -26.19 45.41 -24.98
N ILE A 29 -25.43 44.33 -24.86
CA ILE A 29 -24.51 43.88 -25.90
C ILE A 29 -25.29 43.95 -27.22
N PRO A 30 -24.78 44.58 -28.29
CA PRO A 30 -25.38 44.40 -29.60
C PRO A 30 -25.10 42.95 -30.02
N TRP A 31 -26.04 42.06 -29.71
CA TRP A 31 -26.16 40.74 -30.33
C TRP A 31 -26.18 41.02 -31.84
N ALA A 32 -25.12 40.63 -32.55
CA ALA A 32 -25.20 40.59 -34.00
C ALA A 32 -26.38 39.66 -34.35
N ASN A 33 -27.27 40.07 -35.27
CA ASN A 33 -28.54 39.37 -35.54
C ASN A 33 -28.41 37.85 -35.38
N ALA A 34 -28.98 37.25 -34.33
CA ALA A 34 -28.81 35.82 -34.09
C ALA A 34 -29.42 35.04 -35.25
N GLN A 35 -28.61 34.21 -35.89
CA GLN A 35 -29.00 33.40 -37.03
C GLN A 35 -28.39 32.00 -36.90
N VAL A 36 -29.21 30.99 -37.17
CA VAL A 36 -28.76 29.62 -37.43
C VAL A 36 -28.74 29.46 -38.95
N ILE A 37 -27.55 29.36 -39.54
CA ILE A 37 -27.35 29.34 -40.99
C ILE A 37 -26.69 28.01 -41.36
N SER A 38 -27.32 27.22 -42.22
CA SER A 38 -26.73 25.96 -42.69
C SER A 38 -25.53 26.20 -43.62
N ALA A 39 -24.50 25.37 -43.47
CA ALA A 39 -23.36 25.39 -44.38
C ALA A 39 -23.76 24.84 -45.76
N GLN A 40 -23.22 25.45 -46.82
CA GLN A 40 -23.40 24.97 -48.20
C GLN A 40 -22.35 23.89 -48.54
N ASP A 41 -22.49 22.72 -47.93
CA ASP A 41 -21.56 21.60 -48.08
C ASP A 41 -22.26 20.26 -48.36
N SER A 42 -21.49 19.17 -48.39
CA SER A 42 -22.00 17.82 -48.66
C SER A 42 -22.88 17.25 -47.55
N ILE A 43 -23.00 17.92 -46.39
CA ILE A 43 -23.76 17.41 -45.24
C ILE A 43 -25.26 17.70 -45.38
N GLN A 44 -25.64 18.64 -46.26
CA GLN A 44 -27.04 18.90 -46.64
C GLN A 44 -27.95 19.25 -45.44
N THR A 45 -27.44 20.06 -44.51
CA THR A 45 -28.22 20.56 -43.36
C THR A 45 -29.28 21.56 -43.82
N GLN A 46 -30.50 21.40 -43.32
CA GLN A 46 -31.62 22.29 -43.61
C GLN A 46 -32.04 23.01 -42.33
N VAL A 47 -32.19 24.34 -42.42
CA VAL A 47 -32.68 25.17 -41.32
C VAL A 47 -33.89 25.94 -41.82
N VAL A 48 -35.02 25.76 -41.16
CA VAL A 48 -36.26 26.50 -41.44
C VAL A 48 -36.60 27.33 -40.20
N GLN A 49 -36.49 28.65 -40.34
CA GLN A 49 -36.89 29.56 -39.27
C GLN A 49 -38.40 29.82 -39.30
N GLN A 50 -39.06 29.55 -38.18
CA GLN A 50 -40.47 29.86 -37.92
C GLN A 50 -40.56 30.73 -36.66
N ASN A 51 -40.72 32.05 -36.83
CA ASN A 51 -40.64 33.03 -35.75
C ASN A 51 -39.29 32.94 -35.00
N ASN A 52 -39.33 32.58 -33.71
CA ASN A 52 -38.18 32.41 -32.84
C ASN A 52 -37.63 30.97 -32.82
N GLN A 53 -38.23 30.05 -33.58
CA GLN A 53 -37.83 28.65 -33.65
C GLN A 53 -37.06 28.37 -34.94
N PHE A 54 -35.91 27.72 -34.84
CA PHE A 54 -35.09 27.24 -35.93
C PHE A 54 -35.22 25.72 -36.00
N GLU A 55 -36.06 25.23 -36.90
CA GLU A 55 -36.24 23.80 -37.14
C GLU A 55 -35.06 23.28 -37.98
N ILE A 56 -34.28 22.36 -37.42
CA ILE A 56 -33.07 21.78 -38.02
C ILE A 56 -33.39 20.35 -38.45
N SER A 57 -33.26 20.09 -39.74
CA SER A 57 -33.52 18.79 -40.36
C SER A 57 -32.55 18.50 -41.52
N GLY A 58 -32.76 17.40 -42.24
CA GLY A 58 -31.82 16.93 -43.27
C GLY A 58 -30.57 16.34 -42.62
N GLY A 59 -29.39 16.75 -43.07
CA GLY A 59 -28.12 16.20 -42.59
C GLY A 59 -27.70 14.92 -43.32
N THR A 60 -26.52 14.42 -42.97
CA THR A 60 -25.97 13.16 -43.53
C THR A 60 -25.90 12.12 -42.43
N THR A 61 -26.37 10.90 -42.72
CA THR A 61 -26.33 9.79 -41.77
C THR A 61 -25.18 8.83 -42.08
N ALA A 62 -24.60 8.23 -41.04
CA ALA A 62 -23.59 7.18 -41.14
C ALA A 62 -23.89 6.04 -40.16
N ASP A 63 -23.08 4.98 -40.21
CA ASP A 63 -23.14 3.82 -39.30
C ASP A 63 -24.57 3.25 -39.14
N ASN A 64 -25.17 2.81 -40.26
CA ASN A 64 -26.55 2.30 -40.31
C ASN A 64 -27.62 3.27 -39.79
N ALA A 65 -27.39 4.58 -40.00
CA ALA A 65 -28.26 5.69 -39.56
C ALA A 65 -28.28 5.96 -38.05
N ARG A 66 -27.32 5.38 -37.32
CA ARG A 66 -27.09 5.62 -35.89
C ARG A 66 -26.51 7.00 -35.60
N LEU A 67 -25.67 7.51 -36.50
CA LEU A 67 -24.99 8.81 -36.38
C LEU A 67 -25.56 9.81 -37.40
N LEU A 68 -25.91 11.01 -36.95
CA LEU A 68 -26.41 12.10 -37.79
C LEU A 68 -25.47 13.31 -37.73
N PHE A 69 -25.06 13.81 -38.90
CA PHE A 69 -24.15 14.94 -39.01
C PHE A 69 -24.87 16.18 -39.55
N HIS A 70 -24.64 17.31 -38.90
CA HIS A 70 -25.07 18.65 -39.29
C HIS A 70 -23.89 19.61 -39.42
N SER A 71 -24.04 20.60 -40.29
CA SER A 71 -23.01 21.59 -40.59
C SER A 71 -23.63 22.97 -40.74
N PHE A 72 -23.09 23.94 -40.01
CA PHE A 72 -23.56 25.32 -39.95
C PHE A 72 -22.43 26.27 -40.34
N GLU A 73 -22.79 27.33 -41.05
CA GLU A 73 -21.92 28.49 -41.20
C GLU A 73 -21.92 29.27 -39.88
N GLN A 74 -23.10 29.52 -39.30
CA GLN A 74 -23.29 30.26 -38.06
C GLN A 74 -24.36 29.58 -37.19
N PHE A 75 -24.16 29.56 -35.87
CA PHE A 75 -25.10 28.99 -34.91
C PHE A 75 -25.17 29.89 -33.68
N ASP A 76 -26.08 30.87 -33.71
CA ASP A 76 -26.33 31.82 -32.63
C ASP A 76 -27.81 31.83 -32.23
N LEU A 77 -28.08 31.94 -30.92
CA LEU A 77 -29.44 32.05 -30.36
C LEU A 77 -29.54 33.29 -29.45
N GLU A 78 -30.56 34.12 -29.68
CA GLU A 78 -30.95 35.21 -28.77
C GLU A 78 -31.91 34.70 -27.69
N GLN A 79 -32.21 35.56 -26.72
CA GLN A 79 -33.22 35.30 -25.70
C GLN A 79 -34.57 34.95 -26.35
N ASN A 80 -35.17 33.83 -25.91
CA ASN A 80 -36.40 33.24 -26.45
C ASN A 80 -36.28 32.57 -27.83
N HIS A 81 -35.08 32.49 -28.43
CA HIS A 81 -34.87 31.63 -29.59
C HIS A 81 -34.79 30.15 -29.18
N GLN A 82 -35.19 29.25 -30.07
CA GLN A 82 -35.12 27.80 -29.90
C GLN A 82 -34.50 27.16 -31.16
N ALA A 83 -33.40 26.41 -31.01
CA ALA A 83 -32.90 25.52 -32.06
C ALA A 83 -33.46 24.12 -31.82
N GLU A 84 -34.21 23.58 -32.76
CA GLU A 84 -34.91 22.30 -32.61
C GLU A 84 -34.38 21.28 -33.62
N PHE A 85 -33.63 20.29 -33.14
CA PHE A 85 -33.12 19.18 -33.95
C PHE A 85 -34.19 18.10 -34.10
N GLN A 86 -34.64 17.88 -35.33
CA GLN A 86 -35.60 16.86 -35.69
C GLN A 86 -34.87 15.54 -36.00
N VAL A 87 -34.96 14.57 -35.08
CA VAL A 87 -34.30 13.26 -35.21
C VAL A 87 -35.31 12.12 -35.32
N THR A 88 -34.85 10.96 -35.83
CA THR A 88 -35.65 9.73 -35.80
C THR A 88 -35.24 8.87 -34.61
N SER A 89 -36.10 7.95 -34.19
CA SER A 89 -35.84 7.06 -33.04
C SER A 89 -34.64 6.12 -33.19
N CYS A 90 -34.01 6.07 -34.37
CA CYS A 90 -32.82 5.25 -34.64
C CYS A 90 -31.50 6.03 -34.49
N VAL A 91 -31.55 7.35 -34.32
CA VAL A 91 -30.36 8.20 -34.18
C VAL A 91 -29.93 8.21 -32.73
N GLU A 92 -28.72 7.72 -32.45
CA GLU A 92 -28.12 7.72 -31.12
C GLU A 92 -27.33 9.00 -30.85
N ALA A 93 -26.68 9.58 -31.86
CA ALA A 93 -25.88 10.79 -31.70
C ALA A 93 -25.98 11.75 -32.89
N VAL A 94 -26.08 13.04 -32.57
CA VAL A 94 -26.04 14.17 -33.52
C VAL A 94 -24.72 14.90 -33.36
N PHE A 95 -23.98 15.08 -34.46
CA PHE A 95 -22.74 15.85 -34.50
C PHE A 95 -22.94 17.12 -35.32
N SER A 96 -22.80 18.28 -34.69
CA SER A 96 -23.04 19.60 -35.29
C SER A 96 -21.76 20.42 -35.30
N ARG A 97 -21.25 20.78 -36.48
CA ARG A 97 -20.06 21.64 -36.62
C ARG A 97 -20.40 23.06 -37.09
N ILE A 98 -19.63 24.04 -36.62
CA ILE A 98 -19.68 25.45 -37.06
C ILE A 98 -18.40 25.78 -37.83
N THR A 99 -18.52 26.50 -38.96
CA THR A 99 -17.43 26.61 -39.95
C THR A 99 -16.99 28.04 -40.32
N ASN A 100 -17.69 29.10 -39.86
CA ASN A 100 -17.32 30.49 -40.21
C ASN A 100 -16.11 31.06 -39.46
N GLY A 101 -15.51 30.30 -38.54
CA GLY A 101 -14.38 30.75 -37.72
C GLY A 101 -14.74 31.78 -36.63
N MET A 102 -16.03 31.95 -36.33
CA MET A 102 -16.51 32.83 -35.26
C MET A 102 -17.08 32.02 -34.09
N PRO A 103 -16.92 32.48 -32.84
CA PRO A 103 -17.51 31.82 -31.68
C PRO A 103 -19.04 31.84 -31.74
N SER A 104 -19.69 30.78 -31.22
CA SER A 104 -21.14 30.70 -31.10
C SER A 104 -21.65 31.41 -29.86
N GLN A 105 -22.67 32.26 -29.99
CA GLN A 105 -23.36 32.93 -28.89
C GLN A 105 -24.76 32.31 -28.71
N ILE A 106 -24.96 31.60 -27.61
CA ILE A 106 -26.16 30.80 -27.36
C ILE A 106 -26.84 31.35 -26.11
N ASN A 107 -27.96 32.06 -26.27
CA ASN A 107 -28.75 32.61 -25.17
C ASN A 107 -30.24 32.25 -25.31
N GLY A 108 -30.50 31.03 -25.76
CA GLY A 108 -31.83 30.47 -25.96
C GLY A 108 -31.86 28.96 -25.67
N LEU A 109 -32.90 28.27 -26.14
CA LEU A 109 -33.09 26.84 -25.93
C LEU A 109 -32.49 26.01 -27.07
N ILE A 110 -31.68 25.01 -26.75
CA ILE A 110 -31.34 23.91 -27.67
C ILE A 110 -32.22 22.71 -27.34
N ASP A 111 -32.99 22.24 -28.30
CA ASP A 111 -33.97 21.17 -28.14
C ASP A 111 -33.71 20.04 -29.14
N VAL A 112 -33.77 18.78 -28.68
CA VAL A 112 -33.63 17.58 -29.53
C VAL A 112 -34.87 16.71 -29.38
N ILE A 113 -35.61 16.53 -30.47
CA ILE A 113 -36.92 15.88 -30.47
C ILE A 113 -36.89 14.64 -31.36
N GLY A 114 -37.33 13.49 -30.82
CA GLY A 114 -37.55 12.26 -31.61
C GLY A 114 -36.93 10.97 -31.06
N GLY A 115 -36.13 11.04 -29.99
CA GLY A 115 -35.54 9.87 -29.31
C GLY A 115 -34.52 10.24 -28.23
N PRO A 116 -34.00 9.26 -27.46
CA PRO A 116 -32.89 9.44 -26.53
C PRO A 116 -31.58 9.61 -27.31
N THR A 117 -31.29 10.83 -27.73
CA THR A 117 -30.19 11.15 -28.65
C THR A 117 -29.20 12.10 -28.00
N SER A 118 -27.90 11.76 -28.06
CA SER A 118 -26.80 12.62 -27.60
C SER A 118 -26.47 13.70 -28.64
N LEU A 119 -26.03 14.88 -28.20
CA LEU A 119 -25.69 16.01 -29.06
C LEU A 119 -24.25 16.48 -28.82
N TYR A 120 -23.47 16.51 -29.90
CA TYR A 120 -22.13 17.07 -29.96
C TYR A 120 -22.16 18.39 -30.72
N LEU A 121 -21.78 19.49 -30.05
CA LEU A 121 -21.66 20.83 -30.64
C LEU A 121 -20.18 21.21 -30.76
N ILE A 122 -19.72 21.42 -31.99
CA ILE A 122 -18.29 21.59 -32.31
C ILE A 122 -18.08 22.96 -32.93
N ASN A 123 -17.41 23.86 -32.19
CA ASN A 123 -16.98 25.15 -32.71
C ASN A 123 -15.54 25.46 -32.26
N PRO A 124 -14.54 25.30 -33.13
CA PRO A 124 -13.14 25.59 -32.82
C PRO A 124 -12.87 27.04 -32.38
N ALA A 125 -13.71 27.99 -32.79
CA ALA A 125 -13.58 29.38 -32.38
C ALA A 125 -14.13 29.65 -30.96
N GLY A 126 -14.86 28.70 -30.37
CA GLY A 126 -15.42 28.80 -29.02
C GLY A 126 -16.94 28.90 -28.96
N VAL A 127 -17.49 28.82 -27.75
CA VAL A 127 -18.93 28.85 -27.46
C VAL A 127 -19.20 29.63 -26.18
N LEU A 128 -20.10 30.60 -26.24
CA LEU A 128 -20.62 31.36 -25.10
C LEU A 128 -22.08 31.00 -24.87
N PHE A 129 -22.39 30.35 -23.75
CA PHE A 129 -23.75 30.20 -23.25
C PHE A 129 -24.09 31.39 -22.35
N GLY A 130 -25.03 32.22 -22.79
CA GLY A 130 -25.55 33.35 -22.02
C GLY A 130 -26.46 32.93 -20.87
N THR A 131 -26.93 33.89 -20.07
CA THR A 131 -27.72 33.65 -18.86
C THR A 131 -29.09 33.01 -19.10
N ASP A 132 -29.65 33.15 -20.31
CA ASP A 132 -30.92 32.53 -20.71
C ASP A 132 -30.72 31.22 -21.49
N ALA A 133 -29.47 30.75 -21.64
CA ALA A 133 -29.18 29.50 -22.32
C ALA A 133 -29.72 28.31 -21.52
N SER A 134 -30.40 27.41 -22.23
CA SER A 134 -30.89 26.14 -21.67
C SER A 134 -30.87 25.05 -22.72
N ILE A 135 -30.91 23.80 -22.25
CA ILE A 135 -30.93 22.62 -23.11
C ILE A 135 -32.10 21.71 -22.72
N ASN A 136 -32.71 21.07 -23.71
CA ASN A 136 -33.71 20.04 -23.55
C ASN A 136 -33.35 18.87 -24.46
N LEU A 137 -32.69 17.86 -23.89
CA LEU A 137 -32.28 16.65 -24.63
C LEU A 137 -32.27 15.43 -23.72
N ALA A 138 -32.58 14.28 -24.31
CA ALA A 138 -32.77 13.01 -23.60
C ALA A 138 -31.52 12.11 -23.57
N GLY A 139 -30.41 12.51 -24.21
CA GLY A 139 -29.09 11.85 -24.16
C GLY A 139 -28.00 12.71 -23.52
N ASP A 140 -26.75 12.49 -23.93
CA ASP A 140 -25.59 13.27 -23.47
C ASP A 140 -25.45 14.60 -24.22
N PHE A 141 -24.82 15.59 -23.59
CA PHE A 141 -24.48 16.86 -24.24
C PHE A 141 -22.98 17.13 -24.17
N THR A 142 -22.34 17.28 -25.33
CA THR A 142 -20.90 17.51 -25.43
C THR A 142 -20.61 18.75 -26.27
N VAL A 143 -19.81 19.67 -25.73
CA VAL A 143 -19.39 20.90 -26.42
C VAL A 143 -17.88 20.86 -26.60
N LEU A 144 -17.41 21.06 -27.83
CA LEU A 144 -16.02 20.87 -28.24
C LEU A 144 -15.49 22.11 -28.98
N THR A 145 -14.25 22.50 -28.69
CA THR A 145 -13.46 23.41 -29.56
C THR A 145 -12.43 22.65 -30.40
N ALA A 146 -12.58 21.34 -30.53
CA ALA A 146 -11.73 20.51 -31.39
C ALA A 146 -11.98 20.84 -32.87
N GLU A 147 -10.93 20.90 -33.67
CA GLU A 147 -11.06 21.05 -35.13
C GLU A 147 -11.48 19.76 -35.81
N ARG A 148 -11.21 18.61 -35.19
CA ARG A 148 -11.51 17.30 -35.76
C ARG A 148 -11.75 16.25 -34.68
N LEU A 149 -12.72 15.38 -34.96
CA LEU A 149 -13.08 14.19 -34.22
C LEU A 149 -12.71 12.98 -35.10
N ASP A 150 -11.91 12.07 -34.58
CA ASP A 150 -11.65 10.77 -35.22
C ASP A 150 -12.50 9.69 -34.56
N PHE A 151 -13.13 8.88 -35.41
CA PHE A 151 -13.94 7.74 -35.00
C PHE A 151 -13.10 6.46 -35.18
N GLU A 152 -13.62 5.31 -34.73
CA GLU A 152 -12.99 4.00 -34.99
C GLU A 152 -12.66 3.79 -36.48
N ARG A 153 -13.51 4.33 -37.35
CA ARG A 153 -13.20 4.55 -38.75
C ARG A 153 -13.68 5.93 -39.15
N GLY A 154 -12.88 6.63 -39.95
CA GLY A 154 -13.24 7.93 -40.49
C GLY A 154 -13.10 9.09 -39.51
N HIS A 155 -13.49 10.29 -39.96
CA HIS A 155 -13.38 11.53 -39.19
C HIS A 155 -14.46 12.55 -39.54
N PHE A 156 -14.71 13.48 -38.61
CA PHE A 156 -15.59 14.61 -38.77
C PHE A 156 -14.99 15.86 -38.14
N GLY A 157 -14.98 17.01 -38.82
CA GLY A 157 -14.35 18.23 -38.30
C GLY A 157 -14.40 19.39 -39.28
N LEU A 158 -13.51 20.37 -39.20
CA LEU A 158 -13.39 21.44 -40.20
C LEU A 158 -13.06 20.90 -41.61
N THR A 159 -12.37 19.77 -41.70
CA THR A 159 -11.94 19.18 -42.97
C THR A 159 -13.03 18.46 -43.77
N GLY A 160 -14.21 18.22 -43.18
CA GLY A 160 -15.27 17.43 -43.85
C GLY A 160 -15.82 16.30 -42.98
N LEU A 161 -16.73 15.53 -43.57
CA LEU A 161 -17.15 14.21 -43.10
C LEU A 161 -16.52 13.17 -44.03
N SER A 162 -15.82 12.17 -43.48
CA SER A 162 -15.28 11.08 -44.29
C SER A 162 -16.36 10.07 -44.71
N SER A 163 -16.15 9.35 -45.81
CA SER A 163 -17.15 8.42 -46.37
C SER A 163 -17.33 7.12 -45.58
N ASP A 164 -16.44 6.84 -44.64
CA ASP A 164 -16.30 5.58 -43.92
C ASP A 164 -16.54 5.70 -42.40
N VAL A 165 -17.17 6.79 -41.95
CA VAL A 165 -17.42 7.03 -40.51
C VAL A 165 -18.25 5.91 -39.89
N GLN A 166 -17.66 5.21 -38.91
CA GLN A 166 -18.27 4.13 -38.14
C GLN A 166 -17.71 4.07 -36.71
N GLY A 167 -18.53 3.58 -35.79
CA GLY A 167 -18.14 3.38 -34.39
C GLY A 167 -18.22 4.63 -33.53
N ASN A 168 -17.57 4.62 -32.37
CA ASN A 168 -17.55 5.75 -31.44
C ASN A 168 -16.40 6.72 -31.74
N VAL A 169 -16.48 7.93 -31.19
CA VAL A 169 -15.36 8.90 -31.24
C VAL A 169 -14.23 8.34 -30.38
N LEU A 170 -13.05 8.19 -30.97
CA LEU A 170 -11.85 7.74 -30.27
C LEU A 170 -10.98 8.91 -29.84
N GLN A 171 -10.92 9.96 -30.66
CA GLN A 171 -9.91 11.00 -30.53
C GLN A 171 -10.45 12.39 -30.92
N LEU A 172 -10.01 13.41 -30.18
CA LEU A 172 -10.22 14.82 -30.48
C LEU A 172 -8.87 15.45 -30.86
N GLN A 173 -8.87 16.26 -31.93
CA GLN A 173 -7.71 17.02 -32.37
C GLN A 173 -7.96 18.52 -32.23
N PHE A 174 -7.07 19.19 -31.50
CA PHE A 174 -7.10 20.64 -31.24
C PHE A 174 -6.01 21.36 -32.02
N ASN A 175 -6.26 22.62 -32.37
CA ASN A 175 -5.28 23.49 -33.03
C ASN A 175 -4.80 24.59 -32.07
N PRO A 176 -3.55 24.51 -31.59
CA PRO A 176 -3.02 25.44 -30.61
C PRO A 176 -2.83 26.87 -31.14
N ASP A 177 -2.76 27.05 -32.47
CA ASP A 177 -2.56 28.37 -33.09
C ASP A 177 -3.86 29.20 -33.15
N SER A 178 -5.01 28.60 -32.83
CA SER A 178 -6.32 29.26 -32.84
C SER A 178 -7.22 28.73 -31.72
N PRO A 179 -6.91 29.05 -30.45
CA PRO A 179 -7.62 28.51 -29.31
C PRO A 179 -9.04 29.06 -29.19
N GLY A 180 -10.02 28.17 -29.10
CA GLY A 180 -11.40 28.48 -28.76
C GLY A 180 -11.68 28.34 -27.26
N ASN A 181 -12.46 29.27 -26.72
CA ASN A 181 -12.90 29.25 -25.31
C ASN A 181 -14.35 28.81 -25.20
N ILE A 182 -14.67 28.01 -24.17
CA ILE A 182 -16.06 27.70 -23.79
C ILE A 182 -16.39 28.48 -22.53
N THR A 183 -17.47 29.26 -22.54
CA THR A 183 -17.96 29.99 -21.36
C THR A 183 -19.42 29.66 -21.12
N ASN A 184 -19.76 29.20 -19.91
CA ASN A 184 -21.13 28.94 -19.50
C ASN A 184 -21.62 29.90 -18.41
N LEU A 185 -22.63 30.70 -18.71
CA LEU A 185 -23.37 31.56 -17.78
C LEU A 185 -24.82 31.11 -17.56
N GLY A 186 -25.29 30.10 -18.30
CA GLY A 186 -26.68 29.63 -18.33
C GLY A 186 -26.96 28.43 -17.43
N ASP A 187 -28.11 27.78 -17.62
CA ASP A 187 -28.50 26.53 -16.94
C ASP A 187 -28.48 25.37 -17.94
N LEU A 188 -27.40 24.59 -17.92
CA LEU A 188 -27.20 23.44 -18.79
C LEU A 188 -27.55 22.18 -18.02
N THR A 189 -28.77 21.68 -18.21
CA THR A 189 -29.27 20.48 -17.51
C THR A 189 -29.63 19.38 -18.51
N VAL A 190 -28.97 18.23 -18.42
CA VAL A 190 -29.37 17.00 -19.13
C VAL A 190 -30.18 16.08 -18.20
N GLY A 191 -30.78 15.03 -18.78
CA GLY A 191 -31.50 14.01 -18.01
C GLY A 191 -30.64 13.38 -16.90
N ALA A 192 -31.30 12.90 -15.84
CA ALA A 192 -30.63 12.08 -14.82
C ALA A 192 -29.97 10.87 -15.51
N ASP A 193 -28.76 10.52 -15.06
CA ASP A 193 -27.93 9.48 -15.66
C ASP A 193 -27.27 9.79 -17.02
N ASN A 194 -27.45 11.00 -17.60
CA ASN A 194 -26.74 11.41 -18.82
C ASN A 194 -25.54 12.31 -18.53
N SER A 195 -24.54 12.31 -19.41
CA SER A 195 -23.31 13.07 -19.24
C SER A 195 -23.39 14.45 -19.88
N LEU A 196 -22.76 15.45 -19.25
CA LEU A 196 -22.52 16.76 -19.83
C LEU A 196 -21.02 17.07 -19.83
N SER A 197 -20.46 17.31 -21.03
CA SER A 197 -19.02 17.55 -21.22
C SER A 197 -18.74 18.88 -21.91
N LEU A 198 -17.87 19.70 -21.32
CA LEU A 198 -17.34 20.93 -21.91
C LEU A 198 -15.83 20.77 -22.10
N ILE A 199 -15.35 20.72 -23.35
CA ILE A 199 -13.95 20.44 -23.67
C ILE A 199 -13.44 21.48 -24.66
N GLY A 200 -12.49 22.31 -24.23
CA GLY A 200 -11.91 23.36 -25.08
C GLY A 200 -10.52 23.77 -24.65
N HIS A 201 -9.90 24.73 -25.34
CA HIS A 201 -8.58 25.21 -24.93
C HIS A 201 -8.62 25.91 -23.56
N SER A 202 -9.68 26.67 -23.31
CA SER A 202 -10.01 27.17 -21.98
C SER A 202 -11.50 27.00 -21.72
N VAL A 203 -11.86 26.61 -20.51
CA VAL A 203 -13.26 26.41 -20.11
C VAL A 203 -13.57 27.22 -18.86
N VAL A 204 -14.64 28.01 -18.93
CA VAL A 204 -15.10 28.88 -17.85
C VAL A 204 -16.56 28.59 -17.54
N ASN A 205 -16.86 28.12 -16.33
CA ASN A 205 -18.23 27.96 -15.87
C ASN A 205 -18.55 28.96 -14.76
N GLN A 206 -19.64 29.72 -14.89
CA GLN A 206 -20.26 30.51 -13.81
C GLN A 206 -21.75 30.22 -13.66
N GLY A 207 -22.33 29.53 -14.65
CA GLY A 207 -23.72 29.09 -14.64
C GLY A 207 -23.94 27.82 -13.81
N THR A 208 -25.05 27.14 -14.12
CA THR A 208 -25.41 25.86 -13.51
C THR A 208 -25.24 24.73 -14.50
N ILE A 209 -24.71 23.60 -14.04
CA ILE A 209 -24.60 22.36 -14.81
C ILE A 209 -25.22 21.21 -14.00
N ARG A 210 -26.10 20.43 -14.63
CA ARG A 210 -26.70 19.24 -14.03
C ARG A 210 -26.71 18.06 -15.02
N GLY A 211 -26.35 16.88 -14.53
CA GLY A 211 -26.35 15.63 -15.30
C GLY A 211 -25.91 14.45 -14.43
N GLY A 212 -25.94 13.22 -14.93
CA GLY A 212 -25.34 12.06 -14.28
C GLY A 212 -23.84 12.25 -14.04
N ALA A 213 -23.08 12.47 -15.13
CA ALA A 213 -21.66 12.83 -15.09
C ALA A 213 -21.44 14.26 -15.61
N ILE A 214 -20.49 14.98 -15.02
CA ILE A 214 -20.10 16.33 -15.45
C ILE A 214 -18.61 16.36 -15.72
N ASN A 215 -18.20 16.69 -16.95
CA ASN A 215 -16.80 16.74 -17.36
C ASN A 215 -16.46 18.15 -17.86
N ILE A 216 -15.49 18.80 -17.21
CA ILE A 216 -14.90 20.07 -17.65
C ILE A 216 -13.43 19.82 -17.94
N ALA A 217 -13.01 20.05 -19.18
CA ALA A 217 -11.64 19.80 -19.59
C ALA A 217 -11.09 20.98 -20.39
N ALA A 218 -10.02 21.58 -19.88
CA ALA A 218 -9.22 22.55 -20.61
C ALA A 218 -7.99 21.86 -21.20
N VAL A 219 -7.71 22.14 -22.46
CA VAL A 219 -6.70 21.45 -23.27
C VAL A 219 -5.53 22.40 -23.53
N GLY A 220 -4.31 21.95 -23.22
CA GLY A 220 -3.08 22.70 -23.40
C GLY A 220 -2.63 22.81 -24.86
N THR A 221 -1.41 23.29 -25.08
CA THR A 221 -0.85 23.35 -26.45
C THR A 221 -0.29 21.97 -26.86
N HIS A 222 -0.87 21.37 -27.92
CA HIS A 222 -0.50 20.09 -28.57
C HIS A 222 -1.15 18.81 -28.05
N GLU A 223 -2.36 18.87 -27.51
CA GLU A 223 -2.99 17.67 -26.96
C GLU A 223 -4.01 17.02 -27.91
N ILE A 224 -3.79 15.73 -28.12
CA ILE A 224 -4.77 14.80 -28.62
C ILE A 224 -5.53 14.26 -27.42
N VAL A 225 -6.87 14.35 -27.43
CA VAL A 225 -7.70 13.81 -26.34
C VAL A 225 -8.37 12.51 -26.79
N GLY A 226 -7.99 11.39 -26.20
CA GLY A 226 -8.68 10.11 -26.31
C GLY A 226 -9.99 10.10 -25.50
N LEU A 227 -11.02 9.44 -26.02
CA LEU A 227 -12.33 9.26 -25.34
C LEU A 227 -12.63 7.79 -25.00
N ALA A 228 -11.73 6.86 -25.35
CA ALA A 228 -11.93 5.43 -25.14
C ALA A 228 -11.76 5.05 -23.65
N GLY A 229 -12.89 4.93 -22.93
CA GLY A 229 -12.90 4.59 -21.50
C GLY A 229 -12.81 5.80 -20.55
N GLY A 230 -12.94 7.03 -21.06
CA GLY A 230 -12.82 8.28 -20.31
C GLY A 230 -12.02 9.35 -21.08
N LEU A 231 -11.88 10.55 -20.51
CA LEU A 231 -11.00 11.60 -21.04
C LEU A 231 -9.53 11.20 -20.80
N GLN A 232 -8.77 11.01 -21.87
CA GLN A 232 -7.34 10.68 -21.84
C GLN A 232 -6.58 11.67 -22.71
N PHE A 233 -5.38 12.11 -22.31
CA PHE A 233 -4.59 13.05 -23.09
C PHE A 233 -3.29 12.38 -23.54
N ALA A 234 -2.87 12.60 -24.79
CA ALA A 234 -1.58 12.12 -25.26
C ALA A 234 -0.44 12.88 -24.57
N ALA A 235 0.59 12.18 -24.10
CA ALA A 235 1.72 12.77 -23.37
C ALA A 235 2.38 13.91 -24.17
N ALA A 236 2.19 15.15 -23.72
CA ALA A 236 2.93 16.32 -24.18
C ALA A 236 4.10 16.61 -23.22
N ALA A 237 5.20 17.15 -23.77
CA ALA A 237 6.33 17.58 -22.96
C ALA A 237 5.90 18.76 -22.06
N GLN A 238 5.91 18.56 -20.74
CA GLN A 238 5.53 19.58 -19.77
C GLN A 238 6.48 20.79 -19.86
N PRO A 239 5.98 22.02 -20.13
CA PRO A 239 6.73 23.22 -19.85
C PRO A 239 6.71 23.46 -18.33
N ARG A 240 7.89 23.45 -17.69
CA ARG A 240 8.06 24.00 -16.33
C ARG A 240 7.80 25.51 -16.38
N ALA A 241 6.54 25.92 -16.23
CA ALA A 241 6.15 27.31 -16.08
C ALA A 241 5.80 27.58 -14.61
N SER A 242 6.48 28.55 -14.01
CA SER A 242 6.12 29.10 -12.70
C SER A 242 4.69 29.63 -12.70
N LEU A 243 3.97 29.38 -11.59
CA LEU A 243 2.71 29.98 -11.16
C LEU A 243 2.21 31.13 -12.05
N PRO A 244 1.03 31.01 -12.67
CA PRO A 244 0.42 32.16 -13.34
C PRO A 244 0.25 33.29 -12.31
N LEU A 245 1.01 34.38 -12.49
CA LEU A 245 1.10 35.54 -11.58
C LEU A 245 -0.26 36.14 -11.20
N TRP A 246 -1.32 35.85 -11.96
CA TRP A 246 -2.69 36.30 -11.72
C TRP A 246 -3.47 35.40 -10.75
N LEU A 247 -3.23 34.08 -10.69
CA LEU A 247 -3.74 33.19 -9.62
C LEU A 247 -3.11 33.54 -8.28
N THR A 248 -1.90 34.12 -8.31
CA THR A 248 -1.12 34.46 -7.12
C THR A 248 -1.04 35.94 -6.80
N SER A 249 -1.73 36.80 -7.56
CA SER A 249 -1.70 38.25 -7.32
C SER A 249 -2.54 38.65 -6.10
N THR A 250 -2.15 39.73 -5.43
CA THR A 250 -2.73 40.27 -4.17
C THR A 250 -4.20 40.75 -4.26
N GLY A 251 -4.98 40.22 -5.20
CA GLY A 251 -6.40 40.52 -5.44
C GLY A 251 -7.32 39.31 -5.48
N VAL A 252 -6.80 38.07 -5.55
CA VAL A 252 -7.63 36.84 -5.61
C VAL A 252 -8.15 36.42 -4.23
N ASP A 253 -7.44 36.78 -3.15
CA ASP A 253 -7.82 36.47 -1.76
C ASP A 253 -9.18 37.04 -1.31
N HIS A 254 -9.81 37.89 -2.14
CA HIS A 254 -11.12 38.51 -1.90
C HIS A 254 -12.12 38.34 -3.05
N ALA A 255 -11.77 37.58 -4.09
CA ALA A 255 -12.64 37.39 -5.25
C ALA A 255 -13.80 36.44 -4.90
N THR A 256 -15.01 36.98 -4.74
CA THR A 256 -16.21 36.19 -4.41
C THR A 256 -16.97 35.67 -5.64
N ALA A 257 -16.62 36.17 -6.82
CA ALA A 257 -17.27 35.87 -8.09
C ALA A 257 -16.39 36.28 -9.28
N ILE A 258 -16.61 35.65 -10.43
CA ILE A 258 -16.07 36.09 -11.72
C ILE A 258 -17.14 36.90 -12.46
N GLU A 259 -16.80 38.12 -12.86
CA GLU A 259 -17.64 39.03 -13.63
C GLU A 259 -17.21 39.01 -15.11
N VAL A 260 -18.16 38.79 -16.01
CA VAL A 260 -17.95 38.97 -17.45
C VAL A 260 -18.21 40.43 -17.82
N ASN A 261 -17.18 41.13 -18.29
CA ASN A 261 -17.29 42.52 -18.73
C ASN A 261 -18.11 42.64 -20.02
N GLN A 262 -18.57 43.86 -20.32
CA GLN A 262 -19.40 44.15 -21.50
C GLN A 262 -18.71 43.84 -22.84
N ASP A 263 -17.38 43.70 -22.85
CA ASP A 263 -16.56 43.36 -24.01
C ASP A 263 -16.20 41.86 -24.07
N GLY A 264 -16.76 41.02 -23.19
CA GLY A 264 -16.49 39.58 -23.13
C GLY A 264 -15.20 39.21 -22.39
N THR A 265 -14.45 40.19 -21.87
CA THR A 265 -13.31 39.91 -21.00
C THR A 265 -13.77 39.47 -19.61
N LEU A 266 -13.02 38.60 -18.97
CA LEU A 266 -13.30 38.14 -17.62
C LEU A 266 -12.64 39.08 -16.61
N SER A 267 -13.27 39.26 -15.45
CA SER A 267 -12.69 39.99 -14.32
C SER A 267 -13.10 39.37 -13.00
N LEU A 268 -12.29 39.53 -11.97
CA LEU A 268 -12.67 39.13 -10.61
C LEU A 268 -13.45 40.26 -9.92
N THR A 269 -14.31 39.93 -8.95
CA THR A 269 -15.00 40.93 -8.12
C THR A 269 -13.94 41.85 -7.48
N GLY A 270 -13.83 43.09 -7.97
CA GLY A 270 -12.70 43.98 -7.64
C GLY A 270 -12.06 44.67 -8.86
N GLY A 271 -12.40 44.26 -10.09
CA GLY A 271 -12.06 44.98 -11.33
C GLY A 271 -10.72 44.61 -11.97
N GLN A 272 -10.08 43.51 -11.54
CA GLN A 272 -8.89 42.97 -12.19
C GLN A 272 -9.29 42.14 -13.40
N LEU A 273 -8.85 42.54 -14.59
CA LEU A 273 -9.01 41.78 -15.83
C LEU A 273 -8.25 40.45 -15.74
N LEU A 274 -8.92 39.37 -16.13
CA LEU A 274 -8.41 38.01 -16.15
C LEU A 274 -8.10 37.62 -17.60
N ASP A 275 -6.82 37.57 -17.94
CA ASP A 275 -6.36 36.90 -19.15
C ASP A 275 -6.26 35.41 -18.83
N VAL A 276 -7.12 34.58 -19.43
CA VAL A 276 -7.19 33.14 -19.16
C VAL A 276 -6.29 32.42 -20.17
N PRO A 277 -5.14 31.87 -19.73
CA PRO A 277 -4.26 31.13 -20.62
C PRO A 277 -4.93 29.87 -21.17
N VAL A 278 -4.47 29.41 -22.32
CA VAL A 278 -4.76 28.07 -22.84
C VAL A 278 -4.39 27.01 -21.79
N GLY A 279 -5.15 25.93 -21.71
CA GLY A 279 -5.01 24.89 -20.69
C GLY A 279 -5.72 25.22 -19.37
N THR A 280 -6.48 26.31 -19.28
CA THR A 280 -7.11 26.73 -18.01
C THR A 280 -8.59 26.33 -17.90
N ALA A 281 -8.93 25.62 -16.81
CA ALA A 281 -10.30 25.35 -16.39
C ALA A 281 -10.66 26.19 -15.15
N LEU A 282 -11.60 27.13 -15.31
CA LEU A 282 -12.07 28.04 -14.25
C LEU A 282 -13.54 27.74 -13.93
N VAL A 283 -13.81 27.22 -12.73
CA VAL A 283 -15.15 26.76 -12.35
C VAL A 283 -15.68 27.57 -11.16
N GLY A 284 -16.79 28.25 -11.37
CA GLY A 284 -17.66 28.81 -10.34
C GLY A 284 -19.10 28.30 -10.53
N GLY A 285 -20.07 28.94 -9.89
CA GLY A 285 -21.48 28.56 -10.03
C GLY A 285 -21.82 27.23 -9.35
N LEU A 286 -22.79 26.48 -9.90
CA LEU A 286 -23.29 25.23 -9.33
C LEU A 286 -23.12 24.06 -10.31
N LEU A 287 -22.34 23.05 -9.92
CA LEU A 287 -22.31 21.75 -10.60
C LEU A 287 -22.98 20.74 -9.69
N THR A 288 -23.97 20.00 -10.20
CA THR A 288 -24.68 19.00 -9.40
C THR A 288 -24.96 17.75 -10.20
N THR A 289 -24.48 16.60 -9.72
CA THR A 289 -24.84 15.33 -10.35
C THR A 289 -26.28 14.96 -10.05
N GLN A 290 -26.90 14.16 -10.93
CA GLN A 290 -28.25 13.65 -10.77
C GLN A 290 -28.29 12.21 -11.24
N GLN A 291 -28.64 11.31 -10.32
CA GLN A 291 -28.90 9.92 -10.66
C GLN A 291 -30.32 9.50 -10.34
N THR A 292 -30.88 8.69 -11.23
CA THR A 292 -32.09 7.91 -10.99
C THR A 292 -31.83 6.42 -11.01
N THR A 293 -30.68 6.01 -11.54
CA THR A 293 -30.22 4.63 -11.59
C THR A 293 -28.79 4.54 -11.05
N ASN A 294 -28.44 3.39 -10.49
CA ASN A 294 -27.05 3.10 -10.16
C ASN A 294 -26.35 2.77 -11.50
N LEU A 295 -25.95 3.79 -12.24
CA LEU A 295 -25.14 3.64 -13.46
C LEU A 295 -23.73 4.21 -13.26
N GLY A 296 -23.32 4.53 -12.02
CA GLY A 296 -21.95 4.89 -11.62
C GLY A 296 -21.36 6.07 -12.40
N LEU A 297 -22.25 6.86 -13.01
CA LEU A 297 -21.94 8.11 -13.69
C LEU A 297 -21.86 9.28 -12.72
N ASN A 298 -22.12 9.07 -11.42
CA ASN A 298 -22.12 10.06 -10.35
C ASN A 298 -20.76 10.71 -10.08
N ARG A 299 -20.26 11.48 -11.04
CA ARG A 299 -18.93 12.08 -11.00
C ARG A 299 -18.92 13.50 -11.52
N ILE A 300 -18.06 14.32 -10.93
CA ILE A 300 -17.65 15.63 -11.44
C ILE A 300 -16.15 15.57 -11.71
N GLN A 301 -15.73 15.84 -12.94
CA GLN A 301 -14.32 15.87 -13.34
C GLN A 301 -13.97 17.26 -13.87
N ILE A 302 -12.89 17.85 -13.37
CA ILE A 302 -12.37 19.16 -13.79
C ILE A 302 -10.87 19.03 -14.03
N VAL A 303 -10.42 19.12 -15.29
CA VAL A 303 -9.03 18.90 -15.68
C VAL A 303 -8.49 20.00 -16.61
N GLY A 304 -7.18 20.19 -16.59
CA GLY A 304 -6.42 21.12 -17.44
C GLY A 304 -5.05 21.43 -16.83
N ASP A 305 -4.16 22.08 -17.58
CA ASP A 305 -2.84 22.54 -17.10
C ASP A 305 -2.96 23.41 -15.83
N HIS A 306 -3.99 24.26 -15.79
CA HIS A 306 -4.30 25.10 -14.64
C HIS A 306 -5.79 24.97 -14.28
N VAL A 307 -6.08 24.54 -13.06
CA VAL A 307 -7.46 24.37 -12.57
C VAL A 307 -7.73 25.32 -11.42
N ALA A 308 -8.85 26.02 -11.45
CA ALA A 308 -9.27 26.85 -10.34
C ALA A 308 -10.77 26.81 -10.09
N THR A 309 -11.16 26.66 -8.81
CA THR A 309 -12.54 26.85 -8.37
C THR A 309 -12.70 28.12 -7.55
N VAL A 310 -13.63 28.99 -7.96
CA VAL A 310 -13.85 30.30 -7.32
C VAL A 310 -15.34 30.46 -7.04
N GLY A 311 -15.71 30.48 -5.76
CA GLY A 311 -17.12 30.54 -5.32
C GLY A 311 -17.99 29.40 -5.87
N ALA A 312 -17.39 28.25 -6.17
CA ALA A 312 -18.10 27.12 -6.77
C ALA A 312 -18.83 26.29 -5.71
N THR A 313 -19.98 25.73 -6.07
CA THR A 313 -20.58 24.62 -5.33
C THR A 313 -20.58 23.38 -6.22
N LEU A 314 -19.75 22.39 -5.86
CA LEU A 314 -19.71 21.10 -6.53
C LEU A 314 -20.44 20.09 -5.63
N ARG A 315 -21.48 19.43 -6.15
CA ARG A 315 -22.28 18.49 -5.35
C ARG A 315 -22.55 17.20 -6.10
N THR A 316 -22.21 16.07 -5.50
CA THR A 316 -22.68 14.77 -5.96
C THR A 316 -23.90 14.30 -5.15
N THR A 317 -24.65 13.33 -5.69
CA THR A 317 -25.78 12.69 -5.00
C THR A 317 -25.36 11.34 -4.44
N ASP A 318 -25.59 11.04 -3.17
CA ASP A 318 -25.24 9.72 -2.59
C ASP A 318 -23.76 9.34 -2.79
N GLY A 319 -22.85 10.15 -2.23
CA GLY A 319 -21.42 9.84 -2.16
C GLY A 319 -20.70 9.63 -3.48
N GLY A 320 -20.99 10.45 -4.50
CA GLY A 320 -20.28 10.41 -5.78
C GLY A 320 -18.84 10.89 -5.72
N GLN A 321 -18.21 10.92 -6.89
CA GLN A 321 -16.80 11.29 -7.06
C GLN A 321 -16.65 12.75 -7.52
N VAL A 322 -15.68 13.47 -6.97
CA VAL A 322 -15.25 14.78 -7.47
C VAL A 322 -13.75 14.75 -7.67
N LEU A 323 -13.29 14.91 -8.92
CA LEU A 323 -11.87 14.87 -9.30
C LEU A 323 -11.49 16.23 -9.90
N ILE A 324 -10.53 16.91 -9.28
CA ILE A 324 -10.09 18.26 -9.65
C ILE A 324 -8.58 18.25 -9.86
N GLY A 325 -8.16 18.50 -11.08
CA GLY A 325 -6.74 18.60 -11.45
C GLY A 325 -6.01 17.26 -11.59
N GLY A 326 -6.61 16.12 -11.26
CA GLY A 326 -5.99 14.81 -11.50
C GLY A 326 -6.76 13.65 -10.85
N ASP A 327 -6.23 12.45 -11.05
CA ASP A 327 -6.67 11.23 -10.35
C ASP A 327 -5.98 11.09 -9.00
N TYR A 328 -6.45 10.11 -8.21
CA TYR A 328 -5.91 9.79 -6.88
C TYR A 328 -4.39 9.54 -6.95
N GLN A 329 -3.62 10.23 -6.12
CA GLN A 329 -2.14 10.25 -6.10
C GLN A 329 -1.47 10.60 -7.43
N GLY A 330 -2.20 11.24 -8.35
CA GLY A 330 -1.75 11.47 -9.72
C GLY A 330 -1.52 10.18 -10.52
N ARG A 331 -1.97 9.01 -10.03
CA ARG A 331 -1.74 7.68 -10.63
C ARG A 331 -3.02 7.21 -11.31
N GLY A 332 -3.35 7.82 -12.45
CA GLY A 332 -4.53 7.45 -13.22
C GLY A 332 -4.45 7.83 -14.70
N LEU A 333 -5.61 7.90 -15.34
CA LEU A 333 -5.75 8.18 -16.77
C LEU A 333 -6.07 9.65 -17.05
N LEU A 334 -6.56 10.38 -16.04
CA LEU A 334 -6.76 11.81 -16.13
C LEU A 334 -5.41 12.53 -16.19
N PRO A 335 -5.31 13.61 -16.99
CA PRO A 335 -4.12 14.45 -16.98
C PRO A 335 -4.00 15.15 -15.63
N THR A 336 -2.76 15.38 -15.22
CA THR A 336 -2.42 16.09 -14.00
C THR A 336 -2.21 17.58 -14.28
N ALA A 337 -2.87 18.44 -13.52
CA ALA A 337 -2.70 19.88 -13.57
C ALA A 337 -1.29 20.25 -13.11
N GLN A 338 -0.71 21.32 -13.64
CA GLN A 338 0.49 21.93 -13.07
C GLN A 338 0.17 22.77 -11.83
N SER A 339 -1.05 23.31 -11.75
CA SER A 339 -1.50 24.03 -10.57
C SER A 339 -3.01 23.90 -10.36
N THR A 340 -3.41 23.67 -9.12
CA THR A 340 -4.82 23.60 -8.71
C THR A 340 -5.10 24.59 -7.57
N PHE A 341 -6.09 25.47 -7.74
CA PHE A 341 -6.46 26.48 -6.73
C PHE A 341 -7.95 26.41 -6.34
N ILE A 342 -8.23 26.30 -5.05
CA ILE A 342 -9.59 26.25 -4.51
C ILE A 342 -9.75 27.37 -3.49
N ASP A 343 -10.59 28.36 -3.80
CA ASP A 343 -10.82 29.51 -2.92
C ASP A 343 -11.66 29.16 -1.68
N ALA A 344 -11.66 30.07 -0.70
CA ALA A 344 -12.38 29.86 0.56
C ALA A 344 -13.91 29.87 0.42
N ALA A 345 -14.46 30.43 -0.66
CA ALA A 345 -15.91 30.42 -0.91
C ALA A 345 -16.37 29.13 -1.61
N SER A 346 -15.47 28.31 -2.16
CA SER A 346 -15.81 27.06 -2.82
C SER A 346 -16.18 25.96 -1.84
N THR A 347 -17.23 25.21 -2.16
CA THR A 347 -17.71 24.08 -1.36
C THR A 347 -17.90 22.84 -2.23
N ILE A 348 -17.30 21.73 -1.80
CA ILE A 348 -17.36 20.42 -2.46
C ILE A 348 -18.14 19.46 -1.54
N ILE A 349 -19.19 18.84 -2.06
CA ILE A 349 -20.13 18.02 -1.26
C ILE A 349 -20.31 16.66 -1.94
N ALA A 350 -19.83 15.63 -1.27
CA ALA A 350 -19.96 14.22 -1.63
C ALA A 350 -20.52 13.40 -0.45
N ASP A 351 -21.56 13.93 0.21
CA ASP A 351 -22.26 13.17 1.26
C ASP A 351 -23.08 12.04 0.65
N GLY A 352 -23.19 10.93 1.37
CA GLY A 352 -24.13 9.87 1.06
C GLY A 352 -24.34 8.92 2.22
N GLU A 353 -24.89 7.75 1.92
CA GLU A 353 -25.12 6.69 2.91
C GLU A 353 -23.72 6.15 3.38
N ALA A 354 -22.74 6.01 2.49
CA ALA A 354 -21.30 6.17 2.78
C ALA A 354 -20.83 7.54 2.24
N GLY A 355 -19.73 8.08 2.75
CA GLY A 355 -19.15 9.29 2.16
C GLY A 355 -18.49 8.99 0.81
N GLY A 356 -18.57 9.93 -0.12
CA GLY A 356 -17.99 9.81 -1.46
C GLY A 356 -16.50 10.11 -1.51
N GLN A 357 -15.98 10.19 -2.74
CA GLN A 357 -14.56 10.45 -3.01
C GLN A 357 -14.33 11.87 -3.51
N VAL A 358 -13.35 12.59 -2.97
CA VAL A 358 -12.91 13.90 -3.47
C VAL A 358 -11.39 13.89 -3.66
N VAL A 359 -10.91 14.20 -4.85
CA VAL A 359 -9.48 14.30 -5.17
C VAL A 359 -9.18 15.70 -5.70
N ILE A 360 -8.17 16.33 -5.13
CA ILE A 360 -7.63 17.62 -5.55
C ILE A 360 -6.13 17.44 -5.75
N TRP A 361 -5.66 17.54 -7.00
CA TRP A 361 -4.29 17.19 -7.38
C TRP A 361 -3.65 18.25 -8.27
N SER A 362 -2.33 18.37 -8.20
CA SER A 362 -1.49 18.96 -9.25
C SER A 362 -0.05 18.46 -9.16
N ASP A 363 0.71 18.45 -10.24
CA ASP A 363 2.14 18.11 -10.24
C ASP A 363 2.99 19.22 -9.63
N GLY A 364 2.62 20.49 -9.82
CA GLY A 364 3.36 21.65 -9.32
C GLY A 364 2.85 22.14 -7.97
N LEU A 365 1.77 22.94 -7.96
CA LEU A 365 1.24 23.55 -6.74
C LEU A 365 -0.27 23.36 -6.57
N THR A 366 -0.64 22.72 -5.47
CA THR A 366 -2.03 22.66 -4.99
C THR A 366 -2.24 23.64 -3.85
N GLN A 367 -3.23 24.53 -3.99
CA GLN A 367 -3.69 25.42 -2.93
C GLN A 367 -5.16 25.15 -2.62
N PHE A 368 -5.45 24.76 -1.38
CA PHE A 368 -6.80 24.47 -0.93
C PHE A 368 -7.22 25.33 0.26
N ARG A 369 -8.24 26.18 0.08
CA ARG A 369 -8.83 27.02 1.14
C ARG A 369 -10.34 26.79 1.32
N GLY A 370 -10.96 25.98 0.47
CA GLY A 370 -12.40 25.73 0.45
C GLY A 370 -12.88 24.80 1.56
N ALA A 371 -14.12 24.31 1.41
CA ALA A 371 -14.71 23.33 2.31
C ALA A 371 -15.08 22.04 1.56
N ILE A 372 -14.65 20.89 2.07
CA ILE A 372 -15.02 19.56 1.59
C ILE A 372 -15.91 18.89 2.63
N ARG A 373 -17.01 18.29 2.17
CA ARG A 373 -17.92 17.50 2.99
C ARG A 373 -18.21 16.16 2.31
N ALA A 374 -17.73 15.08 2.90
CA ALA A 374 -17.93 13.72 2.41
C ALA A 374 -18.35 12.82 3.59
N ARG A 375 -19.49 13.14 4.20
CA ARG A 375 -20.00 12.42 5.36
C ARG A 375 -20.75 11.17 4.93
N GLY A 376 -20.75 10.16 5.78
CA GLY A 376 -21.59 8.98 5.62
C GLY A 376 -22.29 8.58 6.90
N ASN A 377 -23.28 7.71 6.79
CA ASN A 377 -23.91 7.08 7.94
C ASN A 377 -23.12 5.87 8.40
N THR A 378 -22.64 5.02 7.49
CA THR A 378 -21.88 3.81 7.86
C THR A 378 -20.38 3.92 7.65
N ALA A 379 -19.91 4.82 6.79
CA ALA A 379 -18.50 5.10 6.63
C ALA A 379 -18.26 6.51 6.10
N GLY A 380 -17.21 7.20 6.58
CA GLY A 380 -16.84 8.53 6.10
C GLY A 380 -16.16 8.45 4.73
N GLY A 381 -16.17 9.54 3.96
CA GLY A 381 -15.61 9.54 2.60
C GLY A 381 -14.09 9.52 2.54
N ILE A 382 -13.57 9.38 1.33
CA ILE A 382 -12.13 9.41 1.03
C ILE A 382 -11.81 10.74 0.36
N VAL A 383 -10.91 11.52 0.96
CA VAL A 383 -10.51 12.83 0.45
C VAL A 383 -9.00 12.88 0.31
N GLU A 384 -8.54 13.37 -0.83
CA GLU A 384 -7.15 13.68 -1.10
C GLU A 384 -7.03 15.15 -1.48
N VAL A 385 -6.10 15.86 -0.85
CA VAL A 385 -5.74 17.24 -1.19
C VAL A 385 -4.22 17.34 -1.23
N SER A 386 -3.67 17.18 -2.42
CA SER A 386 -2.24 16.89 -2.58
C SER A 386 -1.66 17.50 -3.84
N GLY A 387 -0.35 17.38 -4.00
CA GLY A 387 0.32 17.60 -5.27
C GLY A 387 1.72 17.04 -5.27
N LYS A 388 2.28 16.70 -6.44
CA LYS A 388 3.57 16.00 -6.53
C LYS A 388 4.74 16.79 -5.92
N GLU A 389 4.76 18.11 -6.11
CA GLU A 389 5.80 18.96 -5.54
C GLU A 389 5.28 19.71 -4.29
N GLN A 390 4.30 20.62 -4.46
CA GLN A 390 3.96 21.62 -3.44
C GLN A 390 2.49 21.59 -3.03
N LEU A 391 2.25 21.70 -1.72
CA LEU A 391 0.91 21.76 -1.12
C LEU A 391 0.79 22.92 -0.14
N TYR A 392 -0.28 23.70 -0.30
CA TYR A 392 -0.80 24.61 0.68
C TYR A 392 -2.22 24.18 1.11
N PHE A 393 -2.37 23.83 2.38
CA PHE A 393 -3.64 23.36 2.93
C PHE A 393 -4.13 24.31 4.04
N GLY A 394 -5.19 25.05 3.71
CA GLY A 394 -5.85 26.04 4.58
C GLY A 394 -7.37 25.88 4.68
N GLY A 395 -7.95 24.88 4.01
CA GLY A 395 -9.40 24.64 3.95
C GLY A 395 -9.95 23.76 5.08
N GLN A 396 -11.23 23.40 5.01
CA GLN A 396 -11.92 22.54 5.99
C GLN A 396 -12.38 21.22 5.36
N VAL A 397 -12.29 20.13 6.13
CA VAL A 397 -12.70 18.79 5.68
C VAL A 397 -13.56 18.13 6.77
N ASP A 398 -14.78 17.74 6.42
CA ASP A 398 -15.74 17.06 7.29
C ASP A 398 -16.10 15.68 6.73
N LEU A 399 -15.53 14.64 7.35
CA LEU A 399 -15.68 13.22 6.95
C LEU A 399 -16.42 12.41 8.01
N ARG A 400 -17.19 13.06 8.88
CA ARG A 400 -17.88 12.39 10.00
C ARG A 400 -18.74 11.23 9.53
N SER A 401 -18.73 10.17 10.34
CA SER A 401 -19.51 8.95 10.15
C SER A 401 -19.96 8.36 11.49
N GLN A 402 -21.07 7.61 11.48
CA GLN A 402 -21.50 6.80 12.63
C GLN A 402 -20.89 5.38 12.61
N GLY A 403 -20.33 4.94 11.48
CA GLY A 403 -19.59 3.68 11.36
C GLY A 403 -18.09 3.92 11.17
N ALA A 404 -17.50 3.40 10.10
CA ALA A 404 -16.06 3.52 9.84
C ALA A 404 -15.63 4.99 9.64
N PRO A 405 -14.43 5.38 10.13
CA PRO A 405 -13.89 6.73 9.94
C PRO A 405 -13.63 7.01 8.44
N GLY A 406 -13.77 8.27 8.03
CA GLY A 406 -13.36 8.70 6.68
C GLY A 406 -11.87 8.97 6.61
N THR A 407 -11.30 9.13 5.42
CA THR A 407 -9.85 9.30 5.21
C THR A 407 -9.52 10.63 4.57
N LEU A 408 -8.52 11.32 5.12
CA LEU A 408 -7.88 12.48 4.50
C LEU A 408 -6.41 12.14 4.21
N LEU A 409 -6.04 12.13 2.93
CA LEU A 409 -4.66 11.98 2.44
C LEU A 409 -4.11 13.33 2.02
N LEU A 410 -2.91 13.66 2.51
CA LEU A 410 -2.06 14.74 2.02
C LEU A 410 -0.70 14.12 1.67
N ASP A 411 -0.29 14.14 0.39
CA ASP A 411 0.93 13.48 -0.11
C ASP A 411 1.87 14.32 -1.00
N PRO A 412 2.37 15.49 -0.55
CA PRO A 412 3.37 16.27 -1.27
C PRO A 412 4.82 15.78 -1.11
N GLU A 413 5.76 16.37 -1.86
CA GLU A 413 7.19 16.03 -1.77
C GLU A 413 7.74 16.17 -0.34
N ASN A 414 7.42 17.25 0.37
CA ASN A 414 7.65 17.34 1.81
C ASN A 414 6.48 18.04 2.50
N ILE A 415 6.35 17.79 3.81
CA ILE A 415 5.35 18.37 4.69
C ILE A 415 6.05 19.19 5.77
N GLU A 416 5.72 20.47 5.89
CA GLU A 416 6.14 21.33 7.00
C GLU A 416 4.90 21.84 7.76
N ILE A 417 4.84 21.59 9.07
CA ILE A 417 3.78 22.06 9.97
C ILE A 417 4.34 23.22 10.79
N ARG A 418 3.78 24.42 10.61
CA ARG A 418 4.19 25.65 11.29
C ARG A 418 3.21 26.08 12.37
N ALA A 419 3.75 26.70 13.42
CA ALA A 419 2.96 27.25 14.50
C ALA A 419 2.00 28.36 14.02
N GLY A 420 0.82 28.42 14.65
CA GLY A 420 -0.16 29.48 14.43
C GLY A 420 -1.21 29.18 13.35
N SER A 421 -1.77 30.24 12.76
CA SER A 421 -2.85 30.15 11.78
C SER A 421 -2.40 30.56 10.39
N ASP A 422 -3.09 30.03 9.39
CA ASP A 422 -3.06 30.53 8.02
C ASP A 422 -3.14 32.07 7.98
N PRO A 423 -2.10 32.78 7.46
CA PRO A 423 -2.05 34.23 7.44
C PRO A 423 -3.04 34.88 6.46
N GLY A 424 -3.72 34.08 5.64
CA GLY A 424 -4.69 34.54 4.65
C GLY A 424 -4.10 35.25 3.43
N SER A 425 -2.77 35.45 3.39
CA SER A 425 -2.04 36.03 2.27
C SER A 425 -1.00 35.05 1.74
N MET A 426 -0.82 35.00 0.42
CA MET A 426 0.23 34.19 -0.21
C MET A 426 1.63 34.62 0.25
N ASP A 427 2.27 33.74 1.02
CA ASP A 427 3.72 33.79 1.17
C ASP A 427 4.35 33.20 -0.10
N THR A 428 5.23 33.95 -0.74
CA THR A 428 5.78 33.62 -2.07
C THR A 428 7.14 32.91 -1.98
N GLY A 429 7.57 32.56 -0.76
CA GLY A 429 8.91 32.07 -0.48
C GLY A 429 9.08 30.56 -0.37
N GLU A 430 8.16 29.85 0.30
CA GLU A 430 8.38 28.45 0.68
C GLU A 430 7.07 27.64 0.57
N PRO A 431 6.87 26.93 -0.53
CA PRO A 431 5.62 26.24 -0.82
C PRO A 431 5.56 24.83 -0.21
N GLN A 432 5.62 24.76 1.12
CA GLN A 432 5.28 23.60 1.97
C GLN A 432 4.82 24.15 3.33
N ILE A 433 3.56 24.55 3.51
CA ILE A 433 3.12 25.04 4.84
C ILE A 433 1.69 24.56 5.14
N LEU A 434 1.60 23.66 6.10
CA LEU A 434 0.42 23.42 6.92
C LEU A 434 0.55 24.26 8.19
N TYR A 435 -0.55 24.84 8.65
CA TYR A 435 -0.56 25.55 9.93
C TYR A 435 -1.18 24.67 11.01
N GLU A 436 -0.54 24.65 12.17
CA GLU A 436 -0.99 23.97 13.38
C GLU A 436 -2.48 24.22 13.66
N ASN A 437 -2.90 25.48 13.82
CA ASN A 437 -4.30 25.82 14.12
C ASN A 437 -5.25 25.35 13.01
N THR A 438 -4.78 25.26 11.76
CA THR A 438 -5.56 24.70 10.67
C THR A 438 -5.73 23.21 10.91
N LEU A 439 -4.66 22.43 11.10
CA LEU A 439 -4.76 20.98 11.35
C LEU A 439 -5.65 20.65 12.55
N GLU A 440 -5.55 21.41 13.63
CA GLU A 440 -6.35 21.19 14.86
C GLU A 440 -7.84 21.48 14.69
N SER A 441 -8.21 22.43 13.81
CA SER A 441 -9.59 22.94 13.70
C SER A 441 -10.30 22.61 12.38
N SER A 442 -9.55 22.34 11.31
CA SER A 442 -10.06 22.11 9.96
C SER A 442 -10.52 20.68 9.73
N ILE A 443 -10.02 19.75 10.53
CA ILE A 443 -10.30 18.33 10.45
C ILE A 443 -11.38 18.00 11.48
N ILE A 444 -12.60 17.82 11.00
CA ILE A 444 -13.76 17.58 11.87
C ILE A 444 -14.22 16.13 11.71
N GLY A 445 -14.07 15.33 12.78
CA GLY A 445 -14.72 14.02 12.90
C GLY A 445 -13.80 12.86 13.28
N ASN A 446 -14.38 11.66 13.27
CA ASN A 446 -13.66 10.39 13.32
C ASN A 446 -12.99 10.18 11.95
N ILE A 447 -11.70 10.52 11.82
CA ILE A 447 -11.00 10.40 10.54
C ILE A 447 -9.67 9.65 10.68
N ASN A 448 -9.27 9.02 9.59
CA ASN A 448 -7.90 8.62 9.34
C ASN A 448 -7.19 9.77 8.62
N LEU A 449 -6.24 10.42 9.30
CA LEU A 449 -5.37 11.43 8.69
C LEU A 449 -4.07 10.76 8.26
N LEU A 450 -3.77 10.79 6.96
CA LEU A 450 -2.52 10.30 6.39
C LEU A 450 -1.73 11.49 5.82
N LEU A 451 -0.65 11.83 6.52
CA LEU A 451 0.35 12.80 6.10
C LEU A 451 1.51 12.00 5.50
N GLN A 452 1.58 11.96 4.19
CA GLN A 452 2.58 11.21 3.45
C GLN A 452 3.52 12.20 2.75
N ALA A 453 4.82 11.94 2.75
CA ALA A 453 5.79 12.75 2.04
C ALA A 453 6.83 11.84 1.40
N ASP A 454 7.15 12.10 0.14
CA ASP A 454 8.24 11.39 -0.54
C ASP A 454 9.56 11.62 0.23
N ASN A 455 9.79 12.85 0.70
CA ASN A 455 10.92 13.21 1.54
C ASN A 455 10.51 13.44 3.00
N ASN A 456 10.65 14.67 3.51
CA ASN A 456 10.60 14.95 4.94
C ASN A 456 9.21 15.33 5.44
N ILE A 457 8.97 15.01 6.70
CA ILE A 457 7.88 15.59 7.49
C ILE A 457 8.50 16.32 8.68
N THR A 458 8.29 17.64 8.74
CA THR A 458 8.84 18.50 9.80
C THR A 458 7.73 19.23 10.54
N ILE A 459 7.71 19.10 11.86
CA ILE A 459 6.93 19.97 12.75
C ILE A 459 7.88 21.01 13.33
N GLU A 460 7.73 22.25 12.88
CA GLU A 460 8.47 23.39 13.41
C GLU A 460 8.09 23.66 14.87
N PRO A 461 8.96 24.32 15.66
CA PRO A 461 8.68 24.62 17.06
C PRO A 461 7.32 25.30 17.25
N LEU A 462 6.44 24.64 18.00
CA LEU A 462 5.07 25.08 18.23
C LEU A 462 4.99 26.20 19.28
N SER A 463 4.02 27.10 19.13
CA SER A 463 3.95 28.30 19.98
C SER A 463 3.47 28.01 21.40
N ASP A 464 2.59 27.03 21.56
CA ASP A 464 2.14 26.50 22.85
C ASP A 464 2.75 25.14 23.19
N GLY A 465 3.53 24.57 22.27
CA GLY A 465 4.22 23.29 22.42
C GLY A 465 3.35 22.07 22.19
N GLU A 466 2.14 22.21 21.64
CA GLU A 466 1.18 21.10 21.49
C GLU A 466 0.52 21.10 20.11
N LEU A 467 0.68 20.02 19.34
CA LEU A 467 -0.18 19.72 18.20
C LEU A 467 -1.26 18.74 18.64
N THR A 468 -2.50 19.21 18.75
CA THR A 468 -3.62 18.43 19.33
C THR A 468 -4.67 18.06 18.29
N PHE A 469 -4.90 16.76 18.13
CA PHE A 469 -6.04 16.25 17.37
C PHE A 469 -7.23 15.95 18.29
N GLY A 470 -8.43 16.31 17.83
CA GLY A 470 -9.68 16.14 18.57
C GLY A 470 -10.03 14.68 18.90
N GLN A 471 -11.15 14.47 19.60
CA GLN A 471 -11.66 13.12 19.87
C GLN A 471 -12.12 12.44 18.57
N GLY A 472 -11.68 11.19 18.37
CA GLY A 472 -12.05 10.39 17.21
C GLY A 472 -11.72 8.91 17.39
N THR A 473 -12.23 8.07 16.50
CA THR A 473 -11.93 6.62 16.45
C THR A 473 -11.00 6.22 15.31
N GLY A 474 -10.46 7.18 14.56
CA GLY A 474 -9.52 6.93 13.48
C GLY A 474 -8.06 6.96 13.95
N SER A 475 -7.16 7.20 13.01
CA SER A 475 -5.71 7.19 13.23
C SER A 475 -5.03 8.42 12.62
N ILE A 476 -3.89 8.81 13.18
CA ILE A 476 -3.02 9.85 12.64
C ILE A 476 -1.72 9.19 12.22
N SER A 477 -1.44 9.19 10.92
CA SER A 477 -0.28 8.53 10.33
C SER A 477 0.62 9.53 9.62
N PHE A 478 1.91 9.44 9.91
CA PHE A 478 2.96 10.21 9.26
C PHE A 478 3.88 9.23 8.53
N LEU A 479 3.97 9.35 7.21
CA LEU A 479 4.84 8.55 6.36
C LEU A 479 5.81 9.48 5.64
N ALA A 480 6.98 9.70 6.22
CA ALA A 480 8.13 10.25 5.48
C ALA A 480 8.82 9.12 4.71
N ASP A 481 9.58 9.43 3.67
CA ASP A 481 10.25 8.42 2.82
C ASP A 481 9.25 7.55 2.04
N ALA A 482 8.17 8.15 1.54
CA ALA A 482 7.07 7.41 0.90
C ALA A 482 7.45 6.78 -0.44
N ASP A 483 8.48 7.30 -1.11
CA ASP A 483 9.06 6.72 -2.34
C ASP A 483 10.10 5.62 -2.05
N GLY A 484 10.48 5.45 -0.77
CA GLY A 484 11.40 4.43 -0.30
C GLY A 484 12.84 4.61 -0.77
N ASP A 485 13.26 5.83 -1.10
CA ASP A 485 14.65 6.12 -1.52
C ASP A 485 15.64 6.14 -0.34
N GLY A 486 15.12 6.28 0.88
CA GLY A 486 15.84 6.27 2.14
C GLY A 486 16.28 7.64 2.65
N GLN A 487 15.77 8.75 2.11
CA GLN A 487 16.16 10.12 2.47
C GLN A 487 15.12 10.84 3.34
N GLY A 488 13.87 10.38 3.37
CA GLY A 488 12.79 11.06 4.08
C GLY A 488 12.83 10.89 5.61
N SER A 489 12.93 11.99 6.35
CA SER A 489 12.95 11.98 7.82
C SER A 489 11.70 12.59 8.45
N PHE A 490 11.34 12.12 9.65
CA PHE A 490 10.34 12.77 10.51
C PHE A 490 11.05 13.53 11.64
N THR A 491 10.78 14.83 11.77
CA THR A 491 11.38 15.67 12.83
C THR A 491 10.33 16.56 13.51
N MET A 492 10.33 16.57 14.84
CA MET A 492 9.65 17.60 15.65
C MET A 492 10.59 18.11 16.76
N ALA A 493 10.32 19.30 17.28
CA ALA A 493 11.12 19.84 18.38
C ALA A 493 10.97 18.97 19.66
N PRO A 494 12.07 18.66 20.38
CA PRO A 494 12.01 17.78 21.57
C PRO A 494 11.14 18.28 22.72
N GLY A 495 10.88 19.59 22.78
CA GLY A 495 10.03 20.21 23.79
C GLY A 495 8.54 20.20 23.44
N ASP A 496 8.21 19.86 22.20
CA ASP A 496 6.84 19.85 21.71
C ASP A 496 6.20 18.49 21.98
N ARG A 497 4.87 18.48 21.86
CA ARG A 497 4.07 17.30 22.10
C ARG A 497 3.01 17.13 21.02
N LEU A 498 2.86 15.88 20.60
CA LEU A 498 1.81 15.44 19.69
C LEU A 498 0.75 14.70 20.49
N SER A 499 -0.46 15.25 20.53
CA SER A 499 -1.54 14.76 21.39
C SER A 499 -2.76 14.33 20.57
N THR A 500 -3.30 13.15 20.86
CA THR A 500 -4.64 12.72 20.42
C THR A 500 -5.48 12.33 21.64
N SER A 501 -6.79 12.17 21.45
CA SER A 501 -7.70 11.65 22.49
C SER A 501 -8.19 10.25 22.13
N GLY A 502 -7.32 9.24 22.26
CA GLY A 502 -7.63 7.82 22.00
C GLY A 502 -7.36 7.35 20.56
N GLN A 503 -7.00 8.26 19.64
CA GLN A 503 -6.62 7.90 18.28
C GLN A 503 -5.17 7.40 18.23
N ALA A 504 -4.90 6.40 17.40
CA ALA A 504 -3.54 5.89 17.23
C ALA A 504 -2.64 6.92 16.52
N ILE A 505 -1.35 6.91 16.85
CA ILE A 505 -0.29 7.62 16.13
C ILE A 505 0.63 6.58 15.51
N ALA A 506 0.84 6.66 14.20
CA ALA A 506 1.84 5.87 13.48
C ALA A 506 2.84 6.80 12.77
N ILE A 507 4.14 6.54 12.90
CA ILE A 507 5.19 7.29 12.22
C ILE A 507 6.15 6.31 11.55
N THR A 508 6.34 6.46 10.24
CA THR A 508 7.34 5.75 9.44
C THR A 508 8.23 6.76 8.73
N ALA A 509 9.55 6.57 8.81
CA ALA A 509 10.54 7.44 8.19
C ALA A 509 11.92 6.76 8.10
N ALA A 510 12.86 7.30 7.33
CA ALA A 510 14.27 6.90 7.39
C ALA A 510 14.86 7.12 8.79
N ASP A 511 14.70 8.31 9.34
CA ASP A 511 15.04 8.68 10.72
C ASP A 511 13.84 9.35 11.41
N ILE A 512 13.66 9.06 12.71
CA ILE A 512 12.55 9.61 13.49
C ILE A 512 13.09 10.38 14.69
N THR A 513 12.79 11.68 14.75
CA THR A 513 13.00 12.52 15.92
C THR A 513 11.67 13.08 16.41
N VAL A 514 11.23 12.66 17.59
CA VAL A 514 9.97 13.09 18.22
C VAL A 514 10.21 13.78 19.56
N GLY A 515 9.31 14.66 19.99
CA GLY A 515 9.20 15.10 21.38
C GLY A 515 8.32 14.12 22.15
N THR A 516 7.32 14.61 22.88
CA THR A 516 6.37 13.72 23.59
C THR A 516 5.24 13.28 22.67
N LEU A 517 4.89 12.00 22.69
CA LEU A 517 3.69 11.48 22.01
C LEU A 517 2.66 11.04 23.05
N ASN A 518 1.41 11.50 22.90
CA ASN A 518 0.35 11.15 23.83
C ASN A 518 -0.97 10.81 23.13
N THR A 519 -1.41 9.56 23.27
CA THR A 519 -2.66 9.03 22.70
C THR A 519 -3.69 8.66 23.77
N SER A 520 -3.53 9.20 24.97
CA SER A 520 -4.33 8.82 26.14
C SER A 520 -5.81 9.14 25.95
N ALA A 521 -6.66 8.23 26.42
CA ALA A 521 -8.10 8.42 26.46
C ALA A 521 -8.58 8.73 27.89
N PHE A 522 -9.46 9.71 28.01
CA PHE A 522 -10.01 10.16 29.28
C PHE A 522 -11.54 10.11 29.26
N SER A 523 -12.11 9.20 30.02
CA SER A 523 -13.55 9.05 30.15
C SER A 523 -14.08 9.70 31.44
N ALA A 524 -15.00 10.66 31.25
CA ALA A 524 -15.71 11.36 32.33
C ALA A 524 -17.10 10.78 32.63
N ILE A 525 -17.61 9.84 31.83
CA ILE A 525 -18.98 9.28 31.88
C ILE A 525 -18.88 7.83 31.40
N ASP A 526 -19.65 6.88 31.96
CA ASP A 526 -19.67 5.39 31.86
C ASP A 526 -19.16 4.61 30.61
N ASN A 527 -18.65 5.25 29.56
CA ASN A 527 -18.02 4.66 28.39
C ASN A 527 -16.55 4.32 28.69
N SER A 528 -16.17 3.06 28.45
CA SER A 528 -14.78 2.59 28.53
C SER A 528 -14.04 2.92 27.24
N GLU A 529 -13.47 4.13 27.14
CA GLU A 529 -12.64 4.53 26.00
C GLU A 529 -11.23 3.93 26.13
N ASN A 530 -10.73 3.36 25.03
CA ASN A 530 -9.37 2.83 24.93
C ASN A 530 -8.41 3.95 24.50
N ALA A 531 -7.17 3.89 24.97
CA ALA A 531 -6.10 4.74 24.45
C ALA A 531 -5.63 4.25 23.07
N GLY A 532 -5.08 5.15 22.26
CA GLY A 532 -4.61 4.83 20.91
C GLY A 532 -3.21 4.23 20.91
N ASN A 533 -2.88 3.37 19.96
CA ASN A 533 -1.54 2.81 19.85
C ASN A 533 -0.50 3.88 19.42
N ILE A 534 0.76 3.68 19.78
CA ILE A 534 1.89 4.48 19.27
C ILE A 534 2.84 3.53 18.55
N GLN A 535 2.99 3.70 17.24
CA GLN A 535 3.88 2.88 16.41
C GLN A 535 4.93 3.75 15.72
N LEU A 536 6.21 3.49 15.97
CA LEU A 536 7.33 4.19 15.33
C LEU A 536 8.22 3.20 14.57
N THR A 537 8.36 3.38 13.26
CA THR A 537 9.15 2.50 12.39
C THR A 537 10.19 3.32 11.63
N SER A 538 11.45 3.19 12.03
CA SER A 538 12.56 3.72 11.24
C SER A 538 12.96 2.70 10.16
N THR A 539 13.03 3.11 8.89
CA THR A 539 13.37 2.20 7.77
C THR A 539 14.88 1.98 7.63
N ARG A 540 15.71 2.95 8.01
CA ARG A 540 17.17 2.92 7.83
C ARG A 540 17.97 3.34 9.06
N GLY A 541 17.48 4.34 9.77
CA GLY A 541 18.19 5.08 10.81
C GLY A 541 17.74 4.76 12.22
N SER A 542 17.64 5.81 13.05
CA SER A 542 17.36 5.70 14.49
C SER A 542 16.02 6.33 14.88
N ILE A 543 15.53 5.96 16.05
CA ILE A 543 14.39 6.61 16.71
C ILE A 543 14.93 7.35 17.94
N VAL A 544 14.72 8.66 17.99
CA VAL A 544 15.08 9.51 19.13
C VAL A 544 13.85 10.27 19.58
N GLY A 545 13.59 10.34 20.89
CA GLY A 545 12.57 11.26 21.35
C GLY A 545 12.27 11.35 22.84
N GLY A 546 11.14 11.97 23.15
CA GLY A 546 10.64 12.22 24.50
C GLY A 546 9.81 11.07 25.07
N ASP A 547 8.87 11.40 25.94
CA ASP A 547 7.99 10.42 26.59
C ASP A 547 6.91 9.91 25.62
N LEU A 548 6.55 8.63 25.73
CA LEU A 548 5.50 7.98 24.94
C LEU A 548 4.38 7.51 25.87
N ILE A 549 3.16 8.00 25.68
CA ILE A 549 2.07 7.89 26.66
C ILE A 549 0.77 7.44 25.99
N SER A 550 0.34 6.21 26.27
CA SER A 550 -0.94 5.65 25.80
C SER A 550 -1.79 5.11 26.96
N THR A 551 -2.34 6.01 27.76
CA THR A 551 -3.07 5.66 28.99
C THR A 551 -4.57 5.79 28.88
N ALA A 552 -5.34 4.87 29.47
CA ALA A 552 -6.80 4.99 29.57
C ALA A 552 -7.24 5.27 31.01
N ARG A 553 -8.01 6.34 31.22
CA ARG A 553 -8.42 6.77 32.57
C ARG A 553 -9.93 6.96 32.67
N GLY A 554 -10.55 6.29 33.65
CA GLY A 554 -11.96 6.43 34.00
C GLY A 554 -12.14 7.18 35.32
N THR A 555 -12.79 8.35 35.29
CA THR A 555 -12.90 9.22 36.48
C THR A 555 -14.18 9.09 37.30
N LEU A 556 -15.22 8.44 36.78
CA LEU A 556 -16.45 8.19 37.52
C LEU A 556 -16.76 6.70 37.70
N ASN A 557 -16.42 5.84 36.73
CA ASN A 557 -16.70 4.41 36.78
C ASN A 557 -15.57 3.57 36.14
N ASN A 558 -15.74 3.12 34.89
CA ASN A 558 -14.82 2.18 34.23
C ASN A 558 -13.80 2.90 33.33
N SER A 559 -12.68 2.24 33.03
CA SER A 559 -11.76 2.64 31.94
C SER A 559 -11.75 1.59 30.82
N GLY A 560 -11.34 1.99 29.61
CA GLY A 560 -10.90 1.04 28.59
C GLY A 560 -9.47 0.55 28.83
N ASN A 561 -8.87 0.01 27.77
CA ASN A 561 -7.50 -0.53 27.73
C ASN A 561 -6.47 0.55 27.39
N GLY A 562 -5.23 0.38 27.86
CA GLY A 562 -4.07 1.13 27.38
C GLY A 562 -3.75 0.71 25.94
N GLY A 563 -3.17 1.60 25.15
CA GLY A 563 -2.79 1.30 23.77
C GLY A 563 -1.36 0.75 23.71
N GLU A 564 -1.09 -0.10 22.73
CA GLU A 564 0.24 -0.67 22.53
C GLU A 564 1.25 0.41 22.11
N ILE A 565 2.50 0.25 22.54
CA ILE A 565 3.62 1.09 22.12
C ILE A 565 4.71 0.21 21.48
N ALA A 566 4.89 0.34 20.17
CA ALA A 566 5.82 -0.47 19.38
C ALA A 566 6.83 0.40 18.61
N LEU A 567 8.13 0.14 18.82
CA LEU A 567 9.23 0.85 18.16
C LEU A 567 10.16 -0.15 17.46
N SER A 568 10.47 0.11 16.19
CA SER A 568 11.39 -0.71 15.39
C SER A 568 12.37 0.17 14.61
N ALA A 569 13.67 -0.08 14.77
CA ALA A 569 14.71 0.62 14.04
C ALA A 569 15.89 -0.30 13.69
N PRO A 570 16.52 -0.14 12.51
CA PRO A 570 17.83 -0.70 12.26
C PRO A 570 18.89 -0.07 13.18
N GLY A 571 18.83 1.24 13.39
CA GLY A 571 19.69 2.02 14.26
C GLY A 571 19.25 2.03 15.72
N ALA A 572 19.69 3.06 16.48
CA ALA A 572 19.44 3.14 17.91
C ALA A 572 17.98 3.53 18.21
N ILE A 573 17.48 3.09 19.37
CA ILE A 573 16.24 3.64 19.95
C ILE A 573 16.64 4.38 21.22
N SER A 574 16.35 5.67 21.32
CA SER A 574 16.65 6.52 22.47
C SER A 574 15.45 7.40 22.81
N VAL A 575 14.58 6.94 23.71
CA VAL A 575 13.35 7.65 24.09
C VAL A 575 13.25 7.90 25.61
N GLY A 576 12.31 8.73 26.03
CA GLY A 576 12.00 8.99 27.43
C GLY A 576 11.28 7.83 28.12
N ASN A 577 10.35 8.16 29.01
CA ASN A 577 9.49 7.18 29.67
C ASN A 577 8.43 6.64 28.69
N ILE A 578 8.13 5.35 28.79
CA ILE A 578 7.07 4.70 28.01
C ILE A 578 5.99 4.24 28.98
N THR A 579 4.76 4.71 28.81
CA THR A 579 3.64 4.39 29.71
C THR A 579 2.40 3.99 28.94
N THR A 580 1.93 2.76 29.14
CA THR A 580 0.67 2.25 28.62
C THR A 580 -0.16 1.60 29.74
N ALA A 581 -0.73 2.47 30.56
CA ALA A 581 -1.37 2.09 31.81
C ALA A 581 -2.86 2.47 31.85
N THR A 582 -3.62 1.76 32.67
CA THR A 582 -5.05 2.02 32.89
C THR A 582 -5.37 2.31 34.35
N THR A 583 -6.28 3.25 34.57
CA THR A 583 -6.74 3.59 35.92
C THR A 583 -8.25 3.84 35.94
N ALA A 584 -8.97 3.24 36.89
CA ALA A 584 -10.41 3.40 37.02
C ALA A 584 -10.89 3.38 38.49
N LEU A 585 -11.94 4.15 38.79
CA LEU A 585 -12.57 4.12 40.12
C LEU A 585 -13.46 2.89 40.36
N SER A 586 -13.81 2.14 39.31
CA SER A 586 -14.57 0.88 39.39
C SER A 586 -13.81 -0.23 38.67
N ASN A 587 -14.13 -0.54 37.39
CA ASN A 587 -13.43 -1.58 36.64
C ASN A 587 -12.42 -0.97 35.66
N SER A 588 -11.16 -1.42 35.68
CA SER A 588 -10.15 -1.01 34.70
C SER A 588 -9.95 -2.07 33.61
N GLY A 589 -9.69 -1.62 32.38
CA GLY A 589 -9.21 -2.46 31.29
C GLY A 589 -7.77 -2.92 31.49
N GLY A 590 -7.21 -3.63 30.50
CA GLY A 590 -5.82 -4.09 30.53
C GLY A 590 -4.81 -2.99 30.18
N GLY A 591 -3.57 -3.12 30.66
CA GLY A 591 -2.44 -2.34 30.13
C GLY A 591 -2.15 -2.75 28.68
N GLY A 592 -1.51 -1.86 27.90
CA GLY A 592 -1.05 -2.21 26.55
C GLY A 592 0.37 -2.76 26.57
N ASP A 593 0.79 -3.41 25.49
CA ASP A 593 2.14 -3.98 25.41
C ASP A 593 3.18 -2.93 25.02
N ILE A 594 4.44 -3.18 25.38
CA ILE A 594 5.59 -2.37 24.98
C ILE A 594 6.60 -3.25 24.24
N THR A 595 6.83 -2.97 22.96
CA THR A 595 7.76 -3.75 22.11
C THR A 595 8.82 -2.84 21.50
N LEU A 596 10.10 -3.09 21.78
CA LEU A 596 11.22 -2.30 21.26
C LEU A 596 12.24 -3.19 20.53
N ILE A 597 12.54 -2.88 19.27
CA ILE A 597 13.45 -3.69 18.44
C ILE A 597 14.52 -2.79 17.79
N SER A 598 15.79 -3.01 18.16
CA SER A 598 16.95 -2.38 17.51
C SER A 598 17.84 -3.45 16.89
N ARG A 599 17.85 -3.51 15.55
CA ARG A 599 18.51 -4.63 14.83
C ARG A 599 20.04 -4.53 14.78
N ARG A 600 20.62 -3.34 14.91
CA ARG A 600 22.08 -3.13 14.81
C ARG A 600 22.68 -2.26 15.92
N SER A 601 21.89 -1.75 16.86
CA SER A 601 22.34 -0.74 17.82
C SER A 601 21.77 -0.94 19.24
N ASN A 602 21.90 0.10 20.07
CA ASN A 602 21.46 0.12 21.46
C ASN A 602 20.00 0.55 21.58
N ILE A 603 19.38 0.15 22.69
CA ILE A 603 18.11 0.69 23.18
C ILE A 603 18.37 1.41 24.50
N VAL A 604 17.97 2.68 24.57
CA VAL A 604 18.06 3.54 25.76
C VAL A 604 16.68 4.12 26.04
N THR A 605 16.16 3.89 27.24
CA THR A 605 14.84 4.40 27.64
C THR A 605 14.84 4.91 29.09
N GLY A 606 13.83 5.73 29.41
CA GLY A 606 13.44 6.02 30.79
C GLY A 606 12.78 4.81 31.46
N SER A 607 11.74 5.04 32.26
CA SER A 607 10.94 3.96 32.84
C SER A 607 9.91 3.43 31.84
N LEU A 608 9.66 2.12 31.86
CA LEU A 608 8.67 1.43 31.06
C LEU A 608 7.57 0.91 31.99
N ASN A 609 6.34 1.39 31.81
CA ASN A 609 5.24 1.09 32.71
C ASN A 609 4.02 0.59 31.93
N THR A 610 3.61 -0.64 32.16
CA THR A 610 2.38 -1.21 31.63
C THR A 610 1.56 -1.89 32.72
N GLY A 611 0.56 -1.17 33.23
CA GLY A 611 -0.16 -1.62 34.41
C GLY A 611 -1.59 -1.14 34.49
N THR A 612 -2.37 -1.78 35.34
CA THR A 612 -3.80 -1.53 35.51
C THR A 612 -4.16 -1.42 36.98
N SER A 613 -4.95 -0.40 37.31
CA SER A 613 -5.42 -0.16 38.67
C SER A 613 -6.91 0.17 38.68
N GLY A 614 -7.70 -0.74 39.24
CA GLY A 614 -9.15 -0.64 39.36
C GLY A 614 -9.58 -0.89 40.80
N ASN A 615 -10.52 -0.10 41.33
CA ASN A 615 -10.96 -0.36 42.71
C ASN A 615 -11.73 -1.68 42.81
N ASN A 616 -12.53 -2.02 41.80
CA ASN A 616 -13.41 -3.18 41.79
C ASN A 616 -12.76 -4.38 41.10
N ASN A 617 -12.66 -4.35 39.77
CA ASN A 617 -11.96 -5.35 38.97
C ASN A 617 -10.86 -4.66 38.15
N SER A 618 -9.77 -5.38 37.92
CA SER A 618 -8.68 -4.92 37.05
C SER A 618 -8.39 -5.94 35.97
N GLY A 619 -8.12 -5.47 34.76
CA GLY A 619 -7.66 -6.29 33.64
C GLY A 619 -6.27 -6.89 33.89
N ALA A 620 -5.66 -7.42 32.82
CA ALA A 620 -4.26 -7.85 32.84
C ALA A 620 -3.30 -6.66 32.68
N GLY A 621 -2.08 -6.78 33.18
CA GLY A 621 -0.98 -5.89 32.79
C GLY A 621 -0.48 -6.26 31.39
N GLY A 622 0.11 -5.31 30.67
CA GLY A 622 0.71 -5.63 29.37
C GLY A 622 2.11 -6.21 29.51
N GLU A 623 2.61 -6.77 28.43
CA GLU A 623 3.96 -7.33 28.32
C GLU A 623 4.99 -6.27 27.93
N VAL A 624 6.25 -6.50 28.32
CA VAL A 624 7.39 -5.70 27.86
C VAL A 624 8.39 -6.62 27.17
N SER A 625 8.67 -6.34 25.90
CA SER A 625 9.63 -7.07 25.08
C SER A 625 10.65 -6.11 24.47
N ILE A 626 11.94 -6.35 24.73
CA ILE A 626 13.04 -5.58 24.16
C ILE A 626 14.03 -6.54 23.49
N ASP A 627 14.34 -6.31 22.21
CA ASP A 627 15.40 -6.99 21.46
C ASP A 627 16.39 -5.96 20.91
N ALA A 628 17.62 -5.98 21.43
CA ALA A 628 18.70 -5.10 20.97
C ALA A 628 19.92 -5.90 20.52
N PHE A 629 20.56 -5.43 19.45
CA PHE A 629 21.85 -5.97 19.05
C PHE A 629 22.98 -5.59 20.02
N ALA A 630 23.08 -4.31 20.40
CA ALA A 630 24.19 -3.78 21.18
C ALA A 630 23.90 -3.74 22.70
N ASN A 631 23.56 -2.62 23.33
CA ASN A 631 23.22 -2.54 24.77
C ASN A 631 21.73 -2.24 24.99
N ILE A 632 21.17 -2.73 26.09
CA ILE A 632 19.87 -2.31 26.63
C ILE A 632 20.15 -1.52 27.92
N ASN A 633 19.75 -0.25 27.95
CA ASN A 633 19.84 0.62 29.12
C ASN A 633 18.46 1.21 29.42
N THR A 634 17.81 0.76 30.49
CA THR A 634 16.49 1.28 30.89
C THR A 634 16.53 1.74 32.35
N ALA A 635 15.60 2.61 32.73
CA ALA A 635 15.30 2.82 34.14
C ALA A 635 14.45 1.64 34.67
N ASP A 636 13.36 1.91 35.38
CA ASP A 636 12.48 0.87 35.92
C ASP A 636 11.61 0.28 34.81
N VAL A 637 11.47 -1.04 34.80
CA VAL A 637 10.51 -1.76 33.93
C VAL A 637 9.47 -2.42 34.83
N THR A 638 8.23 -1.97 34.74
CA THR A 638 7.15 -2.40 35.62
C THR A 638 5.93 -2.86 34.83
N THR A 639 5.50 -4.09 35.09
CA THR A 639 4.17 -4.58 34.77
C THR A 639 3.40 -4.75 36.08
N SER A 640 2.22 -4.14 36.22
CA SER A 640 1.53 -4.17 37.51
C SER A 640 0.02 -4.25 37.40
N VAL A 641 -0.59 -5.11 38.19
CA VAL A 641 -2.04 -5.23 38.34
C VAL A 641 -2.42 -4.96 39.79
N GLN A 642 -3.35 -4.05 40.01
CA GLN A 642 -3.87 -3.75 41.35
C GLN A 642 -5.40 -3.72 41.37
N ALA A 643 -6.02 -4.53 42.23
CA ALA A 643 -7.47 -4.53 42.47
C ALA A 643 -7.83 -4.43 43.96
N THR A 644 -8.54 -3.38 44.37
CA THR A 644 -8.75 -3.12 45.82
C THR A 644 -9.96 -3.83 46.45
N VAL A 645 -10.87 -4.43 45.67
CA VAL A 645 -12.11 -5.03 46.17
C VAL A 645 -12.36 -6.44 45.65
N ASN A 646 -12.32 -6.67 44.33
CA ASN A 646 -12.64 -7.97 43.71
C ASN A 646 -11.44 -8.49 42.90
N ASN A 647 -11.61 -8.72 41.59
CA ASN A 647 -10.70 -9.57 40.82
C ASN A 647 -9.54 -8.76 40.22
N ALA A 648 -8.33 -9.33 40.26
CA ALA A 648 -7.17 -8.85 39.51
C ALA A 648 -6.84 -9.83 38.38
N GLY A 649 -6.53 -9.32 37.18
CA GLY A 649 -5.93 -10.11 36.11
C GLY A 649 -4.46 -10.44 36.37
N ASP A 650 -3.82 -11.09 35.39
CA ASP A 650 -2.40 -11.44 35.45
C ASP A 650 -1.52 -10.23 35.09
N ALA A 651 -0.38 -10.07 35.76
CA ALA A 651 0.63 -9.11 35.32
C ALA A 651 1.38 -9.67 34.10
N GLY A 652 1.71 -8.80 33.14
CA GLY A 652 2.41 -9.21 31.92
C GLY A 652 3.88 -9.55 32.15
N ASN A 653 4.45 -10.27 31.19
CA ASN A 653 5.84 -10.71 31.25
C ASN A 653 6.82 -9.57 30.91
N ILE A 654 8.07 -9.67 31.40
CA ILE A 654 9.19 -8.84 30.96
C ILE A 654 10.23 -9.72 30.28
N SER A 655 10.60 -9.41 29.04
CA SER A 655 11.62 -10.11 28.27
C SER A 655 12.62 -9.12 27.67
N LEU A 656 13.89 -9.21 28.08
CA LEU A 656 14.98 -8.39 27.57
C LEU A 656 16.03 -9.30 26.92
N ILE A 657 16.17 -9.20 25.60
CA ILE A 657 17.10 -10.00 24.80
C ILE A 657 18.17 -9.08 24.22
N ASN A 658 19.42 -9.39 24.55
CA ASN A 658 20.58 -8.69 24.07
C ASN A 658 21.53 -9.67 23.37
N ARG A 659 21.91 -9.33 22.13
CA ARG A 659 22.68 -10.26 21.26
C ARG A 659 24.19 -10.09 21.36
N SER A 660 24.71 -8.89 21.68
CA SER A 660 26.15 -8.62 21.62
C SER A 660 26.73 -7.73 22.72
N GLY A 661 25.92 -7.12 23.58
CA GLY A 661 26.37 -6.22 24.66
C GLY A 661 25.63 -6.46 25.98
N ASN A 662 25.47 -5.41 26.76
CA ASN A 662 25.03 -5.49 28.15
C ASN A 662 23.53 -5.18 28.32
N ILE A 663 22.92 -5.74 29.37
CA ILE A 663 21.62 -5.34 29.89
C ILE A 663 21.83 -4.59 31.20
N THR A 664 21.43 -3.32 31.26
CA THR A 664 21.45 -2.48 32.46
C THR A 664 20.06 -1.94 32.73
N THR A 665 19.50 -2.25 33.90
CA THR A 665 18.17 -1.77 34.34
C THR A 665 18.25 -1.16 35.75
N ALA A 666 17.32 -0.27 36.10
CA ALA A 666 17.18 0.15 37.50
C ALA A 666 16.45 -0.95 38.29
N ALA A 667 15.13 -1.07 38.22
CA ALA A 667 14.38 -2.20 38.75
C ALA A 667 13.53 -2.92 37.69
N LEU A 668 13.19 -4.19 37.93
CA LEU A 668 12.33 -5.02 37.09
C LEU A 668 11.21 -5.59 37.98
N ASN A 669 9.97 -5.19 37.74
CA ASN A 669 8.84 -5.52 38.61
C ASN A 669 7.67 -6.11 37.82
N THR A 670 7.20 -7.29 38.19
CA THR A 670 5.93 -7.87 37.72
C THR A 670 5.06 -8.18 38.93
N ASN A 671 4.14 -7.27 39.25
CA ASN A 671 3.41 -7.30 40.52
C ASN A 671 1.91 -7.48 40.32
N THR A 672 1.30 -8.41 41.05
CA THR A 672 -0.15 -8.56 41.09
C THR A 672 -0.63 -8.47 42.54
N GLU A 673 -1.47 -7.47 42.83
CA GLU A 673 -2.05 -7.22 44.14
C GLU A 673 -3.58 -7.24 44.08
N ALA A 674 -4.23 -8.09 44.88
CA ALA A 674 -5.67 -8.00 45.09
C ALA A 674 -6.11 -8.18 46.54
N ALA A 675 -7.23 -7.54 46.90
CA ALA A 675 -7.83 -7.65 48.23
C ALA A 675 -8.85 -8.81 48.38
N SER A 676 -9.06 -9.61 47.33
CA SER A 676 -10.03 -10.72 47.30
C SER A 676 -9.38 -12.08 46.98
N SER A 677 -10.14 -13.17 47.00
CA SER A 677 -9.66 -14.53 46.73
C SER A 677 -9.41 -14.86 45.25
N ASN A 678 -9.76 -13.95 44.33
CA ASN A 678 -9.62 -14.15 42.87
C ASN A 678 -8.54 -13.21 42.33
N THR A 679 -7.30 -13.61 42.55
CA THR A 679 -6.11 -12.83 42.18
C THR A 679 -5.39 -13.54 41.05
N GLY A 680 -5.06 -12.81 39.98
CA GLY A 680 -4.19 -13.30 38.92
C GLY A 680 -2.76 -13.55 39.41
N ASN A 681 -1.95 -14.10 38.53
CA ASN A 681 -0.54 -14.40 38.78
C ASN A 681 0.36 -13.23 38.41
N SER A 682 1.60 -13.27 38.88
CA SER A 682 2.63 -12.34 38.44
C SER A 682 3.30 -12.84 37.16
N GLY A 683 3.71 -11.90 36.30
CA GLY A 683 4.40 -12.20 35.06
C GLY A 683 5.83 -12.71 35.28
N SER A 684 6.35 -13.49 34.34
CA SER A 684 7.75 -13.94 34.37
C SER A 684 8.70 -12.84 33.91
N ILE A 685 9.93 -12.85 34.43
CA ILE A 685 11.01 -11.93 34.03
C ILE A 685 12.13 -12.75 33.39
N ARG A 686 12.50 -12.43 32.15
CA ARG A 686 13.55 -13.12 31.39
C ARG A 686 14.57 -12.13 30.84
N LEU A 687 15.82 -12.25 31.27
CA LEU A 687 16.95 -11.47 30.76
C LEU A 687 17.97 -12.38 30.09
N ASN A 688 18.36 -12.07 28.85
CA ASN A 688 19.36 -12.83 28.11
C ASN A 688 20.41 -11.90 27.48
N ALA A 689 21.60 -11.82 28.06
CA ALA A 689 22.75 -11.10 27.52
C ALA A 689 23.74 -12.09 26.88
N SER A 690 23.56 -12.35 25.58
CA SER A 690 24.24 -13.47 24.90
C SER A 690 25.76 -13.34 24.84
N LYS A 691 26.33 -12.12 24.99
CA LYS A 691 27.79 -11.87 24.97
C LYS A 691 28.25 -10.83 25.99
N GLY A 692 27.38 -10.39 26.90
CA GLY A 692 27.67 -9.30 27.81
C GLY A 692 27.14 -9.53 29.22
N ASP A 693 27.18 -8.48 30.02
CA ASP A 693 26.81 -8.49 31.44
C ASP A 693 25.32 -8.17 31.63
N ILE A 694 24.75 -8.67 32.75
CA ILE A 694 23.46 -8.21 33.27
C ILE A 694 23.73 -7.44 34.56
N THR A 695 23.28 -6.18 34.63
CA THR A 695 23.26 -5.35 35.84
C THR A 695 21.86 -4.84 36.12
N SER A 696 21.32 -5.13 37.30
CA SER A 696 20.03 -4.60 37.77
C SER A 696 20.09 -4.28 39.27
N GLN A 697 19.17 -3.49 39.80
CA GLN A 697 18.95 -3.39 41.23
C GLN A 697 18.02 -4.54 41.66
N GLN A 698 16.74 -4.25 41.90
CA GLN A 698 15.77 -5.24 42.35
C GLN A 698 15.06 -5.91 41.16
N ILE A 699 14.93 -7.23 41.22
CA ILE A 699 14.13 -8.02 40.28
C ILE A 699 13.03 -8.73 41.08
N THR A 700 11.79 -8.30 40.91
CA THR A 700 10.66 -8.79 41.69
C THR A 700 9.52 -9.27 40.81
N SER A 701 9.06 -10.49 41.05
CA SER A 701 7.82 -11.04 40.53
C SER A 701 6.98 -11.52 41.71
N ILE A 702 5.99 -10.72 42.12
CA ILE A 702 5.32 -10.90 43.41
C ILE A 702 3.80 -10.85 43.28
N THR A 703 3.16 -11.92 43.74
CA THR A 703 1.69 -11.99 43.86
C THR A 703 1.28 -11.86 45.33
N VAL A 704 0.47 -10.85 45.67
CA VAL A 704 -0.06 -10.60 47.02
C VAL A 704 -1.58 -10.78 47.05
N SER A 705 -2.07 -11.72 47.87
CA SER A 705 -3.49 -12.08 47.97
C SER A 705 -3.87 -12.60 49.37
N PRO A 706 -5.04 -12.24 49.95
CA PRO A 706 -5.46 -12.67 51.28
C PRO A 706 -6.02 -14.10 51.37
N ASP A 707 -6.30 -14.80 50.26
CA ASP A 707 -6.70 -16.21 50.24
C ASP A 707 -5.80 -16.99 49.26
N SER A 708 -4.87 -17.75 49.83
CA SER A 708 -3.53 -17.98 49.29
C SER A 708 -3.30 -19.36 48.68
N ALA A 709 -4.33 -20.16 48.38
CA ALA A 709 -4.11 -21.55 47.99
C ALA A 709 -3.84 -21.79 46.49
N GLN A 710 -3.96 -20.77 45.62
CA GLN A 710 -3.99 -20.96 44.14
C GLN A 710 -3.14 -19.96 43.34
N THR A 711 -2.54 -18.95 43.95
CA THR A 711 -1.78 -17.91 43.23
C THR A 711 -0.30 -18.27 43.11
N GLN A 712 0.27 -17.96 41.95
CA GLN A 712 1.67 -18.26 41.62
C GLN A 712 2.49 -16.96 41.44
N GLY A 713 3.71 -16.93 42.00
CA GLY A 713 4.73 -15.94 41.65
C GLY A 713 5.36 -16.28 40.29
N GLY A 714 5.80 -15.29 39.52
CA GLY A 714 6.35 -15.53 38.19
C GLY A 714 7.79 -16.03 38.22
N ASP A 715 8.18 -16.77 37.17
CA ASP A 715 9.55 -17.26 37.03
C ASP A 715 10.52 -16.11 36.71
N ILE A 716 11.71 -16.16 37.29
CA ILE A 716 12.80 -15.21 37.02
C ILE A 716 13.97 -15.97 36.40
N GLY A 717 14.25 -15.71 35.13
CA GLY A 717 15.33 -16.33 34.36
C GLY A 717 16.38 -15.31 33.92
N LEU A 718 17.62 -15.46 34.39
CA LEU A 718 18.75 -14.62 34.00
C LEU A 718 19.82 -15.45 33.30
N ARG A 719 20.22 -15.06 32.09
CA ARG A 719 21.30 -15.71 31.33
C ARG A 719 22.28 -14.68 30.80
N ALA A 720 23.57 -14.86 31.09
CA ALA A 720 24.63 -14.00 30.56
C ALA A 720 25.90 -14.80 30.25
N ASP A 721 26.62 -14.45 29.18
CA ASP A 721 28.01 -14.92 29.02
C ASP A 721 28.97 -14.10 29.92
N GLY A 722 28.60 -12.87 30.24
CA GLY A 722 29.29 -12.00 31.19
C GLY A 722 28.86 -12.21 32.64
N MET A 723 29.21 -11.25 33.50
CA MET A 723 28.80 -11.22 34.91
C MET A 723 27.32 -10.90 35.06
N ILE A 724 26.71 -11.41 36.13
CA ILE A 724 25.36 -11.02 36.55
C ILE A 724 25.46 -10.35 37.92
N VAL A 725 25.07 -9.08 38.00
CA VAL A 725 25.05 -8.27 39.22
C VAL A 725 23.63 -7.76 39.48
N VAL A 726 23.07 -8.13 40.62
CA VAL A 726 21.75 -7.70 41.09
C VAL A 726 21.82 -7.22 42.52
N ASP A 727 20.89 -6.39 42.98
CA ASP A 727 20.74 -6.12 44.43
C ASP A 727 20.06 -7.32 45.08
N SER A 728 18.87 -7.72 44.58
CA SER A 728 18.14 -8.88 45.09
C SER A 728 17.12 -9.43 44.08
N ILE A 729 16.73 -10.71 44.24
CA ILE A 729 15.73 -11.39 43.40
C ILE A 729 14.60 -11.95 44.27
N ASN A 730 13.36 -11.57 43.99
CA ASN A 730 12.17 -12.00 44.73
C ASN A 730 11.10 -12.58 43.77
N ALA A 731 10.85 -13.88 43.82
CA ALA A 731 9.84 -14.59 43.04
C ALA A 731 8.68 -15.09 43.93
N THR A 732 8.29 -14.32 44.95
CA THR A 732 7.30 -14.75 45.95
C THR A 732 5.90 -14.88 45.37
N GLY A 733 5.24 -16.00 45.69
CA GLY A 733 3.79 -16.17 45.54
C GLY A 733 3.16 -16.63 46.84
N GLU A 734 1.99 -16.09 47.19
CA GLU A 734 1.24 -16.50 48.38
C GLU A 734 0.89 -18.00 48.38
N GLY A 735 0.56 -18.58 47.21
CA GLY A 735 0.32 -20.02 47.05
C GLY A 735 1.56 -20.82 46.71
N GLN A 736 2.14 -20.56 45.55
CA GLN A 736 3.41 -21.15 45.10
C GLN A 736 4.32 -20.04 44.57
N GLY A 737 5.58 -20.01 45.00
CA GLY A 737 6.58 -19.10 44.45
C GLY A 737 7.05 -19.52 43.06
N GLY A 738 7.57 -18.57 42.30
CA GLY A 738 8.18 -18.80 40.99
C GLY A 738 9.57 -19.41 41.10
N ASN A 739 10.07 -19.94 39.99
CA ASN A 739 11.42 -20.47 39.89
C ASN A 739 12.42 -19.35 39.58
N ILE A 740 13.56 -19.36 40.27
CA ILE A 740 14.69 -18.47 39.99
C ILE A 740 15.78 -19.29 39.31
N ASN A 741 16.05 -19.01 38.03
CA ASN A 741 17.08 -19.66 37.24
C ASN A 741 18.13 -18.64 36.79
N VAL A 742 19.35 -18.76 37.29
CA VAL A 742 20.47 -17.88 36.90
C VAL A 742 21.57 -18.72 36.25
N THR A 743 22.01 -18.31 35.06
CA THR A 743 23.10 -18.94 34.31
C THR A 743 24.11 -17.89 33.87
N THR A 744 25.36 -18.02 34.29
CA THR A 744 26.47 -17.16 33.84
C THR A 744 27.74 -17.95 33.51
N GLN A 745 28.54 -17.51 32.53
CA GLN A 745 29.88 -18.07 32.31
C GLN A 745 30.98 -17.39 33.15
N GLN A 746 30.60 -16.47 34.04
CA GLN A 746 31.50 -15.79 34.97
C GLN A 746 30.91 -15.85 36.39
N SER A 747 30.87 -14.73 37.12
CA SER A 747 30.37 -14.65 38.49
C SER A 747 28.93 -14.14 38.57
N PHE A 748 28.20 -14.62 39.57
CA PHE A 748 26.91 -14.07 40.00
C PHE A 748 27.07 -13.32 41.33
N ARG A 749 26.49 -12.12 41.42
CA ARG A 749 26.55 -11.25 42.60
C ARG A 749 25.17 -10.72 42.94
N ALA A 750 24.65 -11.09 44.11
CA ALA A 750 23.51 -10.41 44.73
C ALA A 750 24.03 -9.53 45.88
N ILE A 751 24.03 -8.21 45.71
CA ILE A 751 24.80 -7.29 46.56
C ILE A 751 24.02 -6.67 47.73
N ASP A 752 22.71 -6.89 47.80
CA ASP A 752 21.85 -6.42 48.88
C ASP A 752 20.85 -7.52 49.31
N THR A 753 19.95 -7.18 50.24
CA THR A 753 18.89 -8.06 50.76
C THR A 753 17.53 -7.44 50.53
N ILE A 754 16.53 -8.31 50.34
CA ILE A 754 15.13 -7.95 50.30
C ILE A 754 14.73 -7.40 51.67
N ALA A 755 14.09 -6.23 51.68
CA ALA A 755 13.62 -5.58 52.88
C ALA A 755 12.83 -6.56 53.78
N ASP A 756 13.10 -6.50 55.08
CA ASP A 756 12.45 -7.31 56.13
C ASP A 756 12.65 -8.84 56.05
N THR A 757 13.45 -9.38 55.13
CA THR A 757 13.61 -10.85 54.97
C THR A 757 15.03 -11.40 55.07
N ASN A 758 16.07 -10.59 55.31
CA ASN A 758 17.50 -11.00 55.32
C ASN A 758 17.97 -11.79 54.08
N ALA A 759 17.12 -12.04 53.09
CA ALA A 759 17.38 -12.89 51.93
C ALA A 759 17.78 -12.03 50.74
N SER A 760 18.77 -12.47 49.96
CA SER A 760 19.12 -11.87 48.66
C SER A 760 18.36 -12.54 47.51
N LEU A 761 18.01 -13.83 47.66
CA LEU A 761 17.16 -14.56 46.73
C LEU A 761 16.03 -15.24 47.52
N LEU A 762 14.80 -14.93 47.15
CA LEU A 762 13.60 -15.40 47.83
C LEU A 762 12.60 -15.97 46.81
N THR A 763 12.17 -17.20 47.07
CA THR A 763 10.92 -17.77 46.55
C THR A 763 10.17 -18.44 47.70
N THR A 764 8.90 -18.79 47.53
CA THR A 764 8.03 -19.34 48.59
C THR A 764 7.37 -20.66 48.16
N ASN A 765 6.93 -21.48 49.12
CA ASN A 765 5.97 -22.57 48.94
C ASN A 765 6.13 -23.46 47.68
N GLY A 766 7.34 -23.92 47.36
CA GLY A 766 7.59 -24.89 46.28
C GLY A 766 8.21 -24.34 44.98
N GLY A 767 8.61 -23.06 44.95
CA GLY A 767 9.51 -22.54 43.90
C GLY A 767 10.95 -23.06 44.06
N THR A 768 11.67 -23.18 42.94
CA THR A 768 13.07 -23.64 42.93
C THR A 768 14.04 -22.47 42.71
N ILE A 769 15.25 -22.57 43.27
CA ILE A 769 16.34 -21.64 42.99
C ILE A 769 17.49 -22.46 42.41
N ARG A 770 17.88 -22.15 41.18
CA ARG A 770 18.99 -22.77 40.46
C ARG A 770 19.99 -21.71 40.03
N LEU A 771 21.22 -21.85 40.51
CA LEU A 771 22.35 -21.00 40.12
C LEU A 771 23.40 -21.86 39.42
N THR A 772 23.72 -21.52 38.17
CA THR A 772 24.78 -22.11 37.35
C THR A 772 25.77 -21.01 36.97
N TYR A 773 27.02 -21.13 37.41
CA TYR A 773 28.06 -20.14 37.17
C TYR A 773 29.42 -20.82 36.99
N ASN A 774 30.30 -20.25 36.16
CA ASN A 774 31.67 -20.73 36.02
C ASN A 774 32.60 -19.87 36.88
N SER A 775 33.11 -20.45 37.97
CA SER A 775 33.99 -19.74 38.91
C SER A 775 35.46 -19.95 38.54
N ASP A 776 36.25 -18.87 38.62
CA ASP A 776 37.68 -19.01 38.89
C ASP A 776 37.81 -19.81 40.21
N PRO A 777 38.52 -20.95 40.23
CA PRO A 777 38.71 -21.73 41.46
C PRO A 777 39.31 -20.93 42.63
N ALA A 778 39.91 -19.76 42.35
CA ALA A 778 40.41 -18.82 43.36
C ALA A 778 39.33 -17.94 44.02
N ILE A 779 38.09 -17.89 43.50
CA ILE A 779 36.99 -17.04 43.98
C ILE A 779 35.73 -17.91 44.22
N PRO A 780 35.64 -18.59 45.38
CA PRO A 780 34.49 -19.43 45.70
C PRO A 780 33.21 -18.61 45.86
N PHE A 781 32.06 -19.28 45.73
CA PHE A 781 30.77 -18.66 46.02
C PHE A 781 30.58 -18.44 47.52
N SER A 782 30.29 -17.20 47.90
CA SER A 782 30.20 -16.76 49.29
C SER A 782 28.77 -16.37 49.69
N LEU A 783 28.22 -17.03 50.70
CA LEU A 783 26.97 -16.61 51.34
C LEU A 783 27.28 -15.62 52.47
N GLY A 784 26.80 -14.38 52.33
CA GLY A 784 27.05 -13.26 53.25
C GLY A 784 28.04 -12.22 52.75
N ASP A 785 28.57 -12.36 51.53
CA ASP A 785 29.43 -11.38 50.87
C ASP A 785 29.16 -11.33 49.35
N GLY A 786 28.21 -10.48 48.94
CA GLY A 786 27.92 -10.20 47.54
C GLY A 786 28.99 -9.35 46.83
N GLY A 787 30.04 -8.91 47.54
CA GLY A 787 31.12 -8.09 46.99
C GLY A 787 32.02 -8.81 45.98
N ILE A 788 31.98 -10.15 45.96
CA ILE A 788 32.86 -11.02 45.15
C ILE A 788 32.07 -11.91 44.18
N ASN A 789 31.86 -13.19 44.46
CA ASN A 789 30.94 -14.10 43.77
C ASN A 789 30.07 -14.71 44.87
N GLY A 790 28.77 -14.42 44.91
CA GLY A 790 27.98 -14.71 46.11
C GLY A 790 26.77 -13.79 46.34
N THR A 791 26.19 -13.92 47.53
CA THR A 791 25.00 -13.16 47.97
C THR A 791 25.29 -12.40 49.26
N ALA A 792 24.72 -11.20 49.44
CA ALA A 792 24.86 -10.41 50.66
C ALA A 792 24.08 -11.00 51.85
N GLY A 793 22.94 -11.64 51.58
CA GLY A 793 22.08 -12.30 52.56
C GLY A 793 21.77 -13.76 52.21
N GLU A 794 20.71 -14.26 52.82
CA GLU A 794 20.29 -15.66 52.73
C GLU A 794 19.71 -16.01 51.35
N ILE A 795 19.74 -17.30 50.99
CA ILE A 795 19.00 -17.84 49.85
C ILE A 795 17.90 -18.74 50.45
N THR A 796 16.63 -18.45 50.16
CA THR A 796 15.52 -19.19 50.77
C THR A 796 14.38 -19.49 49.79
N THR A 797 13.83 -20.68 49.91
CA THR A 797 12.59 -21.12 49.23
C THR A 797 11.37 -21.05 50.15
N GLY A 798 11.54 -20.47 51.35
CA GLY A 798 10.56 -20.49 52.44
C GLY A 798 10.45 -21.85 53.15
N LEU A 799 10.80 -22.95 52.48
CA LEU A 799 10.90 -24.30 53.05
C LEU A 799 12.32 -24.63 53.51
N ASP A 800 13.31 -24.27 52.70
CA ASP A 800 14.73 -24.45 52.96
C ASP A 800 15.46 -23.11 52.91
N THR A 801 16.48 -22.92 53.75
CA THR A 801 17.24 -21.67 53.84
C THR A 801 18.73 -21.95 53.97
N LEU A 802 19.53 -21.29 53.13
CA LEU A 802 20.98 -21.25 53.23
C LEU A 802 21.41 -19.96 53.94
N THR A 803 22.00 -20.09 55.13
CA THR A 803 22.34 -18.96 56.01
C THR A 803 23.83 -18.60 55.97
N ALA A 804 24.14 -17.31 56.08
CA ALA A 804 25.51 -16.79 56.14
C ALA A 804 26.15 -16.94 57.55
N PRO A 805 27.49 -16.97 57.70
CA PRO A 805 28.51 -17.01 56.66
C PRO A 805 28.89 -18.46 56.29
N GLN A 806 28.85 -18.79 55.00
CA GLN A 806 29.39 -20.05 54.49
C GLN A 806 30.17 -19.80 53.19
N THR A 807 31.42 -20.29 53.16
CA THR A 807 32.23 -20.40 51.94
C THR A 807 32.14 -21.84 51.46
N VAL A 808 31.59 -22.07 50.28
CA VAL A 808 31.35 -23.42 49.76
C VAL A 808 32.60 -23.88 49.00
N GLU A 809 33.57 -24.51 49.69
CA GLU A 809 34.89 -24.88 49.14
C GLU A 809 34.99 -26.27 48.49
N GLU A 810 34.01 -27.17 48.62
CA GLU A 810 34.11 -28.54 48.08
C GLU A 810 32.76 -29.09 47.60
N VAL A 811 32.34 -28.69 46.39
CA VAL A 811 31.46 -29.50 45.52
C VAL A 811 31.94 -29.27 44.10
N SER A 812 32.29 -30.33 43.38
CA SER A 812 32.49 -30.28 41.94
C SER A 812 31.33 -29.52 41.28
N LEU A 813 31.63 -28.50 40.48
CA LEU A 813 30.73 -27.72 39.61
C LEU A 813 29.51 -28.55 39.10
N GLU A 814 28.29 -28.01 38.98
CA GLU A 814 28.00 -26.66 38.46
C GLU A 814 26.58 -26.12 38.79
N THR A 815 25.90 -26.67 39.81
CA THR A 815 24.52 -26.27 40.17
C THR A 815 24.30 -26.23 41.69
N ILE A 816 23.82 -25.10 42.24
CA ILE A 816 23.12 -25.10 43.54
C ILE A 816 21.67 -25.50 43.25
N GLU A 817 21.28 -26.69 43.69
CA GLU A 817 19.94 -27.25 43.49
C GLU A 817 19.36 -27.69 44.84
N LEU A 818 18.27 -27.05 45.27
CA LEU A 818 17.40 -27.56 46.33
C LEU A 818 16.30 -28.38 45.64
N ASN A 819 16.42 -29.71 45.64
CA ASN A 819 15.60 -30.60 44.80
C ASN A 819 14.57 -31.44 45.55
N ASN A 820 13.44 -31.69 44.88
CA ASN A 820 13.10 -33.07 44.50
C ASN A 820 12.42 -33.17 43.12
N LEU A 821 13.07 -33.95 42.25
CA LEU A 821 12.64 -34.65 41.02
C LEU A 821 12.41 -33.87 39.71
N PHE A 822 13.28 -34.21 38.74
CA PHE A 822 13.12 -34.04 37.30
C PHE A 822 11.87 -34.77 36.76
N GLU A 823 11.05 -34.05 36.02
CA GLU A 823 10.37 -34.56 34.83
C GLU A 823 10.37 -33.48 33.75
N SER A 824 10.50 -33.94 32.50
CA SER A 824 10.39 -33.20 31.25
C SER A 824 9.46 -31.99 31.32
N PHE A 825 9.96 -30.82 30.91
CA PHE A 825 9.08 -29.70 30.60
C PHE A 825 8.09 -30.14 29.51
N PRO A 826 6.78 -30.16 29.78
CA PRO A 826 5.80 -30.19 28.72
C PRO A 826 6.05 -28.92 27.89
N SER A 827 6.02 -29.08 26.57
CA SER A 827 5.67 -28.00 25.66
C SER A 827 4.35 -27.40 26.15
N GLY A 828 4.45 -26.37 27.00
CA GLY A 828 3.32 -25.57 27.43
C GLY A 828 2.58 -25.11 26.19
N SER A 829 1.28 -25.36 26.22
CA SER A 829 0.28 -24.79 25.34
C SER A 829 0.74 -23.46 24.76
N GLN A 830 0.77 -23.38 23.43
CA GLN A 830 0.45 -22.15 22.74
C GLN A 830 -0.91 -21.68 23.27
N SER A 831 -0.87 -20.85 24.31
CA SER A 831 -1.83 -19.78 24.45
C SER A 831 -1.29 -18.71 23.54
N ASP A 832 -2.07 -18.45 22.50
CA ASP A 832 -1.88 -17.53 21.40
C ASP A 832 -0.79 -16.48 21.64
N SER A 833 0.25 -16.54 20.80
CA SER A 833 1.05 -15.37 20.50
C SER A 833 0.07 -14.26 20.10
N PRO A 834 0.12 -13.05 20.69
CA PRO A 834 -0.48 -11.91 20.02
C PRO A 834 0.19 -11.86 18.64
N GLU A 835 -0.63 -11.91 17.59
CA GLU A 835 -0.19 -11.55 16.25
C GLU A 835 0.62 -10.25 16.36
N PRO A 836 1.71 -10.06 15.60
CA PRO A 836 2.17 -8.69 15.38
C PRO A 836 0.94 -7.92 14.92
N LEU A 837 0.54 -6.88 15.66
CA LEU A 837 -0.50 -5.99 15.16
C LEU A 837 -0.04 -5.57 13.77
N SER A 838 -0.74 -6.11 12.77
CA SER A 838 -0.77 -5.58 11.44
C SER A 838 -0.88 -4.07 11.59
N PRO A 839 -0.13 -3.24 10.82
CA PRO A 839 -0.51 -1.86 10.70
C PRO A 839 -2.00 -1.87 10.38
N VAL A 840 -2.80 -1.09 11.11
CA VAL A 840 -4.26 -1.04 10.96
C VAL A 840 -4.55 -0.65 9.51
N ALA A 841 -4.69 -1.67 8.66
CA ALA A 841 -5.34 -1.63 7.38
C ALA A 841 -6.82 -1.86 7.67
N ASP A 842 -7.45 -0.88 8.33
CA ASP A 842 -8.90 -0.73 8.31
C ASP A 842 -9.23 0.55 7.53
N LEU A 843 -9.01 0.44 6.21
CA LEU A 843 -9.67 1.26 5.18
C LEU A 843 -10.58 0.40 4.29
N THR A 844 -10.76 -0.89 4.59
CA THR A 844 -11.57 -1.81 3.78
C THR A 844 -12.93 -2.05 4.41
N ASN A 845 -13.73 -0.99 4.57
CA ASN A 845 -15.19 -1.09 4.64
C ASN A 845 -15.85 0.25 4.29
N LEU A 846 -15.67 0.67 3.04
CA LEU A 846 -16.41 1.75 2.38
C LEU A 846 -17.22 1.27 1.16
N SER A 847 -17.32 -0.03 0.93
CA SER A 847 -18.00 -0.58 -0.25
C SER A 847 -19.48 -0.91 -0.04
N THR A 848 -20.04 -0.84 1.17
CA THR A 848 -21.41 -1.34 1.40
C THR A 848 -22.52 -0.30 1.48
N VAL A 849 -22.23 1.00 1.39
CA VAL A 849 -23.27 2.00 1.72
C VAL A 849 -23.35 3.14 0.71
N LEU A 850 -22.74 3.01 -0.46
CA LEU A 850 -23.11 3.83 -1.60
C LEU A 850 -23.51 2.93 -2.74
N GLY A 851 -24.80 2.95 -3.06
CA GLY A 851 -25.30 2.35 -4.28
C GLY A 851 -24.72 3.11 -5.47
N LEU A 852 -23.53 2.72 -5.91
CA LEU A 852 -22.94 3.12 -7.17
C LEU A 852 -22.51 1.86 -7.92
N GLU A 853 -23.49 1.18 -8.50
CA GLU A 853 -23.23 0.30 -9.63
C GLU A 853 -22.75 1.18 -10.80
N SER A 854 -21.51 1.07 -11.24
CA SER A 854 -21.07 0.81 -12.63
C SER A 854 -19.54 0.80 -12.62
N ILE A 855 -18.83 -0.01 -13.41
CA ILE A 855 -18.85 -0.13 -14.87
C ILE A 855 -18.62 -1.61 -15.25
N ASP A 856 -19.51 -2.51 -14.87
CA ASP A 856 -19.49 -3.91 -15.37
C ASP A 856 -20.71 -4.25 -16.27
N SER A 857 -21.62 -3.30 -16.45
CA SER A 857 -22.88 -3.52 -17.16
C SER A 857 -22.82 -3.34 -18.68
N LEU A 858 -21.66 -3.00 -19.26
CA LEU A 858 -21.50 -2.87 -20.72
C LEU A 858 -20.92 -4.10 -21.42
N ASN A 859 -20.49 -5.15 -20.70
CA ASN A 859 -20.10 -6.42 -21.32
C ASN A 859 -21.09 -7.57 -21.13
N ASN A 860 -22.16 -7.41 -20.33
CA ASN A 860 -23.03 -8.52 -19.95
C ASN A 860 -24.42 -8.57 -20.62
N ASN A 861 -24.73 -7.68 -21.57
CA ASN A 861 -26.05 -7.64 -22.22
C ASN A 861 -26.13 -8.38 -23.57
N ALA A 862 -25.58 -9.59 -23.65
CA ALA A 862 -25.92 -10.54 -24.72
C ALA A 862 -26.51 -11.88 -24.22
N LEU A 863 -26.52 -12.17 -22.92
CA LEU A 863 -26.95 -13.48 -22.40
C LEU A 863 -27.79 -13.39 -21.11
N ALA A 864 -28.86 -12.61 -21.11
CA ALA A 864 -29.83 -12.68 -20.02
C ALA A 864 -31.26 -12.43 -20.52
N ASN A 865 -31.89 -13.46 -21.10
CA ASN A 865 -33.31 -13.75 -20.90
C ASN A 865 -33.67 -15.14 -21.46
N GLY A 866 -33.75 -16.14 -20.59
CA GLY A 866 -34.32 -17.44 -20.96
C GLY A 866 -34.05 -18.59 -20.00
N ALA A 867 -34.82 -18.64 -18.91
CA ALA A 867 -35.20 -19.84 -18.15
C ALA A 867 -34.11 -20.69 -17.45
N ARG A 868 -34.34 -20.88 -16.15
CA ARG A 868 -33.74 -21.91 -15.29
C ARG A 868 -33.78 -23.30 -15.94
N GLU A 869 -32.61 -23.88 -16.19
CA GLU A 869 -32.34 -25.32 -16.02
C GLU A 869 -30.82 -25.57 -16.03
N LYS A 870 -30.34 -26.43 -15.13
CA LYS A 870 -28.94 -26.87 -15.05
C LYS A 870 -28.50 -27.46 -16.40
N GLN A 871 -27.56 -26.83 -17.10
CA GLN A 871 -26.75 -27.47 -18.14
C GLN A 871 -25.30 -26.97 -18.06
N GLU A 872 -24.38 -27.93 -18.14
CA GLU A 872 -22.94 -27.73 -18.29
C GLU A 872 -22.66 -26.78 -19.46
N GLY A 873 -21.77 -25.81 -19.23
CA GLY A 873 -21.44 -24.73 -20.18
C GLY A 873 -21.04 -25.26 -21.55
N SER A 874 -21.62 -24.65 -22.60
CA SER A 874 -21.29 -25.00 -23.98
C SER A 874 -19.87 -24.53 -24.32
N VAL A 875 -19.17 -25.33 -25.12
CA VAL A 875 -17.76 -25.20 -25.53
C VAL A 875 -17.37 -23.81 -26.07
N SER A 876 -18.31 -22.93 -26.47
CA SER A 876 -18.00 -21.59 -27.01
C SER A 876 -17.71 -20.52 -25.95
N ASP A 877 -18.24 -20.64 -24.74
CA ASP A 877 -18.20 -19.53 -23.76
C ASP A 877 -16.85 -19.51 -23.01
N SER A 878 -16.31 -20.68 -22.66
CA SER A 878 -15.00 -20.77 -21.99
C SER A 878 -13.83 -20.46 -22.92
N GLU A 879 -13.95 -20.75 -24.22
CA GLU A 879 -12.97 -20.33 -25.24
C GLU A 879 -12.91 -18.79 -25.36
N LEU A 880 -14.07 -18.13 -25.31
CA LEU A 880 -14.14 -16.66 -25.35
C LEU A 880 -13.54 -16.04 -24.09
N ILE A 881 -13.85 -16.58 -22.91
CA ILE A 881 -13.31 -16.13 -21.62
C ILE A 881 -11.79 -16.29 -21.59
N TRP A 882 -11.28 -17.46 -21.99
CA TRP A 882 -9.84 -17.69 -22.10
C TRP A 882 -9.18 -16.67 -23.05
N ALA A 883 -9.73 -16.47 -24.25
CA ALA A 883 -9.16 -15.54 -25.23
C ALA A 883 -9.13 -14.09 -24.73
N GLN A 884 -10.13 -13.67 -23.93
CA GLN A 884 -10.16 -12.37 -23.29
C GLN A 884 -9.09 -12.24 -22.19
N ILE A 885 -8.94 -13.28 -21.35
CA ILE A 885 -7.94 -13.31 -20.28
C ILE A 885 -6.52 -13.31 -20.87
N GLU A 886 -6.22 -14.18 -21.84
CA GLU A 886 -4.94 -14.25 -22.54
C GLU A 886 -4.58 -12.93 -23.22
N ARG A 887 -5.56 -12.27 -23.84
CA ARG A 887 -5.36 -10.94 -24.45
C ARG A 887 -5.13 -9.85 -23.40
N SER A 888 -5.80 -9.93 -22.25
CA SER A 888 -5.61 -9.02 -21.12
C SER A 888 -4.18 -9.12 -20.60
N PHE A 889 -3.73 -10.34 -20.27
CA PHE A 889 -2.36 -10.59 -19.82
C PHE A 889 -1.34 -10.12 -20.86
N SER A 890 -1.48 -10.54 -22.12
CA SER A 890 -0.56 -10.12 -23.18
C SER A 890 -0.49 -8.60 -23.36
N ALA A 891 -1.61 -7.88 -23.19
CA ALA A 891 -1.64 -6.43 -23.32
C ALA A 891 -1.04 -5.72 -22.11
N GLU A 892 -1.25 -6.25 -20.90
CA GLU A 892 -0.65 -5.77 -19.66
C GLU A 892 0.88 -5.89 -19.74
N PHE A 893 1.38 -7.09 -20.03
CA PHE A 893 2.80 -7.35 -20.19
C PHE A 893 3.43 -6.56 -21.34
N ALA A 894 2.75 -6.45 -22.49
CA ALA A 894 3.27 -5.65 -23.60
C ALA A 894 3.36 -4.15 -23.25
N ARG A 895 2.45 -3.63 -22.42
CA ARG A 895 2.52 -2.22 -21.97
C ARG A 895 3.62 -2.00 -20.96
N ALA A 896 3.71 -2.85 -19.92
CA ALA A 896 4.73 -2.73 -18.89
C ALA A 896 6.16 -2.83 -19.48
N LEU A 897 6.33 -3.67 -20.50
CA LEU A 897 7.61 -3.91 -21.17
C LEU A 897 7.86 -3.02 -22.40
N ASN A 898 6.95 -2.08 -22.72
CA ASN A 898 7.00 -1.23 -23.91
C ASN A 898 7.19 -2.01 -25.23
N LEU A 899 6.49 -3.14 -25.37
CA LEU A 899 6.54 -4.02 -26.54
C LEU A 899 5.37 -3.76 -27.51
N PRO A 900 5.57 -4.05 -28.81
CA PRO A 900 4.45 -4.16 -29.75
C PRO A 900 3.45 -5.21 -29.25
N MET A 901 2.16 -4.91 -29.33
CA MET A 901 1.11 -5.84 -28.91
C MET A 901 1.24 -7.17 -29.69
N PRO A 902 1.47 -8.30 -29.01
CA PRO A 902 1.64 -9.59 -29.67
C PRO A 902 0.31 -10.10 -30.22
N ALA A 903 0.37 -10.91 -31.27
CA ALA A 903 -0.81 -11.60 -31.77
C ALA A 903 -1.25 -12.66 -30.74
N SER A 904 -2.49 -12.57 -30.25
CA SER A 904 -3.03 -13.60 -29.35
C SER A 904 -3.06 -14.96 -30.07
N PRO A 905 -2.54 -16.03 -29.45
CA PRO A 905 -2.57 -17.36 -30.05
C PRO A 905 -4.03 -17.82 -30.17
N SER A 906 -4.34 -18.58 -31.23
CA SER A 906 -5.61 -19.29 -31.26
C SER A 906 -5.57 -20.48 -30.31
N LEU A 907 -6.71 -20.84 -29.70
CA LEU A 907 -6.80 -22.01 -28.81
C LEU A 907 -6.27 -23.27 -29.51
N GLN A 908 -6.65 -23.48 -30.77
CA GLN A 908 -6.18 -24.62 -31.57
C GLN A 908 -4.67 -24.66 -31.71
N ARG A 909 -4.01 -23.49 -31.89
CA ARG A 909 -2.56 -23.39 -32.01
C ARG A 909 -1.86 -23.66 -30.67
N LEU A 910 -2.39 -23.11 -29.57
CA LEU A 910 -1.86 -23.36 -28.23
C LEU A 910 -1.96 -24.85 -27.88
N GLN A 911 -3.13 -25.47 -28.06
CA GLN A 911 -3.34 -26.89 -27.81
C GLN A 911 -2.48 -27.79 -28.71
N GLN A 912 -2.28 -27.40 -29.98
CA GLN A 912 -1.33 -28.07 -30.85
C GLN A 912 0.09 -28.02 -30.29
N THR A 913 0.49 -26.87 -29.75
CA THR A 913 1.82 -26.68 -29.15
C THR A 913 1.98 -27.56 -27.90
N LEU A 914 1.00 -27.57 -26.99
CA LEU A 914 1.01 -28.45 -25.81
C LEU A 914 1.09 -29.93 -26.17
N ARG A 915 0.40 -30.38 -27.22
CA ARG A 915 0.53 -31.76 -27.73
C ARG A 915 1.92 -32.04 -28.31
N GLN A 916 2.51 -31.09 -29.02
CA GLN A 916 3.87 -31.23 -29.55
C GLN A 916 4.90 -31.32 -28.43
N VAL A 917 4.76 -30.52 -27.38
CA VAL A 917 5.58 -30.61 -26.17
C VAL A 917 5.43 -31.97 -25.52
N SER A 918 4.20 -32.48 -25.43
CA SER A 918 3.94 -33.78 -24.85
C SER A 918 4.59 -34.94 -25.61
N GLU A 919 4.49 -34.91 -26.95
CA GLU A 919 5.16 -35.89 -27.81
C GLU A 919 6.69 -35.79 -27.77
N ALA A 920 7.22 -34.56 -27.66
CA ALA A 920 8.65 -34.29 -27.74
C ALA A 920 9.38 -34.62 -26.42
N GLN A 921 8.81 -34.22 -25.28
CA GLN A 921 9.53 -34.20 -24.00
C GLN A 921 8.99 -35.22 -22.98
N ALA A 922 8.03 -36.06 -23.40
CA ALA A 922 7.41 -37.08 -22.55
C ALA A 922 6.81 -36.53 -21.25
N ILE A 923 6.27 -35.31 -21.33
CA ILE A 923 5.49 -34.65 -20.28
C ILE A 923 4.05 -34.41 -20.77
N THR A 924 3.12 -34.09 -19.88
CA THR A 924 1.75 -33.67 -20.18
C THR A 924 1.49 -32.28 -19.58
N PRO A 925 1.78 -31.20 -20.33
CA PRO A 925 1.68 -29.84 -19.80
C PRO A 925 0.25 -29.28 -19.87
N ALA A 926 -0.08 -28.43 -18.89
CA ALA A 926 -1.26 -27.56 -18.93
C ALA A 926 -0.88 -26.11 -18.58
N LEU A 927 -1.65 -25.15 -19.10
CA LEU A 927 -1.55 -23.74 -18.70
C LEU A 927 -2.69 -23.36 -17.78
N MET A 928 -2.36 -22.72 -16.67
CA MET A 928 -3.29 -22.25 -15.67
C MET A 928 -3.24 -20.72 -15.55
N TYR A 929 -4.33 -20.07 -15.90
CA TYR A 929 -4.52 -18.64 -15.73
C TYR A 929 -5.24 -18.36 -14.43
N ILE A 930 -4.69 -17.45 -13.63
CA ILE A 930 -5.28 -17.01 -12.36
C ILE A 930 -5.42 -15.50 -12.41
N ARG A 931 -6.67 -15.02 -12.48
CA ARG A 931 -7.00 -13.59 -12.53
C ARG A 931 -7.79 -13.17 -11.30
N LEU A 932 -7.37 -12.08 -10.68
CA LEU A 932 -8.02 -11.51 -9.51
C LEU A 932 -9.09 -10.51 -9.95
N LYS A 933 -10.31 -10.66 -9.43
CA LYS A 933 -11.38 -9.66 -9.56
C LYS A 933 -11.76 -9.17 -8.18
N ASP A 934 -12.38 -8.00 -8.12
CA ASP A 934 -12.84 -7.42 -6.85
C ASP A 934 -13.87 -8.30 -6.13
N THR A 935 -14.55 -9.18 -6.86
CA THR A 935 -15.63 -10.03 -6.34
C THR A 935 -15.30 -11.52 -6.27
N HIS A 936 -14.33 -12.02 -7.03
CA HIS A 936 -13.99 -13.45 -7.12
C HIS A 936 -12.61 -13.65 -7.76
N VAL A 937 -12.10 -14.89 -7.76
CA VAL A 937 -10.94 -15.29 -8.55
C VAL A 937 -11.40 -16.08 -9.77
N GLU A 938 -10.88 -15.73 -10.95
CA GLU A 938 -11.12 -16.47 -12.19
C GLU A 938 -9.97 -17.46 -12.45
N LEU A 939 -10.26 -18.76 -12.44
CA LEU A 939 -9.34 -19.81 -12.84
C LEU A 939 -9.67 -20.29 -14.25
N VAL A 940 -8.69 -20.31 -15.15
CA VAL A 940 -8.82 -20.95 -16.47
C VAL A 940 -7.72 -21.97 -16.70
N LEU A 941 -8.10 -23.22 -16.92
CA LEU A 941 -7.18 -24.31 -17.25
C LEU A 941 -7.29 -24.65 -18.75
N VAL A 942 -6.15 -24.63 -19.44
CA VAL A 942 -6.02 -25.05 -20.84
C VAL A 942 -5.11 -26.26 -20.93
N THR A 943 -5.65 -27.37 -21.41
CA THR A 943 -4.90 -28.61 -21.66
C THR A 943 -4.70 -28.84 -23.16
N GLY A 944 -3.92 -29.85 -23.54
CA GLY A 944 -3.66 -30.20 -24.93
C GLY A 944 -4.89 -30.63 -25.74
N GLU A 945 -6.04 -30.91 -25.11
CA GLU A 945 -7.28 -31.33 -25.79
C GLU A 945 -8.52 -30.79 -25.06
N GLY A 946 -9.67 -30.73 -25.75
CA GLY A 946 -10.93 -30.29 -25.14
C GLY A 946 -11.12 -28.77 -25.09
N ALA A 947 -12.15 -28.30 -24.41
CA ALA A 947 -12.40 -26.88 -24.21
C ALA A 947 -11.66 -26.38 -22.96
N PRO A 948 -11.27 -25.09 -22.87
CA PRO A 948 -10.77 -24.52 -21.63
C PRO A 948 -11.78 -24.70 -20.51
N LEU A 949 -11.30 -25.04 -19.31
CA LEU A 949 -12.12 -25.08 -18.10
C LEU A 949 -12.07 -23.70 -17.46
N TYR A 950 -13.23 -23.09 -17.23
CA TYR A 950 -13.37 -21.88 -16.44
C TYR A 950 -14.01 -22.20 -15.09
N ARG A 951 -13.41 -21.72 -13.99
CA ARG A 951 -13.91 -21.90 -12.63
C ARG A 951 -13.76 -20.61 -11.82
N PRO A 952 -14.87 -19.91 -11.52
CA PRO A 952 -14.84 -18.80 -10.57
C PRO A 952 -14.78 -19.34 -9.14
N VAL A 953 -14.01 -18.69 -8.28
CA VAL A 953 -13.82 -19.05 -6.87
C VAL A 953 -14.21 -17.86 -6.00
N GLU A 954 -15.02 -18.12 -4.97
CA GLU A 954 -15.50 -17.10 -4.02
C GLU A 954 -14.36 -16.63 -3.09
N ALA A 955 -13.54 -15.71 -3.57
CA ALA A 955 -12.51 -14.97 -2.82
C ALA A 955 -12.22 -13.65 -3.55
N THR A 956 -12.13 -12.52 -2.84
CA THR A 956 -11.85 -11.23 -3.49
C THR A 956 -10.36 -11.04 -3.76
N ALA A 957 -10.01 -10.14 -4.69
CA ALA A 957 -8.62 -9.74 -4.90
C ALA A 957 -7.93 -9.27 -3.60
N ALA A 958 -8.65 -8.58 -2.71
CA ALA A 958 -8.14 -8.12 -1.42
C ALA A 958 -7.84 -9.30 -0.48
N ASP A 959 -8.77 -10.26 -0.36
CA ASP A 959 -8.59 -11.45 0.49
C ASP A 959 -7.37 -12.26 0.06
N VAL A 960 -7.25 -12.52 -1.25
CA VAL A 960 -6.14 -13.31 -1.78
C VAL A 960 -4.81 -12.60 -1.56
N LYS A 961 -4.73 -11.28 -1.85
CA LYS A 961 -3.49 -10.51 -1.66
C LYS A 961 -3.04 -10.47 -0.19
N ALA A 962 -3.97 -10.34 0.75
CA ALA A 962 -3.64 -10.37 2.19
C ALA A 962 -3.06 -11.74 2.63
N VAL A 963 -3.62 -12.83 2.13
CA VAL A 963 -3.09 -14.18 2.43
C VAL A 963 -1.76 -14.43 1.72
N VAL A 964 -1.57 -13.93 0.50
CA VAL A 964 -0.28 -13.97 -0.21
C VAL A 964 0.81 -13.24 0.57
N GLU A 965 0.51 -12.05 1.09
CA GLU A 965 1.45 -11.29 1.91
C GLU A 965 1.83 -12.03 3.20
N THR A 966 0.83 -12.55 3.92
CA THR A 966 1.05 -13.38 5.12
C THR A 966 1.91 -14.60 4.80
N PHE A 967 1.61 -15.29 3.68
CA PHE A 967 2.36 -16.46 3.25
C PHE A 967 3.81 -16.11 2.92
N HIS A 968 4.04 -15.02 2.20
CA HIS A 968 5.38 -14.56 1.84
C HIS A 968 6.21 -14.17 3.08
N GLN A 969 5.63 -13.42 4.02
CA GLN A 969 6.30 -13.03 5.26
C GLN A 969 6.69 -14.23 6.15
N THR A 970 5.84 -15.26 6.16
CA THR A 970 6.06 -16.44 7.02
C THR A 970 6.95 -17.50 6.37
N ILE A 971 6.85 -17.73 5.05
CA ILE A 971 7.61 -18.78 4.37
C ILE A 971 9.08 -18.41 4.15
N THR A 972 9.40 -17.11 4.09
CA THR A 972 10.77 -16.61 3.87
C THR A 972 11.64 -16.65 5.12
N ASN A 973 11.07 -16.92 6.30
CA ASN A 973 11.81 -17.01 7.56
C ASN A 973 12.00 -18.48 7.99
N PRO A 974 13.19 -19.08 7.79
CA PRO A 974 13.43 -20.49 8.07
C PRO A 974 13.41 -20.86 9.56
N VAL A 975 13.34 -19.88 10.47
CA VAL A 975 13.19 -20.10 11.93
C VAL A 975 11.74 -20.40 12.30
N LEU A 976 10.78 -19.98 11.48
CA LEU A 976 9.36 -20.18 11.73
C LEU A 976 8.97 -21.64 11.54
N ARG A 977 8.00 -22.08 12.33
CA ARG A 977 7.53 -23.48 12.32
C ARG A 977 6.47 -23.67 11.22
N PRO A 978 6.26 -24.90 10.74
CA PRO A 978 5.19 -25.20 9.76
C PRO A 978 3.80 -24.68 10.14
N ALA A 979 3.49 -24.61 11.44
CA ALA A 979 2.23 -24.05 11.94
C ALA A 979 1.99 -22.57 11.54
N GLN A 980 3.02 -21.82 11.15
CA GLN A 980 2.92 -20.40 10.83
C GLN A 980 2.71 -20.12 9.33
N TYR A 981 3.34 -20.88 8.42
CA TYR A 981 3.17 -20.68 6.97
C TYR A 981 2.15 -21.64 6.34
N LEU A 982 1.91 -22.84 6.91
CA LEU A 982 1.01 -23.83 6.32
C LEU A 982 -0.46 -23.36 6.23
N PRO A 983 -1.04 -22.63 7.21
CA PRO A 983 -2.42 -22.16 7.07
C PRO A 983 -2.62 -21.28 5.84
N ALA A 984 -1.72 -20.33 5.61
CA ALA A 984 -1.77 -19.46 4.43
C ALA A 984 -1.50 -20.25 3.14
N ALA A 985 -0.53 -21.18 3.15
CA ALA A 985 -0.25 -22.07 2.01
C ALA A 985 -1.47 -22.94 1.63
N GLN A 986 -2.21 -23.43 2.63
CA GLN A 986 -3.41 -24.24 2.44
C GLN A 986 -4.59 -23.42 1.95
N GLN A 987 -4.80 -22.23 2.51
CA GLN A 987 -5.87 -21.34 2.06
C GLN A 987 -5.67 -20.93 0.58
N LEU A 988 -4.43 -20.62 0.20
CA LEU A 988 -4.09 -20.33 -1.19
C LEU A 988 -4.22 -21.57 -2.08
N TYR A 989 -3.82 -22.76 -1.62
CA TYR A 989 -4.07 -24.00 -2.35
C TYR A 989 -5.56 -24.24 -2.57
N ASP A 990 -6.40 -23.97 -1.56
CA ASP A 990 -7.84 -24.18 -1.58
C ASP A 990 -8.56 -23.24 -2.54
N TRP A 991 -8.07 -22.01 -2.69
CA TRP A 991 -8.59 -21.06 -3.67
C TRP A 991 -8.03 -21.28 -5.07
N LEU A 992 -6.72 -21.57 -5.18
CA LEU A 992 -6.01 -21.46 -6.45
C LEU A 992 -5.76 -22.80 -7.14
N VAL A 993 -5.80 -23.93 -6.44
CA VAL A 993 -5.44 -25.25 -7.03
C VAL A 993 -6.52 -26.29 -6.80
N ARG A 994 -6.99 -26.45 -5.55
CA ARG A 994 -8.01 -27.44 -5.18
C ARG A 994 -9.24 -27.41 -6.09
N PRO A 995 -9.72 -26.24 -6.57
CA PRO A 995 -10.88 -26.22 -7.44
C PRO A 995 -10.65 -26.90 -8.78
N ILE A 996 -9.43 -27.16 -9.26
CA ILE A 996 -9.22 -27.79 -10.59
C ILE A 996 -8.50 -29.14 -10.51
N LEU A 997 -8.33 -29.69 -9.31
CA LEU A 997 -7.48 -30.85 -9.06
C LEU A 997 -7.98 -32.10 -9.80
N ASP A 998 -9.29 -32.34 -9.80
CA ASP A 998 -9.91 -33.47 -10.48
C ASP A 998 -9.60 -33.45 -11.98
N GLU A 999 -9.59 -32.26 -12.60
CA GLU A 999 -9.29 -32.12 -14.03
C GLU A 999 -7.81 -32.30 -14.35
N LEU A 1000 -6.92 -31.86 -13.45
CA LEU A 1000 -5.47 -32.13 -13.57
C LEU A 1000 -5.18 -33.63 -13.47
N GLU A 1001 -5.85 -34.35 -12.56
CA GLU A 1001 -5.70 -35.81 -12.40
C GLU A 1001 -6.29 -36.58 -13.59
N VAL A 1002 -7.48 -36.20 -14.07
CA VAL A 1002 -8.12 -36.87 -15.22
C VAL A 1002 -7.33 -36.67 -16.50
N ALA A 1003 -6.69 -35.51 -16.67
CA ALA A 1003 -5.86 -35.22 -17.84
C ALA A 1003 -4.41 -35.73 -17.71
N ASP A 1004 -4.06 -36.39 -16.60
CA ASP A 1004 -2.71 -36.92 -16.33
C ASP A 1004 -1.61 -35.86 -16.47
N ILE A 1005 -1.89 -34.66 -15.94
CA ILE A 1005 -0.97 -33.51 -16.00
C ILE A 1005 0.22 -33.74 -15.06
N ASP A 1006 1.43 -33.45 -15.54
CA ASP A 1006 2.67 -33.51 -14.76
C ASP A 1006 3.44 -32.18 -14.72
N HIS A 1007 3.05 -31.22 -15.58
CA HIS A 1007 3.62 -29.87 -15.64
C HIS A 1007 2.52 -28.81 -15.69
N ILE A 1008 2.62 -27.79 -14.83
CA ILE A 1008 1.71 -26.65 -14.80
C ILE A 1008 2.48 -25.36 -15.06
N GLY A 1009 2.16 -24.72 -16.17
CA GLY A 1009 2.59 -23.36 -16.48
C GLY A 1009 1.58 -22.34 -15.96
N PHE A 1010 1.98 -21.48 -15.04
CA PHE A 1010 1.11 -20.48 -14.44
C PHE A 1010 1.22 -19.11 -15.12
N VAL A 1011 0.07 -18.53 -15.43
CA VAL A 1011 -0.10 -17.15 -15.88
C VAL A 1011 -0.85 -16.39 -14.80
N LEU A 1012 -0.15 -15.49 -14.11
CA LEU A 1012 -0.58 -14.92 -12.83
C LEU A 1012 -0.83 -13.42 -12.92
N ASP A 1013 -1.95 -12.98 -12.33
CA ASP A 1013 -2.30 -11.56 -12.18
C ASP A 1013 -1.30 -10.76 -11.33
N THR A 1014 -1.37 -9.44 -11.47
CA THR A 1014 -0.60 -8.52 -10.64
C THR A 1014 -0.90 -8.73 -9.16
N GLY A 1015 0.16 -8.92 -8.37
CA GLY A 1015 0.10 -9.27 -6.94
C GLY A 1015 0.24 -10.77 -6.63
N LEU A 1016 0.15 -11.66 -7.63
CA LEU A 1016 0.40 -13.11 -7.46
C LEU A 1016 1.75 -13.55 -8.01
N ARG A 1017 2.44 -12.70 -8.77
CA ARG A 1017 3.65 -13.07 -9.54
C ARG A 1017 4.86 -13.44 -8.68
N SER A 1018 4.89 -13.01 -7.41
CA SER A 1018 5.91 -13.37 -6.42
C SER A 1018 5.51 -14.55 -5.53
N LEU A 1019 4.34 -15.16 -5.75
CA LEU A 1019 3.83 -16.27 -4.95
C LEU A 1019 4.67 -17.53 -5.19
N PRO A 1020 5.29 -18.15 -4.16
CA PRO A 1020 5.99 -19.42 -4.32
C PRO A 1020 5.01 -20.58 -4.54
N MET A 1021 4.55 -20.74 -5.79
CA MET A 1021 3.58 -21.76 -6.19
C MET A 1021 4.01 -23.18 -5.80
N ALA A 1022 5.33 -23.44 -5.79
CA ALA A 1022 5.92 -24.73 -5.38
C ALA A 1022 5.50 -25.14 -3.96
N ALA A 1023 5.33 -24.16 -3.07
CA ALA A 1023 5.10 -24.35 -1.65
C ALA A 1023 3.63 -24.21 -1.23
N LEU A 1024 2.69 -24.07 -2.18
CA LEU A 1024 1.27 -24.26 -1.88
C LEU A 1024 1.05 -25.70 -1.38
N HIS A 1025 0.17 -25.90 -0.41
CA HIS A 1025 0.10 -27.16 0.33
C HIS A 1025 -1.34 -27.67 0.45
N ASP A 1026 -1.60 -28.92 0.11
CA ASP A 1026 -2.96 -29.50 0.08
C ASP A 1026 -3.50 -29.95 1.46
N GLY A 1027 -2.64 -29.86 2.48
CA GLY A 1027 -2.86 -30.38 3.84
C GLY A 1027 -2.02 -31.62 4.16
N GLN A 1028 -1.43 -32.25 3.14
CA GLN A 1028 -0.55 -33.42 3.25
C GLN A 1028 0.77 -33.26 2.48
N ARG A 1029 0.74 -32.63 1.30
CA ARG A 1029 1.85 -32.52 0.36
C ARG A 1029 1.93 -31.11 -0.23
N PHE A 1030 3.14 -30.70 -0.57
CA PHE A 1030 3.37 -29.49 -1.35
C PHE A 1030 3.04 -29.71 -2.83
N LEU A 1031 2.64 -28.65 -3.54
CA LEU A 1031 2.27 -28.72 -4.96
C LEU A 1031 3.40 -29.29 -5.82
N ILE A 1032 4.65 -28.91 -5.50
CA ILE A 1032 5.86 -29.38 -6.20
C ILE A 1032 6.06 -30.90 -6.10
N GLU A 1033 5.44 -31.57 -5.12
CA GLU A 1033 5.51 -33.03 -5.01
C GLU A 1033 4.71 -33.74 -6.10
N ASN A 1034 3.69 -33.10 -6.67
CA ASN A 1034 2.84 -33.69 -7.71
C ASN A 1034 3.21 -33.19 -9.11
N TYR A 1035 3.52 -31.89 -9.26
CA TYR A 1035 3.71 -31.26 -10.56
C TYR A 1035 5.06 -30.56 -10.64
N SER A 1036 5.69 -30.57 -11.81
CA SER A 1036 6.69 -29.57 -12.17
C SER A 1036 5.97 -28.26 -12.52
N ILE A 1037 6.60 -27.12 -12.23
CA ILE A 1037 5.95 -25.81 -12.37
C ILE A 1037 6.84 -24.81 -13.11
N GLY A 1038 6.21 -23.83 -13.73
CA GLY A 1038 6.87 -22.65 -14.30
C GLY A 1038 5.91 -21.47 -14.37
N LEU A 1039 6.45 -20.25 -14.43
CA LEU A 1039 5.71 -19.02 -14.62
C LEU A 1039 5.91 -18.52 -16.05
N LEU A 1040 4.85 -17.98 -16.65
CA LEU A 1040 4.92 -17.33 -17.95
C LEU A 1040 4.12 -16.02 -17.97
N PRO A 1041 4.61 -14.97 -18.65
CA PRO A 1041 3.87 -13.72 -18.85
C PRO A 1041 2.51 -13.94 -19.54
N SER A 1042 2.54 -14.59 -20.69
CA SER A 1042 1.35 -15.02 -21.42
C SER A 1042 1.74 -16.05 -22.48
N ALA A 1043 0.76 -16.78 -23.03
CA ALA A 1043 1.03 -17.70 -24.13
C ALA A 1043 1.41 -16.97 -25.42
N GLY A 1044 0.95 -15.73 -25.61
CA GLY A 1044 1.27 -14.89 -26.77
C GLY A 1044 2.65 -14.24 -26.72
N LEU A 1045 3.25 -14.08 -25.53
CA LEU A 1045 4.58 -13.51 -25.34
C LEU A 1045 5.67 -14.56 -25.13
N THR A 1046 5.29 -15.80 -24.85
CA THR A 1046 6.25 -16.88 -24.58
C THR A 1046 6.31 -17.82 -25.78
N PRO A 1047 7.49 -18.03 -26.40
CA PRO A 1047 7.64 -19.04 -27.44
C PRO A 1047 7.60 -20.44 -26.79
N LEU A 1048 6.44 -21.08 -26.86
CA LEU A 1048 6.15 -22.36 -26.20
C LEU A 1048 6.52 -23.59 -27.03
N GLU A 1049 6.95 -23.41 -28.28
CA GLU A 1049 7.42 -24.51 -29.12
C GLU A 1049 8.60 -25.27 -28.46
N PRO A 1050 8.68 -26.61 -28.60
CA PRO A 1050 9.80 -27.37 -28.08
C PRO A 1050 11.11 -26.92 -28.73
N SER A 1051 12.11 -26.58 -27.92
CA SER A 1051 13.46 -26.33 -28.44
C SER A 1051 14.03 -27.64 -29.02
N ILE A 1052 14.27 -27.66 -30.33
CA ILE A 1052 14.77 -28.84 -31.07
C ILE A 1052 16.14 -29.30 -30.56
N ASP A 1053 16.91 -28.41 -29.93
CA ASP A 1053 18.29 -28.67 -29.52
C ASP A 1053 18.40 -29.55 -28.25
N LEU A 1054 17.36 -29.64 -27.41
CA LEU A 1054 17.36 -30.47 -26.19
C LEU A 1054 16.83 -31.90 -26.42
N LEU A 1055 16.30 -32.20 -27.61
CA LEU A 1055 15.66 -33.48 -27.92
C LEU A 1055 16.61 -34.57 -28.41
N THR A 1056 17.90 -34.28 -28.58
CA THR A 1056 18.80 -35.19 -29.32
C THR A 1056 19.95 -35.81 -28.55
N GLU A 1057 20.36 -35.34 -27.37
CA GLU A 1057 21.38 -36.03 -26.56
C GLU A 1057 21.16 -35.82 -25.04
N PRO A 1058 21.18 -36.87 -24.20
CA PRO A 1058 21.12 -36.73 -22.74
C PRO A 1058 22.34 -35.98 -22.20
N GLY A 1059 22.12 -34.96 -21.37
CA GLY A 1059 23.16 -34.31 -20.57
C GLY A 1059 23.98 -33.20 -21.24
N ALA A 1060 23.43 -32.45 -22.21
CA ALA A 1060 24.14 -31.31 -22.79
C ALA A 1060 23.35 -30.00 -22.62
N LEU A 1061 23.56 -29.32 -21.49
CA LEU A 1061 23.67 -27.86 -21.59
C LEU A 1061 24.71 -27.59 -22.69
N GLN A 1062 24.38 -26.74 -23.67
CA GLN A 1062 25.39 -26.24 -24.60
C GLN A 1062 26.38 -25.37 -23.81
N ALA A 1063 27.43 -24.85 -24.44
CA ALA A 1063 28.48 -24.11 -23.74
C ALA A 1063 27.90 -23.06 -22.76
N THR A 1064 28.35 -23.12 -21.50
CA THR A 1064 27.93 -22.24 -20.41
C THR A 1064 28.94 -21.11 -20.22
N LEU A 1065 28.46 -19.88 -20.13
CA LEU A 1065 29.22 -18.74 -19.61
C LEU A 1065 28.86 -18.54 -18.14
N ALA A 1066 29.77 -18.88 -17.23
CA ALA A 1066 29.58 -18.75 -15.80
C ALA A 1066 30.39 -17.55 -15.27
N MET A 1067 29.73 -16.60 -14.61
CA MET A 1067 30.38 -15.47 -13.96
C MET A 1067 29.91 -15.33 -12.53
N GLY A 1068 30.82 -15.02 -11.62
CA GLY A 1068 30.44 -14.73 -10.25
C GLY A 1068 31.39 -13.81 -9.51
N VAL A 1069 30.86 -13.18 -8.48
CA VAL A 1069 31.60 -12.30 -7.57
C VAL A 1069 31.44 -12.86 -6.17
N ALA A 1070 32.56 -13.29 -5.58
CA ALA A 1070 32.59 -13.88 -4.24
C ALA A 1070 33.00 -12.85 -3.19
N ASN A 1071 33.89 -11.92 -3.55
CA ASN A 1071 34.46 -10.93 -2.63
C ASN A 1071 33.90 -9.54 -2.89
N PHE A 1072 33.40 -8.86 -1.85
CA PHE A 1072 32.79 -7.52 -1.98
C PHE A 1072 33.38 -6.53 -0.96
N GLU A 1073 33.57 -5.27 -1.36
CA GLU A 1073 33.99 -4.21 -0.42
C GLU A 1073 32.82 -3.67 0.41
N ALA A 1074 31.60 -3.67 -0.16
CA ALA A 1074 30.41 -3.02 0.41
C ALA A 1074 29.31 -4.00 0.86
N HIS A 1075 29.48 -5.30 0.61
CA HIS A 1075 28.51 -6.36 0.93
C HIS A 1075 29.21 -7.53 1.63
N ALA A 1076 28.44 -8.48 2.17
CA ALA A 1076 29.00 -9.71 2.71
C ALA A 1076 29.56 -10.59 1.58
N ASP A 1077 30.70 -11.23 1.83
CA ASP A 1077 31.31 -12.17 0.89
C ASP A 1077 30.40 -13.40 0.69
N LEU A 1078 30.33 -13.88 -0.55
CA LEU A 1078 29.60 -15.08 -0.95
C LEU A 1078 30.58 -16.24 -1.13
N ALA A 1079 30.86 -16.95 -0.03
CA ALA A 1079 31.86 -18.00 0.03
C ALA A 1079 31.52 -19.21 -0.87
N ALA A 1080 30.25 -19.42 -1.22
CA ALA A 1080 29.79 -20.54 -2.01
C ALA A 1080 29.92 -20.33 -3.53
N VAL A 1081 30.00 -19.07 -3.99
CA VAL A 1081 30.09 -18.71 -5.42
C VAL A 1081 31.18 -19.46 -6.19
N PRO A 1082 32.43 -19.60 -5.69
CA PRO A 1082 33.46 -20.35 -6.41
C PRO A 1082 33.10 -21.83 -6.62
N PHE A 1083 32.40 -22.45 -5.66
CA PHE A 1083 31.91 -23.82 -5.77
C PHE A 1083 30.73 -23.89 -6.75
N GLU A 1084 29.82 -22.93 -6.69
CA GLU A 1084 28.68 -22.84 -7.61
C GLU A 1084 29.10 -22.72 -9.07
N LEU A 1085 30.05 -21.83 -9.38
CA LEU A 1085 30.57 -21.69 -10.74
C LEU A 1085 31.23 -22.98 -11.25
N SER A 1086 31.86 -23.75 -10.35
CA SER A 1086 32.42 -25.04 -10.72
C SER A 1086 31.35 -26.05 -11.14
N LEU A 1087 30.13 -25.98 -10.59
CA LEU A 1087 29.00 -26.82 -11.00
C LEU A 1087 28.50 -26.45 -12.40
N ALA A 1088 28.54 -25.15 -12.74
CA ALA A 1088 28.06 -24.63 -14.01
C ALA A 1088 29.04 -24.83 -15.19
N SER A 1089 30.34 -24.98 -14.90
CA SER A 1089 31.42 -25.02 -15.90
C SER A 1089 32.21 -26.34 -15.85
N GLN A 1090 31.63 -27.42 -16.36
CA GLN A 1090 32.22 -28.78 -16.34
C GLN A 1090 32.77 -29.23 -17.70
N ARG A 1091 32.43 -28.53 -18.80
CA ARG A 1091 32.79 -28.90 -20.17
C ARG A 1091 34.02 -28.15 -20.65
N GLN A 1092 34.66 -28.68 -21.69
CA GLN A 1092 35.84 -28.06 -22.29
C GLN A 1092 35.55 -26.69 -22.94
N ASP A 1093 34.32 -26.49 -23.42
CA ASP A 1093 33.89 -25.28 -24.12
C ASP A 1093 33.19 -24.27 -23.20
N ASP A 1094 33.06 -24.58 -21.89
CA ASP A 1094 32.52 -23.66 -20.90
C ASP A 1094 33.58 -22.60 -20.52
N GLU A 1095 33.13 -21.39 -20.21
CA GLU A 1095 34.00 -20.32 -19.71
C GLU A 1095 33.54 -19.85 -18.33
N GLN A 1096 34.50 -19.70 -17.41
CA GLN A 1096 34.27 -19.23 -16.05
C GLN A 1096 35.08 -17.95 -15.77
N TYR A 1097 34.45 -16.96 -15.13
CA TYR A 1097 35.09 -15.72 -14.67
C TYR A 1097 34.71 -15.45 -13.21
N LEU A 1098 35.70 -15.18 -12.34
CA LEU A 1098 35.49 -14.97 -10.90
C LEU A 1098 36.10 -13.64 -10.44
N ASP A 1099 35.38 -12.91 -9.58
CA ASP A 1099 35.81 -11.64 -8.98
C ASP A 1099 36.31 -10.66 -10.07
N HIS A 1100 37.57 -10.22 -9.97
CA HIS A 1100 38.20 -9.27 -10.90
C HIS A 1100 38.16 -9.62 -12.39
N GLU A 1101 37.80 -10.86 -12.74
CA GLU A 1101 37.62 -11.28 -14.13
C GLU A 1101 36.15 -11.18 -14.59
N ALA A 1102 35.18 -11.16 -13.66
CA ALA A 1102 33.73 -11.08 -13.90
C ALA A 1102 33.27 -9.62 -14.05
N THR A 1103 33.59 -9.00 -15.20
CA THR A 1103 33.28 -7.59 -15.50
C THR A 1103 32.24 -7.45 -16.62
N LEU A 1104 31.54 -6.30 -16.66
CA LEU A 1104 30.50 -6.04 -17.68
C LEU A 1104 31.06 -6.10 -19.11
N ASP A 1105 32.29 -5.59 -19.31
CA ASP A 1105 32.93 -5.60 -20.62
C ASP A 1105 33.26 -7.02 -21.10
N VAL A 1106 33.68 -7.91 -20.19
CA VAL A 1106 33.90 -9.33 -20.52
C VAL A 1106 32.58 -10.01 -20.83
N LEU A 1107 31.52 -9.77 -20.04
CA LEU A 1107 30.20 -10.33 -20.28
C LEU A 1107 29.70 -9.95 -21.68
N ARG A 1108 29.73 -8.66 -22.01
CA ARG A 1108 29.33 -8.15 -23.34
C ARG A 1108 30.17 -8.78 -24.45
N GLN A 1109 31.49 -8.80 -24.31
CA GLN A 1109 32.40 -9.35 -25.32
C GLN A 1109 32.15 -10.84 -25.59
N ARG A 1110 31.78 -11.63 -24.57
CA ARG A 1110 31.49 -13.06 -24.72
C ARG A 1110 30.12 -13.34 -25.31
N LEU A 1111 29.12 -12.58 -24.91
CA LEU A 1111 27.79 -12.67 -25.52
C LEU A 1111 27.83 -12.30 -27.01
N GLU A 1112 28.59 -11.26 -27.40
CA GLU A 1112 28.80 -10.87 -28.81
C GLU A 1112 29.47 -11.96 -29.67
N GLN A 1113 30.21 -12.89 -29.06
CA GLN A 1113 30.81 -14.02 -29.77
C GLN A 1113 29.77 -15.11 -30.12
N GLY A 1114 28.59 -15.10 -29.46
CA GLY A 1114 27.45 -15.95 -29.79
C GLY A 1114 27.63 -17.45 -29.53
N ASN A 1115 28.61 -17.83 -28.72
CA ASN A 1115 28.97 -19.25 -28.51
C ASN A 1115 28.25 -19.90 -27.31
N PHE A 1116 27.58 -19.13 -26.46
CA PHE A 1116 27.00 -19.62 -25.20
C PHE A 1116 25.48 -19.61 -25.26
N LYS A 1117 24.85 -20.75 -24.96
CA LYS A 1117 23.39 -20.85 -24.81
C LYS A 1117 22.92 -20.76 -23.37
N THR A 1118 23.83 -20.97 -22.44
CA THR A 1118 23.54 -20.85 -21.01
C THR A 1118 24.44 -19.79 -20.41
N VAL A 1119 23.84 -18.89 -19.64
CA VAL A 1119 24.55 -17.87 -18.88
C VAL A 1119 24.20 -18.06 -17.42
N HIS A 1120 25.21 -18.21 -16.56
CA HIS A 1120 25.06 -18.33 -15.11
C HIS A 1120 25.72 -17.10 -14.47
N LEU A 1121 24.95 -16.32 -13.72
CA LEU A 1121 25.44 -15.21 -12.91
C LEU A 1121 25.21 -15.51 -11.41
N ALA A 1122 26.29 -15.62 -10.64
CA ALA A 1122 26.28 -15.89 -9.19
C ALA A 1122 26.88 -14.71 -8.42
N THR A 1123 26.03 -13.87 -7.82
CA THR A 1123 26.44 -12.59 -7.19
C THR A 1123 25.32 -11.98 -6.35
N HIS A 1124 25.54 -10.80 -5.74
CA HIS A 1124 24.47 -10.01 -5.16
C HIS A 1124 23.63 -9.32 -6.23
N ALA A 1125 22.32 -9.28 -6.02
CA ALA A 1125 21.39 -8.45 -6.77
C ALA A 1125 20.47 -7.71 -5.81
N VAL A 1126 20.07 -6.52 -6.21
CA VAL A 1126 19.08 -5.70 -5.50
C VAL A 1126 17.97 -5.39 -6.48
N PHE A 1127 16.75 -5.73 -6.10
CA PHE A 1127 15.55 -5.29 -6.79
C PHE A 1127 14.81 -4.29 -5.89
N GLN A 1128 14.63 -3.05 -6.37
CA GLN A 1128 13.90 -1.99 -5.69
C GLN A 1128 12.58 -1.73 -6.43
N PRO A 1129 11.43 -2.18 -5.89
CA PRO A 1129 10.12 -1.87 -6.45
C PRO A 1129 9.94 -0.36 -6.65
N GLY A 1130 9.37 0.05 -7.78
CA GLY A 1130 9.14 1.45 -8.15
C GLY A 1130 10.35 2.15 -8.80
N SER A 1131 11.56 1.59 -8.72
CA SER A 1131 12.78 2.20 -9.26
C SER A 1131 13.65 1.21 -10.04
N LEU A 1132 13.44 1.17 -11.37
CA LEU A 1132 14.20 0.32 -12.28
C LEU A 1132 15.70 0.70 -12.33
N GLU A 1133 16.01 1.99 -12.15
CA GLU A 1133 17.38 2.51 -12.16
C GLU A 1133 18.17 2.12 -10.91
N ALA A 1134 17.49 1.95 -9.77
CA ALA A 1134 18.09 1.53 -8.50
C ALA A 1134 18.19 0.00 -8.35
N SER A 1135 17.57 -0.76 -9.25
CA SER A 1135 17.67 -2.22 -9.30
C SER A 1135 18.89 -2.66 -10.10
N TYR A 1136 19.77 -3.49 -9.53
CA TYR A 1136 21.02 -3.93 -10.18
C TYR A 1136 21.46 -5.36 -9.85
N VAL A 1137 22.24 -5.94 -10.74
CA VAL A 1137 23.10 -7.13 -10.51
C VAL A 1137 24.53 -6.63 -10.34
N GLN A 1138 25.23 -7.05 -9.27
CA GLN A 1138 26.60 -6.62 -9.01
C GLN A 1138 27.61 -7.45 -9.83
N LEU A 1139 28.35 -6.81 -10.73
CA LEU A 1139 29.59 -7.38 -11.29
C LEU A 1139 30.79 -6.79 -10.55
N TRP A 1140 31.99 -7.28 -10.81
CA TRP A 1140 33.17 -6.83 -10.04
C TRP A 1140 33.47 -5.33 -10.19
N ASP A 1141 33.36 -4.82 -11.42
CA ASP A 1141 33.74 -3.46 -11.76
C ASP A 1141 32.63 -2.44 -11.55
N GLN A 1142 31.37 -2.87 -11.61
CA GLN A 1142 30.20 -2.00 -11.52
C GLN A 1142 28.91 -2.77 -11.22
N THR A 1143 27.90 -2.02 -10.80
CA THR A 1143 26.51 -2.48 -10.78
C THR A 1143 25.94 -2.42 -12.20
N VAL A 1144 25.21 -3.47 -12.61
CA VAL A 1144 24.53 -3.55 -13.91
C VAL A 1144 23.04 -3.43 -13.65
N ASN A 1145 22.47 -2.28 -14.02
CA ASN A 1145 21.03 -2.04 -13.82
C ASN A 1145 20.17 -2.68 -14.94
N LEU A 1146 18.85 -2.61 -14.76
CA LEU A 1146 17.89 -3.22 -15.68
C LEU A 1146 18.04 -2.73 -17.13
N GLU A 1147 18.20 -1.42 -17.34
CA GLU A 1147 18.34 -0.84 -18.69
C GLU A 1147 19.64 -1.32 -19.36
N GLN A 1148 20.74 -1.36 -18.60
CA GLN A 1148 22.02 -1.86 -19.10
C GLN A 1148 21.96 -3.34 -19.47
N LEU A 1149 21.27 -4.16 -18.68
CA LEU A 1149 21.09 -5.59 -19.00
C LEU A 1149 20.34 -5.77 -20.33
N GLN A 1150 19.34 -4.93 -20.62
CA GLN A 1150 18.58 -4.97 -21.88
C GLN A 1150 19.44 -4.63 -23.11
N THR A 1151 20.55 -3.91 -22.93
CA THR A 1151 21.48 -3.60 -24.04
C THR A 1151 22.43 -4.75 -24.38
N LEU A 1152 22.47 -5.81 -23.56
CA LEU A 1152 23.33 -6.96 -23.83
C LEU A 1152 22.73 -7.85 -24.95
N PRO A 1153 23.58 -8.46 -25.81
CA PRO A 1153 23.11 -9.36 -26.87
C PRO A 1153 22.73 -10.73 -26.29
N LEU A 1154 21.58 -10.78 -25.62
CA LEU A 1154 21.03 -11.96 -24.96
C LEU A 1154 20.11 -12.80 -25.86
N ASP A 1155 19.86 -12.36 -27.09
CA ASP A 1155 18.98 -13.02 -28.07
C ASP A 1155 19.47 -14.41 -28.50
N ALA A 1156 20.77 -14.69 -28.34
CA ALA A 1156 21.37 -16.00 -28.59
C ALA A 1156 21.33 -16.95 -27.39
N VAL A 1157 20.97 -16.45 -26.19
CA VAL A 1157 20.98 -17.20 -24.92
C VAL A 1157 19.64 -17.91 -24.75
N ASP A 1158 19.67 -19.23 -24.56
CA ASP A 1158 18.44 -20.00 -24.37
C ASP A 1158 18.06 -20.11 -22.88
N PHE A 1159 19.05 -20.08 -21.97
CA PHE A 1159 18.81 -20.24 -20.54
C PHE A 1159 19.68 -19.29 -19.70
N LEU A 1160 19.04 -18.39 -18.95
CA LEU A 1160 19.71 -17.51 -18.01
C LEU A 1160 19.47 -17.97 -16.57
N ILE A 1161 20.53 -18.15 -15.79
CA ILE A 1161 20.47 -18.48 -14.37
C ILE A 1161 20.97 -17.28 -13.59
N LEU A 1162 20.06 -16.66 -12.84
CA LEU A 1162 20.33 -15.53 -11.95
C LEU A 1162 20.35 -16.03 -10.51
N SER A 1163 21.50 -16.56 -10.10
CA SER A 1163 21.77 -16.97 -8.73
C SER A 1163 22.14 -15.75 -7.88
N ALA A 1164 21.13 -14.95 -7.59
CA ALA A 1164 21.25 -13.71 -6.84
C ALA A 1164 19.92 -13.37 -6.16
N CYS A 1165 19.94 -12.55 -5.11
CA CYS A 1165 18.76 -12.22 -4.30
C CYS A 1165 17.65 -11.48 -5.07
N ALA A 1166 16.39 -11.90 -4.86
CA ALA A 1166 15.16 -11.25 -5.35
C ALA A 1166 15.12 -10.95 -6.87
N THR A 1167 15.73 -11.80 -7.70
CA THR A 1167 15.85 -11.57 -9.16
C THR A 1167 14.59 -11.89 -9.98
N ALA A 1168 13.61 -12.56 -9.38
CA ALA A 1168 12.28 -12.85 -9.92
C ALA A 1168 11.16 -11.97 -9.30
N VAL A 1169 11.53 -11.04 -8.41
CA VAL A 1169 10.59 -10.10 -7.79
C VAL A 1169 10.39 -8.91 -8.72
N GLY A 1170 9.13 -8.57 -8.98
CA GLY A 1170 8.73 -7.49 -9.87
C GLY A 1170 7.54 -6.73 -9.34
N ASP A 1171 7.42 -5.45 -9.71
CA ASP A 1171 6.21 -4.65 -9.51
C ASP A 1171 5.50 -4.41 -10.86
N ALA A 1172 4.51 -3.52 -10.90
CA ALA A 1172 3.82 -3.18 -12.15
C ALA A 1172 4.73 -2.48 -13.19
N ALA A 1173 5.91 -1.99 -12.79
CA ALA A 1173 6.90 -1.32 -13.65
C ALA A 1173 8.05 -2.23 -14.11
N ALA A 1174 8.38 -3.30 -13.37
CA ALA A 1174 9.33 -4.35 -13.74
C ALA A 1174 8.74 -5.74 -13.49
N GLU A 1175 7.86 -6.18 -14.37
CA GLU A 1175 7.14 -7.44 -14.19
C GLU A 1175 8.09 -8.67 -14.22
N PHE A 1176 8.06 -9.48 -13.15
CA PHE A 1176 8.99 -10.59 -12.84
C PHE A 1176 10.49 -10.20 -12.72
N GLY A 1177 10.79 -8.93 -12.45
CA GLY A 1177 12.15 -8.47 -12.18
C GLY A 1177 13.13 -8.70 -13.34
N PHE A 1178 14.38 -9.03 -13.01
CA PHE A 1178 15.43 -9.31 -13.99
C PHE A 1178 15.12 -10.50 -14.89
N ALA A 1179 14.40 -11.50 -14.38
CA ALA A 1179 14.07 -12.71 -15.11
C ALA A 1179 12.98 -12.50 -16.17
N GLY A 1180 11.94 -11.72 -15.87
CA GLY A 1180 10.93 -11.32 -16.87
C GLY A 1180 11.54 -10.50 -18.01
N LEU A 1181 12.51 -9.65 -17.68
CA LEU A 1181 13.22 -8.83 -18.64
C LEU A 1181 14.25 -9.59 -19.46
N ALA A 1182 14.91 -10.59 -18.90
CA ALA A 1182 15.77 -11.48 -19.66
C ALA A 1182 14.96 -12.21 -20.75
N VAL A 1183 13.77 -12.71 -20.39
CA VAL A 1183 12.86 -13.32 -21.36
C VAL A 1183 12.44 -12.31 -22.44
N ASN A 1184 12.24 -11.05 -22.05
CA ASN A 1184 11.89 -9.97 -22.97
C ASN A 1184 12.96 -9.72 -24.05
N VAL A 1185 14.25 -9.71 -23.68
CA VAL A 1185 15.35 -9.42 -24.64
C VAL A 1185 15.83 -10.66 -25.41
N GLY A 1186 15.04 -11.74 -25.38
CA GLY A 1186 15.20 -12.90 -26.26
C GLY A 1186 15.64 -14.19 -25.56
N VAL A 1187 15.82 -14.19 -24.23
CA VAL A 1187 16.10 -15.43 -23.51
C VAL A 1187 14.86 -16.33 -23.50
N GLN A 1188 14.99 -17.63 -23.79
CA GLN A 1188 13.82 -18.51 -23.80
C GLN A 1188 13.26 -18.76 -22.40
N THR A 1189 14.14 -18.86 -21.40
CA THR A 1189 13.77 -19.12 -20.00
C THR A 1189 14.81 -18.62 -19.02
N ALA A 1190 14.36 -18.17 -17.86
CA ALA A 1190 15.21 -17.68 -16.77
C ALA A 1190 14.91 -18.41 -15.45
N LEU A 1191 15.94 -18.83 -14.74
CA LEU A 1191 15.87 -19.30 -13.37
C LEU A 1191 16.28 -18.16 -12.44
N ALA A 1192 15.40 -17.78 -11.51
CA ALA A 1192 15.62 -16.63 -10.64
C ALA A 1192 14.93 -16.80 -9.29
N SER A 1193 15.32 -15.95 -8.32
CA SER A 1193 14.88 -16.05 -6.93
C SER A 1193 13.75 -15.06 -6.57
N LEU A 1194 12.77 -15.52 -5.83
CA LEU A 1194 11.60 -14.76 -5.37
C LEU A 1194 11.90 -13.92 -4.11
N TRP A 1195 13.03 -14.13 -3.45
CA TRP A 1195 13.45 -13.36 -2.26
C TRP A 1195 14.97 -13.48 -2.04
N SER A 1196 15.47 -12.89 -0.95
CA SER A 1196 16.87 -13.03 -0.55
C SER A 1196 17.15 -14.44 -0.04
N ILE A 1197 18.09 -15.13 -0.67
CA ILE A 1197 18.41 -16.55 -0.44
C ILE A 1197 19.75 -16.69 0.29
N ASP A 1198 19.90 -17.75 1.09
CA ASP A 1198 21.14 -18.05 1.79
C ASP A 1198 22.15 -18.74 0.84
N ASP A 1199 23.41 -18.30 0.90
CA ASP A 1199 24.52 -18.73 0.01
C ASP A 1199 24.74 -20.26 0.07
N GLU A 1200 24.71 -20.85 1.26
CA GLU A 1200 24.92 -22.28 1.48
C GLU A 1200 23.79 -23.14 0.92
N SER A 1201 22.55 -22.69 1.12
CA SER A 1201 21.36 -23.40 0.64
C SER A 1201 21.26 -23.35 -0.89
N THR A 1202 21.70 -22.23 -1.48
CA THR A 1202 21.74 -22.01 -2.93
C THR A 1202 22.74 -22.95 -3.59
N LEU A 1203 23.94 -23.11 -3.01
CA LEU A 1203 24.91 -24.10 -3.48
C LEU A 1203 24.34 -25.53 -3.47
N GLY A 1204 23.61 -25.89 -2.40
CA GLY A 1204 22.92 -27.18 -2.31
C GLY A 1204 21.87 -27.38 -3.40
N LEU A 1205 21.01 -26.38 -3.61
CA LEU A 1205 19.99 -26.40 -4.67
C LEU A 1205 20.62 -26.50 -6.06
N MET A 1206 21.65 -25.69 -6.35
CA MET A 1206 22.30 -25.64 -7.65
C MET A 1206 23.06 -26.92 -7.96
N ALA A 1207 23.72 -27.53 -6.97
CA ALA A 1207 24.35 -28.84 -7.15
C ALA A 1207 23.33 -29.90 -7.59
N GLU A 1208 22.18 -29.94 -6.94
CA GLU A 1208 21.11 -30.87 -7.31
C GLU A 1208 20.48 -30.53 -8.65
N PHE A 1209 20.35 -29.24 -8.98
CA PHE A 1209 19.80 -28.79 -10.25
C PHE A 1209 20.69 -29.17 -11.43
N TYR A 1210 21.98 -28.83 -11.39
CA TYR A 1210 22.93 -29.21 -12.45
C TYR A 1210 23.08 -30.72 -12.59
N ARG A 1211 23.06 -31.46 -11.47
CA ARG A 1211 23.03 -32.93 -11.49
C ARG A 1211 21.76 -33.47 -12.14
N ALA A 1212 20.60 -32.85 -11.89
CA ALA A 1212 19.35 -33.24 -12.52
C ALA A 1212 19.34 -32.93 -14.03
N LEU A 1213 20.01 -31.86 -14.47
CA LEU A 1213 20.17 -31.51 -15.89
C LEU A 1213 21.05 -32.51 -16.69
N GLU A 1214 21.83 -33.38 -16.03
CA GLU A 1214 22.54 -34.48 -16.70
C GLU A 1214 21.58 -35.59 -17.17
N GLN A 1215 20.37 -35.65 -16.60
CA GLN A 1215 19.33 -36.60 -16.99
C GLN A 1215 18.48 -36.02 -18.13
N PRO A 1216 17.75 -36.86 -18.90
CA PRO A 1216 16.85 -36.39 -19.95
C PRO A 1216 15.55 -35.81 -19.33
N LEU A 1217 15.69 -34.76 -18.54
CA LEU A 1217 14.61 -34.04 -17.87
C LEU A 1217 14.44 -32.66 -18.52
N THR A 1218 13.21 -32.15 -18.50
CA THR A 1218 12.96 -30.73 -18.77
C THR A 1218 13.60 -29.87 -17.68
N ARG A 1219 13.83 -28.59 -17.98
CA ARG A 1219 14.44 -27.66 -17.02
C ARG A 1219 13.61 -27.57 -15.73
N SER A 1220 12.29 -27.39 -15.85
CA SER A 1220 11.37 -27.36 -14.70
C SER A 1220 11.34 -28.70 -13.92
N ALA A 1221 11.47 -29.83 -14.59
CA ALA A 1221 11.58 -31.14 -13.93
C ALA A 1221 12.90 -31.30 -13.17
N ALA A 1222 14.01 -30.78 -13.71
CA ALA A 1222 15.30 -30.74 -13.03
C ALA A 1222 15.26 -29.87 -11.77
N LEU A 1223 14.64 -28.68 -11.84
CA LEU A 1223 14.45 -27.82 -10.66
C LEU A 1223 13.56 -28.51 -9.62
N ARG A 1224 12.46 -29.13 -10.05
CA ARG A 1224 11.62 -29.94 -9.16
C ARG A 1224 12.43 -31.04 -8.47
N GLN A 1225 13.31 -31.75 -9.17
CA GLN A 1225 14.13 -32.78 -8.56
C GLN A 1225 15.04 -32.22 -7.46
N ALA A 1226 15.63 -31.03 -7.68
CA ALA A 1226 16.44 -30.34 -6.66
C ALA A 1226 15.60 -29.92 -5.45
N GLN A 1227 14.43 -29.34 -5.70
CA GLN A 1227 13.49 -28.93 -4.64
C GLN A 1227 13.01 -30.12 -3.81
N LEU A 1228 12.74 -31.27 -4.45
CA LEU A 1228 12.35 -32.49 -3.75
C LEU A 1228 13.49 -33.11 -2.95
N ALA A 1229 14.74 -33.01 -3.42
CA ALA A 1229 15.89 -33.47 -2.67
C ALA A 1229 16.07 -32.66 -1.36
N MET A 1230 15.96 -31.33 -1.45
CA MET A 1230 15.99 -30.44 -0.29
C MET A 1230 14.82 -30.69 0.65
N LEU A 1231 13.58 -30.70 0.15
CA LEU A 1231 12.37 -30.98 0.92
C LEU A 1231 12.46 -32.29 1.73
N ARG A 1232 13.11 -33.31 1.18
CA ARG A 1232 13.29 -34.63 1.83
C ARG A 1232 14.45 -34.67 2.82
N GLY A 1233 15.14 -33.55 3.07
CA GLY A 1233 16.31 -33.46 3.95
C GLY A 1233 17.51 -34.25 3.42
N GLN A 1234 17.61 -34.45 2.09
CA GLN A 1234 18.72 -35.18 1.47
C GLN A 1234 19.93 -34.27 1.22
N VAL A 1235 19.73 -32.96 1.28
CA VAL A 1235 20.75 -31.93 1.10
C VAL A 1235 20.85 -31.14 2.41
N GLY A 1236 22.07 -30.89 2.87
CA GLY A 1236 22.28 -30.21 4.14
C GLY A 1236 23.73 -29.76 4.33
N ILE A 1237 24.00 -29.11 5.45
CA ILE A 1237 25.34 -28.65 5.83
C ILE A 1237 25.71 -29.20 7.21
N GLU A 1238 26.95 -29.68 7.34
CA GLU A 1238 27.52 -30.17 8.60
C GLU A 1238 28.95 -29.64 8.73
N ASP A 1239 29.22 -28.92 9.82
CA ASP A 1239 30.53 -28.33 10.13
C ASP A 1239 31.14 -27.53 8.96
N GLY A 1240 30.31 -26.68 8.33
CA GLY A 1240 30.69 -25.85 7.18
C GLY A 1240 30.82 -26.62 5.86
N THR A 1241 30.44 -27.90 5.81
CA THR A 1241 30.52 -28.75 4.61
C THR A 1241 29.13 -29.02 4.05
N VAL A 1242 28.89 -28.68 2.80
CA VAL A 1242 27.60 -28.91 2.10
C VAL A 1242 27.63 -30.28 1.43
N TYR A 1243 26.59 -31.08 1.66
CA TYR A 1243 26.43 -32.43 1.11
C TYR A 1243 25.22 -32.52 0.17
N GLY A 1244 25.39 -33.24 -0.94
CA GLY A 1244 24.34 -33.53 -1.89
C GLY A 1244 23.52 -34.77 -1.51
N SER A 1245 22.46 -35.02 -2.28
CA SER A 1245 21.50 -36.12 -2.10
C SER A 1245 22.08 -37.52 -2.23
N ASP A 1246 23.26 -37.66 -2.84
CA ASP A 1246 24.02 -38.91 -2.95
C ASP A 1246 25.08 -39.08 -1.83
N GLY A 1247 25.15 -38.13 -0.90
CA GLY A 1247 26.12 -38.08 0.18
C GLY A 1247 27.51 -37.60 -0.26
N GLN A 1248 27.67 -37.11 -1.50
CA GLN A 1248 28.92 -36.50 -1.93
C GLN A 1248 29.09 -35.10 -1.33
N LEU A 1249 30.35 -34.79 -1.03
CA LEU A 1249 30.78 -33.46 -0.60
C LEU A 1249 30.73 -32.51 -1.80
N ILE A 1250 29.94 -31.44 -1.69
CA ILE A 1250 29.82 -30.40 -2.72
C ILE A 1250 30.88 -29.31 -2.47
N GLY A 1251 31.02 -28.83 -1.24
CA GLY A 1251 31.97 -27.77 -0.90
C GLY A 1251 32.16 -27.61 0.61
N HIS A 1252 33.31 -27.06 1.01
CA HIS A 1252 33.62 -26.70 2.41
C HIS A 1252 33.85 -25.19 2.52
N LEU A 1253 32.97 -24.52 3.24
CA LEU A 1253 32.91 -23.06 3.37
C LEU A 1253 33.65 -22.63 4.64
N SER A 1254 34.79 -21.97 4.46
CA SER A 1254 35.67 -21.56 5.56
C SER A 1254 35.15 -20.27 6.21
N GLY A 1255 34.87 -20.27 7.52
CA GLY A 1255 34.46 -19.05 8.26
C GLY A 1255 33.15 -19.16 9.03
N LEU A 1256 32.38 -20.24 8.83
CA LEU A 1256 31.21 -20.56 9.64
C LEU A 1256 31.68 -21.07 11.00
N GLY A 1257 31.24 -20.41 12.08
CA GLY A 1257 31.61 -20.76 13.46
C GLY A 1257 31.37 -22.25 13.74
N THR A 1258 32.40 -22.93 14.26
CA THR A 1258 32.40 -24.38 14.50
C THR A 1258 31.32 -24.78 15.51
N SER A 1259 30.22 -25.37 15.03
CA SER A 1259 29.46 -26.52 15.57
C SER A 1259 27.96 -26.38 15.26
N GLY A 1260 27.50 -26.99 14.17
CA GLY A 1260 26.08 -27.05 13.82
C GLY A 1260 25.83 -27.84 12.53
N SER A 1261 24.81 -28.70 12.54
CA SER A 1261 24.22 -29.31 11.34
C SER A 1261 22.91 -28.59 11.04
N TRP A 1262 22.72 -28.13 9.81
CA TRP A 1262 21.47 -27.52 9.37
C TRP A 1262 20.78 -28.37 8.29
N ASP A 1263 19.47 -28.47 8.41
CA ASP A 1263 18.58 -29.15 7.48
C ASP A 1263 17.95 -28.13 6.54
N PHE A 1264 18.10 -28.34 5.22
CA PHE A 1264 17.52 -27.48 4.19
C PHE A 1264 16.11 -27.91 3.75
N SER A 1265 15.41 -28.73 4.55
CA SER A 1265 14.03 -29.17 4.27
C SER A 1265 12.98 -28.07 4.32
N HIS A 1266 13.25 -26.96 5.01
CA HIS A 1266 12.31 -25.85 5.10
C HIS A 1266 12.07 -25.19 3.71
N PRO A 1267 10.81 -24.87 3.34
CA PRO A 1267 10.48 -24.27 2.05
C PRO A 1267 11.27 -23.02 1.68
N ALA A 1268 11.61 -22.18 2.65
CA ALA A 1268 12.47 -20.99 2.47
C ALA A 1268 13.70 -21.21 1.59
N TYR A 1269 14.30 -22.41 1.66
CA TYR A 1269 15.54 -22.76 0.96
C TYR A 1269 15.33 -23.27 -0.47
N TRP A 1270 14.18 -23.86 -0.78
CA TRP A 1270 13.97 -24.54 -2.07
C TRP A 1270 12.83 -23.94 -2.90
N SER A 1271 11.81 -23.34 -2.27
CA SER A 1271 10.71 -22.69 -2.99
C SER A 1271 11.01 -21.26 -3.43
N GLY A 1272 12.18 -20.73 -3.03
CA GLY A 1272 12.65 -19.40 -3.40
C GLY A 1272 13.08 -19.28 -4.86
N PHE A 1273 13.33 -20.38 -5.58
CA PHE A 1273 13.67 -20.34 -7.00
C PHE A 1273 12.49 -20.78 -7.87
N THR A 1274 12.29 -20.08 -8.99
CA THR A 1274 11.27 -20.42 -9.98
C THR A 1274 11.78 -20.21 -11.40
N MET A 1275 11.14 -20.89 -12.36
CA MET A 1275 11.39 -20.69 -13.79
C MET A 1275 10.40 -19.68 -14.36
N ILE A 1276 10.90 -18.73 -15.16
CA ILE A 1276 10.11 -17.72 -15.86
C ILE A 1276 10.40 -17.82 -17.35
N GLY A 1277 9.35 -17.93 -18.18
CA GLY A 1277 9.47 -18.10 -19.63
C GLY A 1277 9.02 -19.49 -20.08
N ASN A 1278 9.68 -20.07 -21.09
CA ASN A 1278 9.38 -21.43 -21.53
C ASN A 1278 9.98 -22.45 -20.54
N PRO A 1279 9.16 -23.20 -19.79
CA PRO A 1279 9.65 -23.99 -18.67
C PRO A 1279 10.15 -25.39 -19.06
N TRP A 1280 10.17 -25.74 -20.35
CA TRP A 1280 10.47 -27.09 -20.80
C TRP A 1280 11.63 -27.22 -21.80
#